data_AF-A0A6P6NB87-F1
#
_entry.id   AF-A0A6P6NB87-F1
#
_cell.length_a   1.000
_cell.length_b   1.000
_cell.length_c   1.000
_cell.angle_alpha   90.00
_cell.angle_beta   90.00
_cell.angle_gamma   90.00
#
_symmetry.space_group_name_H-M   'P 1'
#
loop_
_entity.id
_entity.type
_entity.pdbx_description
1 polymer ?
#
loop_
_entity_poly.entity_id
_entity_poly.type
_entity_poly.pdbx_seq_one_letter_code
_entity_poly.pdbx_strand_id
1 'polypeptide(L)'
;MPGTDDPRKLFLLTTAGNYFSLDTQASLSSCRPLDNFLDDSNEFLLTVSRDTDELRFSNKLENMDGDGRVLLFFKPRPCVVSEENLHRSVLVSSMLESPISTLYQALKQVYGPVLLQDDKWSQSFDSKLQSLLTDLEVGLGSVLRHSHPKDSGERSHSETDVSSIMTPLDEFGFWADVSRSGQHSRDRDRAAHFSELFTTIEKDYSNLDSFSLVEVLDLIESTRETVDDVWKQNEHAPYPETRMVRLMDVIGGALGRFVQRKLSSLHLWDDPYFTVREGLKGGVAACEQWVAVCEHLTGQVWKRYSPHPWSGEKHRPQGLQSLAQRLEEVLQVRSVSEKLQRLLSGGKLQVSPARVYQPFTGLNPIHYNPYTEPLWRAAVSQFDRLIAPAEQEAAGKLKTFIIDAQDSPQQLLQVFQKHRELIKRPTISKELQPERETLLTRLLDYNKGLRVDFENRCHGAPGEKTGPLAGRNLPEVINNIVWVRQLLLKVEDSLKMADALLSDLSGFRPLLRFCDELQEQMRLYEQEQFEDWSRELLSGLSDPRSGISLQASNRVMELDHMDGKLKIQYSDRLVSLLREVRQLSALGFSIPAKIQQAANTADKFYRQAIILKQVAHFYNTIDQQMIPSQRPMMLGCALAFEQVIKNPRSQSRDEGGKLQITWENPKELEKYISKLQSAAERLSTENRKLRKWHTDFTDKVVSLMGVDLLRQQQRWKDALQDLRTGFATLESQGFRAGDMRAWRQHWNHQLYKALEHQYQVGLEALNKNLPEINIDLTFNMVCFSRQGRLQFRPAFEEVRAKYYREMKRFICIPNQFKGVSETGEEPIFTCMIERNASGFLTIFSKAEHLFSRLTHVLDKFQDWVVLGQVDVDVLVEKHLHSVQDWERNFRALKAKGKEAERLPSTEKVDCITVNCEPVRGAVDDLIQRLFDALLTSLRRSIQGHIQVIDSFLSSSMETLSSRPESIDEIGEANAKHGQLQTQKPQILPQFQQAEEKNRLLRSVAGGGLDSISSLRARWDKFELMMESHQLMIKEQVEVMKGNVESRVQVYLQDLQKFRARWDQLKPGHDIIESGDHETLQRCVQNIHDRRAEFSELENTRKKLMEDCEHFNLSPPDVSLATDTLRDLQECSEMWELYEQFQQGLDEHAEQDWISFRSKTHMFEEFLFAWHERLRKLQEHSSMSVKLQKEVDRYKAVVPVLKYVRGEQLSQEHWLDLFRLVSLPRGTTLERLQFRDLLRVTDNIIDRALELKVHTHTHTHTHTHTHTHSRDCSSETC
;
A
#
# COMPACT_ATOMS: atom_id res chain seq x y z
N MET A 1 -13.39 -72.98 -49.54
CA MET A 1 -14.03 -74.20 -50.07
C MET A 1 -15.55 -74.02 -50.07
N PRO A 2 -16.29 -74.28 -51.16
CA PRO A 2 -17.73 -74.55 -51.10
C PRO A 2 -17.97 -75.99 -50.61
N GLY A 3 -19.16 -76.28 -50.04
CA GLY A 3 -19.53 -77.64 -49.60
C GLY A 3 -20.04 -77.79 -48.17
N THR A 4 -20.48 -76.71 -47.52
CA THR A 4 -21.20 -76.76 -46.23
C THR A 4 -22.40 -75.81 -46.26
N ASP A 5 -23.58 -76.35 -46.57
CA ASP A 5 -24.85 -75.63 -46.46
C ASP A 5 -25.36 -75.55 -45.00
N ASP A 6 -24.60 -76.12 -44.05
CA ASP A 6 -24.86 -76.06 -42.61
C ASP A 6 -23.97 -74.99 -41.94
N PRO A 7 -24.53 -73.81 -41.56
CA PRO A 7 -23.75 -72.74 -40.94
C PRO A 7 -23.19 -73.11 -39.56
N ARG A 8 -23.78 -74.11 -38.88
CA ARG A 8 -23.27 -74.63 -37.60
C ARG A 8 -21.92 -75.32 -37.80
N LYS A 9 -21.80 -76.13 -38.86
CA LYS A 9 -20.54 -76.77 -39.25
C LYS A 9 -19.51 -75.75 -39.71
N LEU A 10 -19.92 -74.77 -40.50
CA LEU A 10 -19.04 -73.70 -40.99
C LEU A 10 -18.39 -72.96 -39.81
N PHE A 11 -19.15 -72.57 -38.79
CA PHE A 11 -18.60 -71.92 -37.58
C PHE A 11 -17.53 -72.77 -36.88
N LEU A 12 -17.78 -74.05 -36.65
CA LEU A 12 -16.86 -74.94 -35.96
C LEU A 12 -15.58 -75.18 -36.79
N LEU A 13 -15.72 -75.41 -38.10
CA LEU A 13 -14.62 -75.58 -39.03
C LEU A 13 -13.78 -74.29 -39.15
N THR A 14 -14.39 -73.13 -39.39
CA THR A 14 -13.67 -71.85 -39.50
C THR A 14 -12.96 -71.48 -38.19
N THR A 15 -13.56 -71.75 -37.02
CA THR A 15 -12.91 -71.46 -35.73
C THR A 15 -11.68 -72.36 -35.51
N ALA A 16 -11.76 -73.65 -35.86
CA ALA A 16 -10.61 -74.56 -35.82
C ALA A 16 -9.52 -74.17 -36.84
N GLY A 17 -9.89 -73.89 -38.09
CA GLY A 17 -8.95 -73.49 -39.15
C GLY A 17 -8.18 -72.22 -38.80
N ASN A 18 -8.87 -71.20 -38.26
CA ASN A 18 -8.25 -69.97 -37.77
C ASN A 18 -7.26 -70.24 -36.62
N TYR A 19 -7.64 -71.06 -35.63
CA TYR A 19 -6.79 -71.36 -34.48
C TYR A 19 -5.52 -72.14 -34.85
N PHE A 20 -5.62 -73.11 -35.76
CA PHE A 20 -4.49 -73.92 -36.22
C PHE A 20 -3.73 -73.32 -37.42
N SER A 21 -4.24 -72.24 -38.02
CA SER A 21 -3.75 -71.65 -39.28
C SER A 21 -3.70 -72.67 -40.43
N LEU A 22 -4.81 -73.41 -40.62
CA LEU A 22 -4.97 -74.44 -41.64
C LEU A 22 -6.30 -74.26 -42.41
N ASP A 23 -6.26 -74.44 -43.73
CA ASP A 23 -7.47 -74.51 -44.56
C ASP A 23 -8.24 -75.82 -44.29
N THR A 24 -9.50 -75.71 -43.86
CA THR A 24 -10.32 -76.89 -43.56
C THR A 24 -10.75 -77.63 -44.83
N GLN A 25 -10.33 -78.89 -44.97
CA GLN A 25 -10.76 -79.75 -46.07
C GLN A 25 -12.28 -80.00 -46.06
N ALA A 26 -12.88 -80.09 -47.25
CA ALA A 26 -14.32 -80.34 -47.40
C ALA A 26 -14.76 -81.73 -46.86
N SER A 27 -13.86 -82.70 -46.80
CA SER A 27 -14.05 -84.03 -46.19
C SER A 27 -14.49 -83.98 -44.72
N LEU A 28 -14.05 -82.95 -43.99
CA LEU A 28 -14.33 -82.78 -42.55
C LEU A 28 -15.78 -82.34 -42.28
N SER A 29 -16.53 -81.90 -43.30
CA SER A 29 -17.94 -81.54 -43.19
C SER A 29 -18.89 -82.73 -42.96
N SER A 30 -18.47 -83.93 -43.35
CA SER A 30 -19.16 -85.22 -43.13
C SER A 30 -18.52 -86.04 -42.00
N CYS A 31 -17.79 -85.38 -41.09
CA CYS A 31 -17.11 -86.05 -39.99
C CYS A 31 -18.11 -86.42 -38.89
N ARG A 32 -18.41 -87.71 -38.71
CA ARG A 32 -19.42 -88.20 -37.76
C ARG A 32 -19.35 -87.57 -36.35
N PRO A 33 -18.18 -87.30 -35.73
CA PRO A 33 -18.12 -86.62 -34.43
C PRO A 33 -18.66 -85.17 -34.44
N LEU A 34 -18.51 -84.46 -35.56
CA LEU A 34 -19.09 -83.12 -35.77
C LEU A 34 -20.63 -83.21 -35.86
N ASP A 35 -21.14 -84.20 -36.58
CA ASP A 35 -22.59 -84.48 -36.68
C ASP A 35 -23.18 -84.87 -35.31
N ASN A 36 -22.54 -85.82 -34.61
CA ASN A 36 -22.89 -86.22 -33.25
C ASN A 36 -22.98 -85.00 -32.32
N PHE A 37 -21.98 -84.11 -32.34
CA PHE A 37 -21.94 -82.93 -31.48
C PHE A 37 -23.04 -81.91 -31.83
N LEU A 38 -23.42 -81.77 -33.11
CA LEU A 38 -24.48 -80.85 -33.48
C LEU A 38 -25.87 -81.41 -33.15
N ASP A 39 -26.11 -82.69 -33.46
CA ASP A 39 -27.45 -83.28 -33.52
C ASP A 39 -27.83 -84.22 -32.36
N ASP A 40 -26.89 -84.75 -31.57
CA ASP A 40 -27.19 -85.48 -30.33
C ASP A 40 -27.21 -84.52 -29.12
N SER A 41 -28.30 -84.54 -28.36
CA SER A 41 -28.45 -83.74 -27.12
C SER A 41 -27.62 -84.27 -25.94
N ASN A 42 -27.12 -85.50 -26.03
CA ASN A 42 -26.28 -86.16 -25.01
C ASN A 42 -24.78 -86.00 -25.29
N GLU A 43 -24.38 -85.57 -26.49
CA GLU A 43 -22.97 -85.29 -26.81
C GLU A 43 -22.65 -83.84 -26.45
N PHE A 44 -21.92 -83.67 -25.35
CA PHE A 44 -21.57 -82.38 -24.75
C PHE A 44 -20.21 -81.83 -25.20
N LEU A 45 -19.38 -82.63 -25.89
CA LEU A 45 -18.00 -82.30 -26.22
C LEU A 45 -17.65 -82.61 -27.69
N LEU A 46 -16.83 -81.75 -28.27
CA LEU A 46 -16.14 -81.94 -29.53
C LEU A 46 -14.71 -81.40 -29.39
N THR A 47 -13.74 -82.31 -29.42
CA THR A 47 -12.30 -82.00 -29.37
C THR A 47 -11.76 -81.90 -30.80
N VAL A 48 -10.89 -80.92 -31.04
CA VAL A 48 -10.20 -80.73 -32.31
C VAL A 48 -8.70 -80.65 -32.09
N SER A 49 -7.98 -81.63 -32.63
CA SER A 49 -6.52 -81.71 -32.62
C SER A 49 -5.96 -81.58 -34.04
N ARG A 50 -4.69 -81.20 -34.15
CA ARG A 50 -3.92 -81.28 -35.40
C ARG A 50 -3.02 -82.51 -35.33
N ASP A 51 -3.07 -83.38 -36.34
CA ASP A 51 -2.02 -84.38 -36.57
C ASP A 51 -1.34 -84.12 -37.91
N THR A 52 -0.01 -83.93 -37.88
CA THR A 52 0.83 -83.41 -38.96
C THR A 52 0.26 -82.11 -39.58
N ASP A 53 -0.58 -82.21 -40.62
CA ASP A 53 -1.24 -81.08 -41.28
C ASP A 53 -2.78 -81.21 -41.42
N GLU A 54 -3.41 -82.22 -40.79
CA GLU A 54 -4.86 -82.41 -40.82
C GLU A 54 -5.53 -82.16 -39.45
N LEU A 55 -6.79 -81.71 -39.48
CA LEU A 55 -7.62 -81.53 -38.28
C LEU A 55 -8.43 -82.80 -37.99
N ARG A 56 -8.32 -83.35 -36.78
CA ARG A 56 -9.14 -84.46 -36.31
C ARG A 56 -10.20 -83.97 -35.33
N PHE A 57 -11.42 -84.47 -35.51
CA PHE A 57 -12.57 -84.20 -34.64
C PHE A 57 -12.92 -85.49 -33.87
N SER A 58 -13.11 -85.39 -32.56
CA SER A 58 -13.57 -86.51 -31.71
C SER A 58 -14.57 -86.01 -30.66
N ASN A 59 -15.52 -86.85 -30.22
CA ASN A 59 -16.41 -86.52 -29.09
C ASN A 59 -15.75 -86.82 -27.73
N LYS A 60 -14.58 -87.45 -27.74
CA LYS A 60 -13.84 -87.84 -26.54
C LYS A 60 -12.52 -87.08 -26.45
N LEU A 61 -12.08 -86.83 -25.23
CA LEU A 61 -10.70 -86.43 -24.96
C LEU A 61 -9.85 -87.70 -24.99
N GLU A 62 -9.03 -87.84 -26.03
CA GLU A 62 -8.05 -88.91 -26.17
C GLU A 62 -6.76 -88.54 -25.41
N ASN A 63 -5.87 -89.50 -25.17
CA ASN A 63 -4.66 -89.27 -24.40
C ASN A 63 -3.77 -88.20 -25.06
N MET A 64 -3.42 -87.17 -24.30
CA MET A 64 -2.59 -86.03 -24.73
C MET A 64 -1.08 -86.35 -24.66
N ASP A 65 -0.68 -87.48 -25.24
CA ASP A 65 0.72 -87.94 -25.26
C ASP A 65 1.54 -87.21 -26.35
N GLY A 66 1.64 -85.88 -26.25
CA GLY A 66 2.43 -85.05 -27.17
C GLY A 66 2.16 -83.54 -27.07
N ASP A 67 2.92 -82.74 -27.82
CA ASP A 67 2.92 -81.26 -27.88
C ASP A 67 1.69 -80.70 -28.65
N GLY A 68 0.53 -81.29 -28.40
CA GLY A 68 -0.71 -81.08 -29.13
C GLY A 68 -1.48 -79.88 -28.61
N ARG A 69 -1.46 -78.78 -29.36
CA ARG A 69 -2.48 -77.73 -29.20
C ARG A 69 -3.86 -78.31 -29.56
N VAL A 70 -4.86 -78.09 -28.72
CA VAL A 70 -6.22 -78.65 -28.90
C VAL A 70 -7.26 -77.56 -28.69
N LEU A 71 -8.26 -77.53 -29.57
CA LEU A 71 -9.43 -76.66 -29.46
C LEU A 71 -10.64 -77.49 -29.05
N LEU A 72 -11.39 -77.03 -28.05
CA LEU A 72 -12.54 -77.70 -27.48
C LEU A 72 -13.79 -76.89 -27.75
N PHE A 73 -14.84 -77.56 -28.21
CA PHE A 73 -16.19 -77.03 -28.25
C PHE A 73 -17.06 -77.83 -27.28
N PHE A 74 -17.77 -77.16 -26.37
CA PHE A 74 -18.59 -77.85 -25.37
C PHE A 74 -19.93 -77.17 -25.13
N LYS A 75 -20.94 -77.97 -24.77
CA LYS A 75 -22.30 -77.50 -24.47
C LYS A 75 -22.47 -77.27 -22.97
N PRO A 76 -23.10 -76.16 -22.52
CA PRO A 76 -23.42 -75.96 -21.12
C PRO A 76 -24.73 -76.65 -20.69
N ARG A 77 -25.53 -77.17 -21.63
CA ARG A 77 -26.85 -77.80 -21.40
C ARG A 77 -27.13 -78.85 -22.49
N PRO A 78 -27.88 -79.95 -22.20
CA PRO A 78 -28.26 -80.93 -23.22
C PRO A 78 -29.18 -80.28 -24.25
N CYS A 79 -28.71 -80.14 -25.49
CA CYS A 79 -29.46 -79.55 -26.58
C CYS A 79 -28.92 -79.96 -27.95
N VAL A 80 -29.82 -79.97 -28.94
CA VAL A 80 -29.47 -79.94 -30.36
C VAL A 80 -29.01 -78.53 -30.70
N VAL A 81 -27.89 -78.40 -31.40
CA VAL A 81 -27.36 -77.11 -31.84
C VAL A 81 -28.15 -76.67 -33.08
N SER A 82 -28.78 -75.51 -33.03
CA SER A 82 -29.43 -74.86 -34.19
C SER A 82 -28.68 -73.60 -34.57
N GLU A 83 -28.89 -73.11 -35.79
CA GLU A 83 -28.31 -71.83 -36.25
C GLU A 83 -28.63 -70.67 -35.28
N GLU A 84 -29.87 -70.58 -34.80
CA GLU A 84 -30.30 -69.58 -33.83
C GLU A 84 -29.64 -69.72 -32.44
N ASN A 85 -29.29 -70.94 -32.02
CA ASN A 85 -28.79 -71.20 -30.67
C ASN A 85 -27.25 -71.35 -30.58
N LEU A 86 -26.56 -71.56 -31.71
CA LEU A 86 -25.13 -71.83 -31.85
C LEU A 86 -24.22 -71.01 -30.90
N HIS A 87 -24.32 -69.68 -30.96
CA HIS A 87 -23.50 -68.77 -30.15
C HIS A 87 -23.91 -68.68 -28.66
N ARG A 88 -24.91 -69.45 -28.22
CA ARG A 88 -25.37 -69.59 -26.83
C ARG A 88 -25.29 -71.03 -26.32
N SER A 89 -25.24 -72.01 -27.21
CA SER A 89 -25.19 -73.45 -26.91
C SER A 89 -23.78 -74.04 -27.01
N VAL A 90 -22.84 -73.36 -27.68
CA VAL A 90 -21.45 -73.80 -27.82
C VAL A 90 -20.49 -72.80 -27.18
N LEU A 91 -19.68 -73.28 -26.24
CA LEU A 91 -18.53 -72.56 -25.68
C LEU A 91 -17.23 -73.12 -26.28
N VAL A 92 -16.24 -72.25 -26.46
CA VAL A 92 -14.94 -72.58 -27.06
C VAL A 92 -13.83 -72.40 -26.04
N SER A 93 -12.89 -73.35 -25.95
CA SER A 93 -11.71 -73.26 -25.08
C SER A 93 -10.50 -73.89 -25.76
N SER A 94 -9.31 -73.32 -25.59
CA SER A 94 -8.06 -73.85 -26.16
C SER A 94 -7.16 -74.41 -25.07
N MET A 95 -6.72 -75.66 -25.21
CA MET A 95 -5.67 -76.28 -24.42
C MET A 95 -4.32 -76.16 -25.12
N LEU A 96 -3.30 -75.78 -24.35
CA LEU A 96 -1.91 -75.65 -24.77
C LEU A 96 -1.05 -76.57 -23.90
N GLU A 97 -0.24 -77.42 -24.52
CA GLU A 97 0.81 -78.28 -23.92
C GLU A 97 0.31 -79.31 -22.89
N SER A 98 -0.33 -78.87 -21.80
CA SER A 98 -0.83 -79.72 -20.72
C SER A 98 -2.24 -79.32 -20.28
N PRO A 99 -3.10 -80.30 -19.93
CA PRO A 99 -4.36 -80.01 -19.24
C PRO A 99 -4.17 -79.24 -17.94
N ILE A 100 -3.06 -79.49 -17.24
CA ILE A 100 -2.75 -78.88 -15.94
C ILE A 100 -2.31 -77.43 -16.13
N SER A 101 -1.47 -77.13 -17.14
CA SER A 101 -1.04 -75.76 -17.43
C SER A 101 -2.20 -74.89 -17.92
N THR A 102 -3.05 -75.44 -18.79
CA THR A 102 -4.26 -74.76 -19.26
C THR A 102 -5.22 -74.49 -18.11
N LEU A 103 -5.52 -75.50 -17.27
CA LEU A 103 -6.43 -75.33 -16.13
C LEU A 103 -5.88 -74.34 -15.10
N TYR A 104 -4.59 -74.41 -14.79
CA TYR A 104 -3.92 -73.47 -13.88
C TYR A 104 -3.96 -72.03 -14.39
N GLN A 105 -3.64 -71.78 -15.66
CA GLN A 105 -3.67 -70.43 -16.22
C GLN A 105 -5.12 -69.92 -16.38
N ALA A 106 -6.08 -70.77 -16.76
CA ALA A 106 -7.49 -70.38 -16.76
C ALA A 106 -8.00 -70.04 -15.35
N LEU A 107 -7.63 -70.84 -14.34
CA LEU A 107 -7.96 -70.58 -12.95
C LEU A 107 -7.27 -69.30 -12.44
N LYS A 108 -5.98 -69.11 -12.69
CA LYS A 108 -5.18 -67.99 -12.15
C LYS A 108 -5.44 -66.65 -12.85
N GLN A 109 -5.62 -66.65 -14.17
CA GLN A 109 -5.72 -65.41 -14.97
C GLN A 109 -7.17 -64.97 -15.22
N VAL A 110 -8.13 -65.91 -15.26
CA VAL A 110 -9.53 -65.63 -15.62
C VAL A 110 -10.46 -65.85 -14.44
N TYR A 111 -10.58 -67.08 -13.94
CA TYR A 111 -11.61 -67.40 -12.93
C TYR A 111 -11.26 -66.89 -11.53
N GLY A 112 -10.00 -66.94 -11.10
CA GLY A 112 -9.52 -66.48 -9.80
C GLY A 112 -9.84 -65.01 -9.55
N PRO A 113 -9.42 -64.07 -10.43
CA PRO A 113 -9.82 -62.67 -10.33
C PRO A 113 -11.33 -62.47 -10.36
N VAL A 114 -12.05 -63.13 -11.28
CA VAL A 114 -13.51 -62.97 -11.43
C VAL A 114 -14.32 -63.54 -10.26
N LEU A 115 -13.82 -64.56 -9.55
CA LEU A 115 -14.55 -65.22 -8.45
C LEU A 115 -14.07 -64.81 -7.06
N LEU A 116 -12.82 -64.35 -6.92
CA LEU A 116 -12.20 -64.00 -5.63
C LEU A 116 -11.92 -62.49 -5.47
N GLN A 117 -11.70 -61.73 -6.56
CA GLN A 117 -11.36 -60.30 -6.51
C GLN A 117 -12.53 -59.37 -6.90
N ASP A 118 -13.51 -59.83 -7.68
CA ASP A 118 -14.76 -59.10 -7.88
C ASP A 118 -15.63 -59.18 -6.61
N ASP A 119 -15.81 -58.05 -5.93
CA ASP A 119 -16.68 -57.88 -4.75
C ASP A 119 -18.07 -58.53 -4.90
N LYS A 120 -18.61 -58.56 -6.13
CA LYS A 120 -19.94 -59.11 -6.41
C LYS A 120 -19.98 -60.63 -6.34
N TRP A 121 -18.91 -61.31 -6.77
CA TRP A 121 -18.85 -62.77 -6.80
C TRP A 121 -18.19 -63.33 -5.55
N SER A 122 -17.16 -62.67 -5.01
CA SER A 122 -16.49 -63.09 -3.78
C SER A 122 -17.47 -63.20 -2.61
N GLN A 123 -18.40 -62.24 -2.48
CA GLN A 123 -19.49 -62.25 -1.49
C GLN A 123 -20.54 -63.37 -1.69
N SER A 124 -20.58 -64.01 -2.87
CA SER A 124 -21.51 -65.11 -3.16
C SER A 124 -20.93 -66.51 -2.89
N PHE A 125 -19.62 -66.61 -2.63
CA PHE A 125 -18.96 -67.84 -2.21
C PHE A 125 -18.75 -67.87 -0.70
N ASP A 126 -18.92 -69.04 -0.07
CA ASP A 126 -18.52 -69.22 1.31
C ASP A 126 -16.99 -69.30 1.41
N SER A 127 -16.43 -68.91 2.57
CA SER A 127 -14.98 -68.85 2.77
C SER A 127 -14.26 -70.19 2.59
N LYS A 128 -14.98 -71.31 2.70
CA LYS A 128 -14.46 -72.65 2.42
C LYS A 128 -14.36 -72.95 0.92
N LEU A 129 -15.30 -72.48 0.09
CA LEU A 129 -15.16 -72.60 -1.37
C LEU A 129 -14.11 -71.62 -1.91
N GLN A 130 -13.99 -70.43 -1.31
CA GLN A 130 -12.85 -69.55 -1.57
C GLN A 130 -11.51 -70.23 -1.22
N SER A 131 -11.38 -70.85 -0.04
CA SER A 131 -10.14 -71.54 0.34
C SER A 131 -9.86 -72.74 -0.58
N LEU A 132 -10.87 -73.53 -0.94
CA LEU A 132 -10.73 -74.66 -1.87
C LEU A 132 -10.31 -74.24 -3.29
N LEU A 133 -10.71 -73.05 -3.76
CA LEU A 133 -10.22 -72.50 -5.03
C LEU A 133 -8.74 -72.10 -4.94
N THR A 134 -8.33 -71.50 -3.82
CA THR A 134 -6.91 -71.18 -3.56
C THR A 134 -6.06 -72.46 -3.40
N ASP A 135 -6.56 -73.45 -2.65
CA ASP A 135 -5.91 -74.76 -2.47
C ASP A 135 -5.75 -75.48 -3.83
N LEU A 136 -6.74 -75.35 -4.72
CA LEU A 136 -6.69 -75.89 -6.08
C LEU A 136 -5.67 -75.14 -6.95
N GLU A 137 -5.60 -73.80 -6.89
CA GLU A 137 -4.56 -73.04 -7.60
C GLU A 137 -3.16 -73.43 -7.10
N VAL A 138 -2.95 -73.47 -5.78
CA VAL A 138 -1.67 -73.85 -5.16
C VAL A 138 -1.29 -75.28 -5.53
N GLY A 139 -2.23 -76.23 -5.50
CA GLY A 139 -2.02 -77.62 -5.88
C GLY A 139 -1.65 -77.79 -7.36
N LEU A 140 -2.40 -77.15 -8.27
CA LEU A 140 -2.10 -77.18 -9.72
C LEU A 140 -0.74 -76.51 -10.02
N GLY A 141 -0.44 -75.39 -9.37
CA GLY A 141 0.85 -74.71 -9.48
C GLY A 141 2.02 -75.55 -8.98
N SER A 142 1.83 -76.30 -7.88
CA SER A 142 2.83 -77.24 -7.35
C SER A 142 3.13 -78.37 -8.34
N VAL A 143 2.11 -78.93 -9.00
CA VAL A 143 2.32 -79.95 -10.04
C VAL A 143 3.08 -79.37 -11.24
N LEU A 144 2.80 -78.13 -11.66
CA LEU A 144 3.47 -77.50 -12.80
C LEU A 144 4.93 -77.12 -12.53
N ARG A 145 5.30 -76.86 -11.27
CA ARG A 145 6.70 -76.73 -10.85
C ARG A 145 7.46 -78.05 -10.91
N HIS A 146 6.79 -79.20 -11.11
CA HIS A 146 7.38 -80.53 -11.03
C HIS A 146 7.08 -81.45 -12.23
N SER A 147 6.30 -81.02 -13.21
CA SER A 147 5.91 -81.83 -14.37
C SER A 147 6.88 -81.64 -15.55
N HIS A 148 7.62 -82.68 -15.92
CA HIS A 148 8.33 -82.72 -17.20
C HIS A 148 7.31 -82.87 -18.35
N PRO A 149 7.44 -82.17 -19.51
CA PRO A 149 6.43 -82.21 -20.58
C PRO A 149 6.28 -83.53 -21.37
N LYS A 150 6.87 -84.66 -20.92
CA LYS A 150 6.99 -85.90 -21.72
C LYS A 150 6.76 -87.23 -21.01
N ASP A 151 6.63 -87.27 -19.69
CA ASP A 151 6.47 -88.54 -18.95
C ASP A 151 5.16 -88.58 -18.15
N SER A 152 4.37 -89.64 -18.38
CA SER A 152 3.02 -89.80 -17.83
C SER A 152 3.00 -90.44 -16.44
N GLY A 153 3.41 -89.66 -15.43
CA GLY A 153 3.01 -89.87 -14.04
C GLY A 153 4.10 -90.11 -12.99
N GLU A 154 5.37 -90.27 -13.39
CA GLU A 154 6.48 -90.32 -12.44
C GLU A 154 7.00 -88.91 -12.08
N ARG A 155 7.24 -88.66 -10.79
CA ARG A 155 7.78 -87.38 -10.29
C ARG A 155 9.30 -87.30 -10.45
N SER A 156 9.76 -87.03 -11.67
CA SER A 156 11.18 -86.75 -11.94
C SER A 156 11.54 -85.30 -11.55
N HIS A 157 12.18 -85.11 -10.39
CA HIS A 157 12.64 -83.80 -9.92
C HIS A 157 13.90 -83.34 -10.69
N SER A 158 13.75 -83.04 -11.98
CA SER A 158 14.83 -82.60 -12.87
C SER A 158 15.19 -81.12 -12.60
N GLU A 159 16.22 -80.88 -11.79
CA GLU A 159 16.66 -79.52 -11.41
C GLU A 159 17.09 -78.66 -12.61
N THR A 160 17.40 -79.27 -13.75
CA THR A 160 17.79 -78.61 -15.01
C THR A 160 16.61 -78.12 -15.83
N ASP A 161 15.38 -78.56 -15.56
CA ASP A 161 14.19 -77.95 -16.16
C ASP A 161 13.83 -76.67 -15.41
N VAL A 162 13.89 -75.56 -16.14
CA VAL A 162 13.66 -74.20 -15.64
C VAL A 162 12.55 -73.49 -16.43
N SER A 163 11.84 -74.22 -17.30
CA SER A 163 10.81 -73.69 -18.20
C SER A 163 9.57 -73.20 -17.45
N SER A 164 9.17 -73.90 -16.38
CA SER A 164 8.00 -73.58 -15.55
C SER A 164 8.18 -72.41 -14.59
N ILE A 165 9.42 -71.94 -14.37
CA ILE A 165 9.74 -70.86 -13.43
C ILE A 165 9.50 -69.51 -14.12
N MET A 166 8.42 -68.80 -13.76
CA MET A 166 7.97 -67.57 -14.45
C MET A 166 7.92 -66.33 -13.53
N THR A 167 7.93 -66.53 -12.22
CA THR A 167 8.04 -65.50 -11.18
C THR A 167 8.98 -65.98 -10.06
N PRO A 168 9.56 -65.09 -9.22
CA PRO A 168 10.44 -65.52 -8.12
C PRO A 168 9.75 -66.48 -7.15
N LEU A 169 8.43 -66.28 -6.94
CA LEU A 169 7.58 -67.14 -6.12
C LEU A 169 7.46 -68.57 -6.67
N ASP A 170 7.66 -68.78 -7.98
CA ASP A 170 7.67 -70.13 -8.56
C ASP A 170 8.98 -70.87 -8.24
N GLU A 171 10.10 -70.16 -8.07
CA GLU A 171 11.36 -70.75 -7.60
C GLU A 171 11.30 -71.03 -6.09
N PHE A 172 10.85 -70.06 -5.28
CA PHE A 172 10.72 -70.25 -3.83
C PHE A 172 9.72 -71.38 -3.52
N GLY A 173 8.60 -71.40 -4.22
CA GLY A 173 7.60 -72.46 -4.17
C GLY A 173 8.11 -73.83 -4.63
N PHE A 174 9.07 -73.88 -5.57
CA PHE A 174 9.71 -75.14 -5.97
C PHE A 174 10.51 -75.75 -4.82
N TRP A 175 11.41 -74.99 -4.18
CA TRP A 175 12.23 -75.50 -3.09
C TRP A 175 11.39 -75.83 -1.85
N ALA A 176 10.37 -75.01 -1.57
CA ALA A 176 9.38 -75.31 -0.55
C ALA A 176 8.63 -76.63 -0.83
N ASP A 177 8.25 -76.92 -2.09
CA ASP A 177 7.59 -78.17 -2.45
C ASP A 177 8.55 -79.39 -2.48
N VAL A 178 9.81 -79.23 -2.90
CA VAL A 178 10.82 -80.31 -2.86
C VAL A 178 11.17 -80.67 -1.40
N SER A 179 11.26 -79.69 -0.49
CA SER A 179 11.48 -80.00 0.94
C SER A 179 10.35 -80.85 1.54
N ARG A 180 9.10 -80.61 1.12
CA ARG A 180 7.92 -81.37 1.53
C ARG A 180 7.78 -82.74 0.85
N SER A 181 8.17 -82.86 -0.42
CA SER A 181 7.80 -83.99 -1.28
C SER A 181 8.95 -84.82 -1.86
N GLY A 182 10.20 -84.40 -1.68
CA GLY A 182 11.38 -85.04 -2.27
C GLY A 182 11.59 -86.49 -1.82
N GLN A 183 12.00 -87.35 -2.75
CA GLN A 183 12.09 -88.80 -2.55
C GLN A 183 13.25 -89.25 -1.64
N HIS A 184 14.27 -88.40 -1.45
CA HIS A 184 15.46 -88.70 -0.65
C HIS A 184 15.63 -87.65 0.45
N SER A 185 16.07 -88.07 1.65
CA SER A 185 16.18 -87.10 2.75
C SER A 185 17.18 -85.99 2.44
N ARG A 186 18.37 -86.32 1.92
CA ARG A 186 19.40 -85.31 1.57
C ARG A 186 18.90 -84.20 0.64
N ASP A 187 17.98 -84.53 -0.26
CA ASP A 187 17.40 -83.57 -1.21
C ASP A 187 16.28 -82.75 -0.58
N ARG A 188 15.50 -83.33 0.35
CA ARG A 188 14.58 -82.55 1.19
C ARG A 188 15.32 -81.62 2.15
N ASP A 189 16.40 -82.10 2.77
CA ASP A 189 17.22 -81.35 3.71
C ASP A 189 17.90 -80.17 2.98
N ARG A 190 18.47 -80.42 1.79
CA ARG A 190 18.99 -79.39 0.86
C ARG A 190 17.91 -78.37 0.43
N ALA A 191 16.74 -78.85 0.03
CA ALA A 191 15.64 -78.00 -0.40
C ALA A 191 15.03 -77.20 0.76
N ALA A 192 15.04 -77.73 1.98
CA ALA A 192 14.65 -77.01 3.18
C ALA A 192 15.63 -75.87 3.48
N HIS A 193 16.94 -76.10 3.37
CA HIS A 193 17.97 -75.07 3.53
C HIS A 193 17.83 -73.94 2.48
N PHE A 194 17.68 -74.29 1.19
CA PHE A 194 17.42 -73.27 0.15
C PHE A 194 16.09 -72.55 0.37
N SER A 195 15.03 -73.25 0.79
CA SER A 195 13.74 -72.64 1.11
C SER A 195 13.85 -71.69 2.31
N GLU A 196 14.60 -72.04 3.36
CA GLU A 196 14.84 -71.21 4.54
C GLU A 196 15.54 -69.90 4.14
N LEU A 197 16.63 -70.00 3.35
CA LEU A 197 17.32 -68.84 2.80
C LEU A 197 16.38 -67.94 1.99
N PHE A 198 15.51 -68.49 1.14
CA PHE A 198 14.56 -67.69 0.35
C PHE A 198 13.39 -67.08 1.16
N THR A 199 13.09 -67.56 2.38
CA THR A 199 11.98 -67.00 3.20
C THR A 199 12.20 -65.55 3.62
N THR A 200 13.44 -65.06 3.55
CA THR A 200 13.81 -63.65 3.79
C THR A 200 13.07 -62.70 2.84
N ILE A 201 13.08 -63.03 1.55
CA ILE A 201 12.58 -62.20 0.44
C ILE A 201 11.23 -62.66 -0.13
N GLU A 202 10.78 -63.89 0.18
CA GLU A 202 9.52 -64.46 -0.32
C GLU A 202 8.30 -63.55 -0.06
N LYS A 203 8.23 -62.95 1.14
CA LYS A 203 7.13 -62.06 1.55
C LYS A 203 7.14 -60.73 0.80
N ASP A 204 8.33 -60.23 0.48
CA ASP A 204 8.49 -58.95 -0.18
C ASP A 204 8.21 -59.07 -1.68
N TYR A 205 8.64 -60.17 -2.31
CA TYR A 205 8.23 -60.51 -3.67
C TYR A 205 6.74 -60.84 -3.80
N SER A 206 6.08 -61.39 -2.76
CA SER A 206 4.63 -61.62 -2.80
C SER A 206 3.81 -60.33 -2.66
N ASN A 207 4.35 -59.30 -2.00
CA ASN A 207 3.73 -57.98 -1.85
C ASN A 207 4.39 -56.91 -2.73
N LEU A 208 5.16 -57.27 -3.76
CA LEU A 208 6.01 -56.33 -4.52
C LEU A 208 5.26 -55.09 -5.01
N ASP A 209 3.98 -55.22 -5.40
CA ASP A 209 3.16 -54.09 -5.84
C ASP A 209 2.84 -53.03 -4.76
N SER A 210 3.06 -53.28 -3.46
CA SER A 210 2.91 -52.25 -2.42
C SER A 210 4.12 -51.32 -2.31
N PHE A 211 5.34 -51.79 -2.61
CA PHE A 211 6.59 -51.06 -2.42
C PHE A 211 6.68 -49.76 -3.23
N SER A 212 7.38 -48.75 -2.73
CA SER A 212 7.80 -47.59 -3.52
C SER A 212 9.08 -47.88 -4.33
N LEU A 213 9.38 -46.98 -5.28
CA LEU A 213 10.63 -47.01 -6.06
C LEU A 213 11.90 -46.76 -5.22
N VAL A 214 11.77 -46.46 -3.93
CA VAL A 214 12.91 -46.29 -3.00
C VAL A 214 13.09 -47.54 -2.15
N GLU A 215 12.00 -48.06 -1.54
CA GLU A 215 12.05 -49.27 -0.70
C GLU A 215 12.46 -50.52 -1.51
N VAL A 216 12.22 -50.54 -2.83
CA VAL A 216 12.69 -51.63 -3.69
C VAL A 216 14.22 -51.70 -3.80
N LEU A 217 14.95 -50.62 -3.49
CA LEU A 217 16.42 -50.59 -3.51
C LEU A 217 17.00 -51.36 -2.32
N ASP A 218 16.33 -51.31 -1.17
CA ASP A 218 16.68 -52.10 0.01
C ASP A 218 16.34 -53.59 -0.21
N LEU A 219 15.21 -53.88 -0.87
CA LEU A 219 14.87 -55.24 -1.33
C LEU A 219 15.91 -55.79 -2.31
N ILE A 220 16.50 -54.96 -3.18
CA ILE A 220 17.56 -55.39 -4.10
C ILE A 220 18.84 -55.80 -3.35
N GLU A 221 19.25 -55.10 -2.30
CA GLU A 221 20.40 -55.54 -1.48
C GLU A 221 20.06 -56.78 -0.62
N SER A 222 18.85 -56.88 -0.05
CA SER A 222 18.44 -58.12 0.65
C SER A 222 18.37 -59.34 -0.29
N THR A 223 17.94 -59.12 -1.54
CA THR A 223 17.94 -60.14 -2.59
C THR A 223 19.36 -60.48 -3.03
N ARG A 224 20.26 -59.50 -3.14
CA ARG A 224 21.69 -59.72 -3.39
C ARG A 224 22.30 -60.62 -2.32
N GLU A 225 22.11 -60.30 -1.03
CA GLU A 225 22.64 -61.09 0.08
C GLU A 225 22.09 -62.52 0.04
N THR A 226 20.77 -62.67 -0.05
CA THR A 226 20.11 -63.98 -0.14
C THR A 226 20.60 -64.83 -1.32
N VAL A 227 20.79 -64.23 -2.50
CA VAL A 227 21.29 -64.93 -3.69
C VAL A 227 22.78 -65.28 -3.59
N ASP A 228 23.59 -64.42 -2.95
CA ASP A 228 25.00 -64.67 -2.67
C ASP A 228 25.19 -65.81 -1.64
N ASP A 229 24.35 -65.87 -0.61
CA ASP A 229 24.34 -66.96 0.38
C ASP A 229 23.87 -68.29 -0.21
N VAL A 230 22.80 -68.30 -1.03
CA VAL A 230 22.33 -69.49 -1.76
C VAL A 230 23.40 -70.07 -2.68
N TRP A 231 24.25 -69.22 -3.30
CA TRP A 231 25.41 -69.68 -4.08
C TRP A 231 26.59 -70.12 -3.20
N LYS A 232 26.82 -69.47 -2.05
CA LYS A 232 27.99 -69.74 -1.19
C LYS A 232 27.81 -70.88 -0.20
N GLN A 233 26.60 -71.37 0.05
CA GLN A 233 26.42 -72.48 0.98
C GLN A 233 27.31 -73.69 0.60
N ASN A 234 27.89 -74.35 1.61
CA ASN A 234 28.75 -75.53 1.46
C ASN A 234 28.20 -76.76 2.21
N GLU A 235 27.01 -76.66 2.78
CA GLU A 235 26.42 -77.71 3.63
C GLU A 235 25.72 -78.79 2.80
N HIS A 236 25.26 -78.41 1.60
CA HIS A 236 24.54 -79.23 0.65
C HIS A 236 25.11 -79.11 -0.77
N ALA A 237 24.64 -79.94 -1.71
CA ALA A 237 25.05 -79.86 -3.12
C ALA A 237 24.77 -78.45 -3.70
N PRO A 238 25.70 -77.90 -4.53
CA PRO A 238 25.66 -76.52 -4.99
C PRO A 238 24.44 -76.19 -5.85
N TYR A 239 24.08 -74.91 -5.94
CA TYR A 239 22.95 -74.45 -6.74
C TYR A 239 23.27 -74.51 -8.24
N PRO A 240 22.39 -75.04 -9.12
CA PRO A 240 22.69 -75.17 -10.54
C PRO A 240 22.87 -73.81 -11.25
N GLU A 241 23.97 -73.63 -12.01
CA GLU A 241 24.29 -72.35 -12.68
C GLU A 241 23.19 -71.89 -13.65
N THR A 242 22.64 -72.80 -14.46
CA THR A 242 21.53 -72.52 -15.39
C THR A 242 20.27 -72.05 -14.67
N ARG A 243 20.03 -72.57 -13.46
CA ARG A 243 18.90 -72.20 -12.61
C ARG A 243 19.12 -70.85 -11.93
N MET A 244 20.36 -70.55 -11.52
CA MET A 244 20.72 -69.23 -10.99
C MET A 244 20.58 -68.13 -12.05
N VAL A 245 20.99 -68.40 -13.30
CA VAL A 245 20.73 -67.49 -14.44
C VAL A 245 19.22 -67.24 -14.60
N ARG A 246 18.40 -68.29 -14.59
CA ARG A 246 16.93 -68.15 -14.70
C ARG A 246 16.36 -67.32 -13.54
N LEU A 247 16.80 -67.57 -12.31
CA LEU A 247 16.34 -66.83 -11.13
C LEU A 247 16.69 -65.33 -11.24
N MET A 248 17.92 -64.99 -11.66
CA MET A 248 18.33 -63.59 -11.89
C MET A 248 17.48 -62.87 -12.95
N ASP A 249 17.16 -63.56 -14.05
CA ASP A 249 16.30 -63.02 -15.11
C ASP A 249 14.83 -62.91 -14.70
N VAL A 250 14.33 -63.87 -13.92
CA VAL A 250 12.94 -63.88 -13.43
C VAL A 250 12.71 -62.83 -12.33
N ILE A 251 13.69 -62.61 -11.44
CA ILE A 251 13.73 -61.46 -10.53
C ILE A 251 13.82 -60.16 -11.33
N GLY A 252 14.72 -60.08 -12.31
CA GLY A 252 14.84 -58.89 -13.17
C GLY A 252 13.54 -58.58 -13.92
N GLY A 253 12.83 -59.60 -14.40
CA GLY A 253 11.52 -59.48 -15.02
C GLY A 253 10.38 -59.14 -14.05
N ALA A 254 10.50 -59.47 -12.75
CA ALA A 254 9.58 -59.02 -11.71
C ALA A 254 9.80 -57.54 -11.37
N LEU A 255 11.05 -57.14 -11.11
CA LEU A 255 11.46 -55.75 -10.85
C LEU A 255 11.12 -54.84 -12.04
N GLY A 256 11.37 -55.28 -13.27
CA GLY A 256 11.00 -54.54 -14.48
C GLY A 256 9.49 -54.31 -14.59
N ARG A 257 8.66 -55.34 -14.34
CA ARG A 257 7.18 -55.20 -14.33
C ARG A 257 6.71 -54.27 -13.21
N PHE A 258 7.33 -54.34 -12.03
CA PHE A 258 7.06 -53.42 -10.91
C PHE A 258 7.37 -51.97 -11.29
N VAL A 259 8.55 -51.68 -11.84
CA VAL A 259 8.93 -50.34 -12.32
C VAL A 259 7.95 -49.86 -13.39
N GLN A 260 7.57 -50.72 -14.34
CA GLN A 260 6.57 -50.37 -15.36
C GLN A 260 5.20 -50.02 -14.76
N ARG A 261 4.71 -50.79 -13.78
CA ARG A 261 3.46 -50.49 -13.06
C ARG A 261 3.54 -49.16 -12.30
N LYS A 262 4.61 -48.95 -11.52
CA LYS A 262 4.81 -47.73 -10.71
C LYS A 262 5.02 -46.46 -11.54
N LEU A 263 5.52 -46.59 -12.77
CA LEU A 263 5.59 -45.48 -13.74
C LEU A 263 4.30 -45.28 -14.54
N SER A 264 3.44 -46.30 -14.67
CA SER A 264 2.21 -46.21 -15.46
C SER A 264 1.16 -45.24 -14.88
N SER A 265 1.28 -44.88 -13.60
CA SER A 265 0.47 -43.83 -12.96
C SER A 265 0.98 -42.40 -13.20
N LEU A 266 1.99 -42.21 -14.06
CA LEU A 266 2.54 -40.89 -14.42
C LEU A 266 2.30 -40.59 -15.90
N HIS A 267 1.76 -39.42 -16.20
CA HIS A 267 1.67 -38.88 -17.56
C HIS A 267 3.02 -38.27 -17.95
N LEU A 268 3.99 -39.13 -18.28
CA LEU A 268 5.42 -38.77 -18.42
C LEU A 268 5.74 -37.55 -19.32
N TRP A 269 4.88 -37.20 -20.27
CA TRP A 269 5.03 -36.03 -21.14
C TRP A 269 4.31 -34.76 -20.65
N ASP A 270 3.25 -34.90 -19.85
CA ASP A 270 2.31 -33.82 -19.49
C ASP A 270 2.44 -33.40 -18.01
N ASP A 271 2.77 -34.33 -17.12
CA ASP A 271 2.95 -34.09 -15.69
C ASP A 271 4.10 -33.10 -15.40
N PRO A 272 4.16 -32.50 -14.20
CA PRO A 272 5.28 -31.66 -13.80
C PRO A 272 6.64 -32.36 -13.93
N TYR A 273 7.64 -31.66 -14.49
CA TYR A 273 8.98 -32.24 -14.69
C TYR A 273 9.58 -32.86 -13.43
N PHE A 274 9.36 -32.27 -12.24
CA PHE A 274 9.92 -32.80 -10.99
C PHE A 274 9.38 -34.19 -10.62
N THR A 275 8.06 -34.42 -10.66
CA THR A 275 7.46 -35.71 -10.31
C THR A 275 7.87 -36.80 -11.30
N VAL A 276 7.88 -36.47 -12.59
CA VAL A 276 8.40 -37.35 -13.66
C VAL A 276 9.89 -37.65 -13.46
N ARG A 277 10.71 -36.66 -13.07
CA ARG A 277 12.15 -36.84 -12.83
C ARG A 277 12.42 -37.81 -11.69
N GLU A 278 11.72 -37.69 -10.55
CA GLU A 278 11.95 -38.59 -9.41
C GLU A 278 11.47 -40.01 -9.71
N GLY A 279 10.30 -40.16 -10.35
CA GLY A 279 9.79 -41.45 -10.78
C GLY A 279 10.75 -42.17 -11.74
N LEU A 280 11.14 -41.50 -12.83
CA LEU A 280 12.09 -42.09 -13.80
C LEU A 280 13.43 -42.44 -13.16
N LYS A 281 13.97 -41.59 -12.27
CA LYS A 281 15.22 -41.88 -11.55
C LYS A 281 15.13 -43.08 -10.63
N GLY A 282 14.05 -43.21 -9.87
CA GLY A 282 13.82 -44.40 -9.03
C GLY A 282 13.68 -45.67 -9.88
N GLY A 283 12.98 -45.58 -11.01
CA GLY A 283 12.86 -46.68 -11.98
C GLY A 283 14.21 -47.09 -12.61
N VAL A 284 15.02 -46.12 -13.05
CA VAL A 284 16.36 -46.39 -13.61
C VAL A 284 17.28 -46.99 -12.55
N ALA A 285 17.36 -46.42 -11.34
CA ALA A 285 18.15 -46.96 -10.24
C ALA A 285 17.73 -48.41 -9.89
N ALA A 286 16.42 -48.63 -9.79
CA ALA A 286 15.69 -49.90 -9.88
C ALA A 286 16.39 -50.96 -10.74
N CYS A 287 16.47 -50.61 -12.02
CA CYS A 287 16.90 -51.50 -13.07
C CYS A 287 18.43 -51.65 -13.09
N GLU A 288 19.17 -50.56 -12.92
CA GLU A 288 20.64 -50.55 -12.98
C GLU A 288 21.29 -51.27 -11.78
N GLN A 289 20.75 -51.09 -10.56
CA GLN A 289 21.29 -51.72 -9.35
C GLN A 289 21.19 -53.26 -9.43
N TRP A 290 20.06 -53.83 -9.86
CA TRP A 290 19.95 -55.29 -10.03
C TRP A 290 20.87 -55.84 -11.13
N VAL A 291 21.03 -55.12 -12.25
CA VAL A 291 22.00 -55.50 -13.30
C VAL A 291 23.44 -55.45 -12.78
N ALA A 292 23.80 -54.40 -12.03
CA ALA A 292 25.12 -54.26 -11.42
C ALA A 292 25.41 -55.34 -10.35
N VAL A 293 24.40 -55.72 -9.55
CA VAL A 293 24.46 -56.86 -8.63
C VAL A 293 24.75 -58.16 -9.38
N CYS A 294 24.00 -58.46 -10.44
CA CYS A 294 24.22 -59.66 -11.27
C CYS A 294 25.64 -59.69 -11.86
N GLU A 295 26.13 -58.56 -12.40
CA GLU A 295 27.48 -58.43 -12.95
C GLU A 295 28.59 -58.57 -11.89
N HIS A 296 28.36 -58.10 -10.68
CA HIS A 296 29.34 -58.15 -9.59
C HIS A 296 29.43 -59.56 -9.00
N LEU A 297 28.29 -60.21 -8.73
CA LEU A 297 28.23 -61.58 -8.24
C LEU A 297 28.87 -62.55 -9.24
N THR A 298 28.32 -62.63 -10.46
CA THR A 298 28.82 -63.54 -11.52
C THR A 298 30.19 -63.16 -12.09
N GLY A 299 30.56 -61.87 -12.03
CA GLY A 299 31.78 -61.36 -12.66
C GLY A 299 32.97 -61.14 -11.74
N GLN A 300 32.78 -61.10 -10.41
CA GLN A 300 33.86 -60.84 -9.44
C GLN A 300 33.79 -61.76 -8.21
N VAL A 301 32.63 -61.89 -7.57
CA VAL A 301 32.50 -62.63 -6.30
C VAL A 301 32.60 -64.13 -6.54
N TRP A 302 31.70 -64.69 -7.35
CA TRP A 302 31.59 -66.13 -7.56
C TRP A 302 32.70 -66.70 -8.44
N LYS A 303 33.32 -65.90 -9.31
CA LYS A 303 34.54 -66.30 -10.05
C LYS A 303 35.78 -66.43 -9.17
N ARG A 304 35.74 -65.91 -7.94
CA ARG A 304 36.80 -66.07 -6.93
C ARG A 304 36.41 -67.09 -5.85
N TYR A 305 35.24 -67.72 -5.95
CA TYR A 305 34.73 -68.63 -4.95
C TYR A 305 35.25 -70.05 -5.17
N SER A 306 36.28 -70.44 -4.40
CA SER A 306 37.03 -71.68 -4.62
C SER A 306 36.23 -73.00 -4.52
N PRO A 307 35.18 -73.15 -3.68
CA PRO A 307 34.41 -74.40 -3.62
C PRO A 307 33.54 -74.64 -4.87
N HIS A 308 33.06 -73.56 -5.48
CA HIS A 308 31.98 -73.57 -6.49
C HIS A 308 32.09 -72.29 -7.36
N PRO A 309 33.04 -72.27 -8.31
CA PRO A 309 33.28 -71.09 -9.13
C PRO A 309 32.25 -70.95 -10.26
N TRP A 310 31.82 -69.72 -10.53
CA TRP A 310 30.94 -69.42 -11.68
C TRP A 310 31.68 -69.63 -13.02
N SER A 311 31.14 -70.50 -13.87
CA SER A 311 31.81 -70.95 -15.10
C SER A 311 31.52 -70.07 -16.32
N GLY A 312 30.30 -69.58 -16.48
CA GLY A 312 29.84 -68.78 -17.60
C GLY A 312 30.41 -67.36 -17.67
N GLU A 313 29.94 -66.57 -18.63
CA GLU A 313 30.28 -65.13 -18.71
C GLU A 313 29.59 -64.31 -17.61
N LYS A 314 29.79 -62.98 -17.60
CA LYS A 314 29.07 -62.10 -16.67
C LYS A 314 27.59 -62.05 -17.05
N HIS A 315 26.71 -62.42 -16.13
CA HIS A 315 25.27 -62.37 -16.42
C HIS A 315 24.73 -60.93 -16.40
N ARG A 316 23.78 -60.65 -17.29
CA ARG A 316 23.10 -59.36 -17.47
C ARG A 316 21.64 -59.61 -17.87
N PRO A 317 20.66 -59.31 -16.99
CA PRO A 317 19.24 -59.35 -17.34
C PRO A 317 18.88 -58.33 -18.43
N GLN A 318 19.01 -58.73 -19.70
CA GLN A 318 18.98 -57.83 -20.87
C GLN A 318 17.70 -56.99 -20.95
N GLY A 319 16.53 -57.60 -20.70
CA GLY A 319 15.25 -56.88 -20.72
C GLY A 319 15.15 -55.75 -19.68
N LEU A 320 15.80 -55.92 -18.52
CA LEU A 320 15.87 -54.89 -17.48
C LEU A 320 16.88 -53.79 -17.85
N GLN A 321 18.02 -54.16 -18.44
CA GLN A 321 19.01 -53.21 -18.94
C GLN A 321 18.46 -52.32 -20.07
N SER A 322 17.73 -52.89 -21.03
CA SER A 322 17.11 -52.12 -22.12
C SER A 322 15.93 -51.27 -21.63
N LEU A 323 15.20 -51.71 -20.60
CA LEU A 323 14.22 -50.86 -19.92
C LEU A 323 14.89 -49.67 -19.23
N ALA A 324 15.99 -49.89 -18.49
CA ALA A 324 16.76 -48.80 -17.86
C ALA A 324 17.20 -47.74 -18.89
N GLN A 325 17.81 -48.19 -19.99
CA GLN A 325 18.24 -47.31 -21.09
C GLN A 325 17.08 -46.52 -21.68
N ARG A 326 15.91 -47.16 -21.89
CA ARG A 326 14.71 -46.48 -22.40
C ARG A 326 14.18 -45.42 -21.44
N LEU A 327 14.16 -45.70 -20.14
CA LEU A 327 13.71 -44.76 -19.12
C LEU A 327 14.68 -43.58 -18.92
N GLU A 328 15.98 -43.83 -19.01
CA GLU A 328 17.02 -42.79 -19.01
C GLU A 328 16.94 -41.90 -20.27
N GLU A 329 16.63 -42.46 -21.45
CA GLU A 329 16.37 -41.67 -22.65
C GLU A 329 15.15 -40.73 -22.48
N VAL A 330 14.04 -41.21 -21.90
CA VAL A 330 12.88 -40.37 -21.56
C VAL A 330 13.28 -39.27 -20.58
N LEU A 331 14.06 -39.62 -19.55
CA LEU A 331 14.55 -38.67 -18.55
C LEU A 331 15.45 -37.60 -19.18
N GLN A 332 16.30 -37.95 -20.15
CA GLN A 332 17.13 -37.02 -20.89
C GLN A 332 16.30 -36.10 -21.79
N VAL A 333 15.36 -36.63 -22.58
CA VAL A 333 14.44 -35.84 -23.42
C VAL A 333 13.69 -34.79 -22.59
N ARG A 334 13.14 -35.20 -21.44
CA ARG A 334 12.46 -34.31 -20.47
C ARG A 334 13.42 -33.28 -19.86
N SER A 335 14.60 -33.72 -19.41
CA SER A 335 15.62 -32.87 -18.78
C SER A 335 16.16 -31.80 -19.73
N VAL A 336 16.35 -32.13 -21.00
CA VAL A 336 16.84 -31.20 -22.03
C VAL A 336 15.76 -30.18 -22.35
N SER A 337 14.52 -30.60 -22.59
CA SER A 337 13.40 -29.68 -22.87
C SER A 337 13.19 -28.68 -21.72
N GLU A 338 13.13 -29.15 -20.48
CA GLU A 338 13.00 -28.31 -19.28
C GLU A 338 14.17 -27.31 -19.15
N LYS A 339 15.42 -27.78 -19.31
CA LYS A 339 16.60 -26.91 -19.18
C LYS A 339 16.69 -25.88 -20.32
N LEU A 340 16.31 -26.24 -21.55
CA LEU A 340 16.23 -25.29 -22.66
C LEU A 340 15.12 -24.26 -22.42
N GLN A 341 13.92 -24.68 -22.01
CA GLN A 341 12.82 -23.76 -21.71
C GLN A 341 13.19 -22.73 -20.62
N ARG A 342 13.90 -23.15 -19.55
CA ARG A 342 14.40 -22.24 -18.50
C ARG A 342 15.55 -21.32 -18.94
N LEU A 343 16.36 -21.74 -19.92
CA LEU A 343 17.50 -20.96 -20.44
C LEU A 343 17.07 -19.99 -21.56
N LEU A 344 15.97 -20.30 -22.25
CA LEU A 344 15.45 -19.55 -23.39
C LEU A 344 14.17 -18.77 -23.07
N SER A 345 13.72 -18.74 -21.81
CA SER A 345 12.60 -17.92 -21.35
C SER A 345 12.81 -16.45 -21.71
N GLY A 346 11.88 -15.86 -22.48
CA GLY A 346 11.97 -14.49 -22.99
C GLY A 346 12.79 -14.32 -24.29
N GLY A 347 13.37 -15.40 -24.84
CA GLY A 347 14.04 -15.40 -26.14
C GLY A 347 13.08 -15.42 -27.33
N LYS A 348 13.64 -15.31 -28.55
CA LYS A 348 12.86 -15.36 -29.81
C LYS A 348 12.45 -16.78 -30.19
N LEU A 349 13.26 -17.79 -29.84
CA LEU A 349 12.96 -19.20 -30.04
C LEU A 349 12.46 -19.82 -28.73
N GLN A 350 11.14 -19.86 -28.54
CA GLN A 350 10.54 -20.54 -27.38
C GLN A 350 10.35 -22.03 -27.63
N VAL A 351 10.90 -22.84 -26.73
CA VAL A 351 10.73 -24.29 -26.69
C VAL A 351 9.37 -24.61 -26.08
N SER A 352 8.42 -25.05 -26.91
CA SER A 352 7.08 -25.45 -26.48
C SER A 352 7.00 -26.97 -26.29
N PRO A 353 6.76 -27.47 -25.06
CA PRO A 353 6.69 -28.90 -24.77
C PRO A 353 5.73 -29.67 -25.69
N ALA A 354 4.53 -29.13 -25.96
CA ALA A 354 3.53 -29.75 -26.82
C ALA A 354 3.99 -29.97 -28.27
N ARG A 355 4.86 -29.10 -28.80
CA ARG A 355 5.47 -29.26 -30.14
C ARG A 355 6.68 -30.19 -30.11
N VAL A 356 7.42 -30.18 -29.01
CA VAL A 356 8.70 -30.90 -28.86
C VAL A 356 8.48 -32.38 -28.54
N TYR A 357 7.44 -32.73 -27.78
CA TYR A 357 7.08 -34.12 -27.49
C TYR A 357 6.19 -34.76 -28.57
N GLN A 358 5.73 -34.00 -29.57
CA GLN A 358 4.89 -34.49 -30.68
C GLN A 358 5.42 -35.76 -31.39
N PRO A 359 6.74 -35.98 -31.58
CA PRO A 359 7.24 -37.22 -32.17
C PRO A 359 6.96 -38.49 -31.36
N PHE A 360 6.68 -38.36 -30.05
CA PHE A 360 6.39 -39.48 -29.15
C PHE A 360 4.89 -39.77 -29.00
N THR A 361 4.00 -38.96 -29.60
CA THR A 361 2.55 -39.15 -29.50
C THR A 361 2.15 -40.50 -30.12
N GLY A 362 1.52 -41.37 -29.34
CA GLY A 362 1.15 -42.73 -29.74
C GLY A 362 2.20 -43.81 -29.45
N LEU A 363 3.38 -43.44 -28.93
CA LEU A 363 4.36 -44.39 -28.38
C LEU A 363 4.28 -44.41 -26.86
N ASN A 364 4.07 -45.59 -26.26
CA ASN A 364 4.22 -45.77 -24.82
C ASN A 364 5.70 -46.02 -24.48
N PRO A 365 6.39 -45.12 -23.74
CA PRO A 365 7.81 -45.26 -23.44
C PRO A 365 8.11 -46.33 -22.37
N ILE A 366 7.12 -46.70 -21.54
CA ILE A 366 7.28 -47.61 -20.40
C ILE A 366 7.38 -49.06 -20.87
N HIS A 367 6.60 -49.44 -21.87
CA HIS A 367 6.59 -50.79 -22.43
C HIS A 367 7.68 -50.96 -23.49
N TYR A 368 8.92 -51.16 -23.03
CA TYR A 368 10.02 -51.58 -23.88
C TYR A 368 9.70 -52.93 -24.56
N ASN A 369 9.82 -52.97 -25.89
CA ASN A 369 9.73 -54.17 -26.71
C ASN A 369 10.74 -54.01 -27.87
N PRO A 370 11.67 -54.96 -28.10
CA PRO A 370 12.63 -54.89 -29.21
C PRO A 370 11.98 -54.66 -30.58
N TYR A 371 10.76 -55.16 -30.82
CA TYR A 371 10.03 -54.96 -32.07
C TYR A 371 9.63 -53.49 -32.31
N THR A 372 9.41 -52.70 -31.26
CA THR A 372 9.01 -51.28 -31.36
C THR A 372 10.18 -50.31 -31.20
N GLU A 373 11.38 -50.79 -30.91
CA GLU A 373 12.61 -50.00 -30.80
C GLU A 373 12.91 -49.11 -32.03
N PRO A 374 12.73 -49.56 -33.29
CA PRO A 374 12.99 -48.71 -34.45
C PRO A 374 12.08 -47.48 -34.53
N LEU A 375 10.81 -47.61 -34.08
CA LEU A 375 9.85 -46.49 -34.04
C LEU A 375 10.26 -45.44 -32.99
N TRP A 376 10.74 -45.91 -31.84
CA TRP A 376 11.27 -45.05 -30.79
C TRP A 376 12.53 -44.30 -31.26
N ARG A 377 13.49 -44.98 -31.90
CA ARG A 377 14.70 -44.36 -32.46
C ARG A 377 14.37 -43.29 -33.50
N ALA A 378 13.33 -43.51 -34.31
CA ALA A 378 12.83 -42.52 -35.26
C ALA A 378 12.23 -41.29 -34.54
N ALA A 379 11.44 -41.49 -33.47
CA ALA A 379 10.88 -40.40 -32.66
C ALA A 379 11.96 -39.55 -31.97
N VAL A 380 12.98 -40.18 -31.36
CA VAL A 380 14.13 -39.47 -30.76
C VAL A 380 14.88 -38.65 -31.82
N SER A 381 15.15 -39.22 -33.01
CA SER A 381 15.80 -38.48 -34.10
C SER A 381 14.97 -37.30 -34.63
N GLN A 382 13.64 -37.34 -34.52
CA GLN A 382 12.77 -36.20 -34.84
C GLN A 382 12.80 -35.14 -33.73
N PHE A 383 12.75 -35.55 -32.45
CA PHE A 383 12.93 -34.65 -31.31
C PHE A 383 14.25 -33.87 -31.40
N ASP A 384 15.38 -34.56 -31.64
CA ASP A 384 16.70 -33.94 -31.78
C ASP A 384 16.71 -32.85 -32.87
N ARG A 385 16.10 -33.11 -34.02
CA ARG A 385 15.98 -32.13 -35.13
C ARG A 385 15.09 -30.94 -34.77
N LEU A 386 14.04 -31.14 -33.98
CA LEU A 386 13.15 -30.07 -33.54
C LEU A 386 13.82 -29.12 -32.52
N ILE A 387 14.69 -29.64 -31.65
CA ILE A 387 15.36 -28.82 -30.63
C ILE A 387 16.71 -28.24 -31.07
N ALA A 388 17.36 -28.74 -32.13
CA ALA A 388 18.67 -28.26 -32.58
C ALA A 388 18.80 -26.72 -32.74
N PRO A 389 17.81 -25.96 -33.27
CA PRO A 389 17.89 -24.50 -33.33
C PRO A 389 17.87 -23.83 -31.94
N ALA A 390 17.16 -24.42 -30.98
CA ALA A 390 17.12 -23.97 -29.60
C ALA A 390 18.42 -24.36 -28.85
N GLU A 391 19.02 -25.51 -29.18
CA GLU A 391 20.35 -25.88 -28.70
C GLU A 391 21.42 -24.87 -29.15
N GLN A 392 21.32 -24.31 -30.37
CA GLN A 392 22.23 -23.27 -30.84
C GLN A 392 22.04 -21.92 -30.10
N GLU A 393 20.82 -21.44 -29.87
CA GLU A 393 20.61 -20.23 -29.02
C GLU A 393 21.09 -20.49 -27.57
N ALA A 394 20.86 -21.70 -27.05
CA ALA A 394 21.32 -22.11 -25.73
C ALA A 394 22.85 -22.16 -25.62
N ALA A 395 23.55 -22.68 -26.62
CA ALA A 395 25.01 -22.67 -26.68
C ALA A 395 25.55 -21.24 -26.63
N GLY A 396 24.95 -20.30 -27.38
CA GLY A 396 25.32 -18.88 -27.33
C GLY A 396 25.20 -18.28 -25.93
N LYS A 397 24.11 -18.55 -25.20
CA LYS A 397 23.91 -18.07 -23.81
C LYS A 397 24.83 -18.75 -22.80
N LEU A 398 25.11 -20.05 -22.98
CA LEU A 398 26.07 -20.77 -22.15
C LEU A 398 27.49 -20.21 -22.37
N LYS A 399 27.85 -19.86 -23.61
CA LYS A 399 29.13 -19.24 -23.95
C LYS A 399 29.32 -17.91 -23.20
N THR A 400 28.30 -17.04 -23.17
CA THR A 400 28.36 -15.81 -22.38
C THR A 400 28.49 -16.10 -20.88
N PHE A 401 27.69 -17.00 -20.31
CA PHE A 401 27.81 -17.35 -18.87
C PHE A 401 29.15 -18.01 -18.49
N ILE A 402 29.82 -18.68 -19.44
CA ILE A 402 31.16 -19.24 -19.24
C ILE A 402 32.22 -18.13 -19.29
N ILE A 403 32.11 -17.18 -20.22
CA ILE A 403 32.99 -16.01 -20.30
C ILE A 403 32.85 -15.14 -19.04
N ASP A 404 31.62 -14.86 -18.59
CA ASP A 404 31.34 -14.10 -17.36
C ASP A 404 31.93 -14.77 -16.09
N ALA A 405 32.18 -16.09 -16.14
CA ALA A 405 32.72 -16.89 -15.03
C ALA A 405 34.20 -17.28 -15.19
N GLN A 406 34.86 -16.91 -16.30
CA GLN A 406 36.19 -17.44 -16.69
C GLN A 406 37.34 -17.11 -15.72
N ASP A 407 37.19 -16.02 -14.98
CA ASP A 407 38.17 -15.51 -14.01
C ASP A 407 38.10 -16.23 -12.65
N SER A 408 37.01 -16.96 -12.39
CA SER A 408 36.79 -17.71 -11.14
C SER A 408 36.61 -19.20 -11.43
N PRO A 409 37.65 -20.03 -11.24
CA PRO A 409 37.58 -21.47 -11.50
C PRO A 409 36.40 -22.17 -10.82
N GLN A 410 36.00 -21.73 -9.62
CA GLN A 410 34.85 -22.30 -8.90
C GLN A 410 33.51 -21.96 -9.55
N GLN A 411 33.33 -20.72 -10.03
CA GLN A 411 32.10 -20.32 -10.74
C GLN A 411 32.03 -20.97 -12.13
N LEU A 412 33.16 -21.05 -12.84
CA LEU A 412 33.30 -21.79 -14.09
C LEU A 412 32.85 -23.25 -13.91
N LEU A 413 33.41 -23.96 -12.92
CA LEU A 413 33.01 -25.34 -12.58
C LEU A 413 31.52 -25.44 -12.25
N GLN A 414 30.97 -24.49 -11.49
CA GLN A 414 29.55 -24.47 -11.13
C GLN A 414 28.62 -24.30 -12.35
N VAL A 415 28.99 -23.47 -13.32
CA VAL A 415 28.25 -23.31 -14.60
C VAL A 415 28.22 -24.63 -15.37
N PHE A 416 29.39 -25.28 -15.52
CA PHE A 416 29.49 -26.56 -16.21
C PHE A 416 28.73 -27.69 -15.49
N GLN A 417 28.78 -27.78 -14.15
CA GLN A 417 27.99 -28.74 -13.36
C GLN A 417 26.47 -28.51 -13.53
N LYS A 418 26.00 -27.27 -13.34
CA LYS A 418 24.57 -26.90 -13.42
C LYS A 418 23.97 -27.22 -14.80
N HIS A 419 24.72 -26.94 -15.86
CA HIS A 419 24.29 -27.12 -17.24
C HIS A 419 24.80 -28.42 -17.89
N ARG A 420 25.39 -29.36 -17.13
CA ARG A 420 25.98 -30.64 -17.59
C ARG A 420 25.18 -31.35 -18.69
N GLU A 421 23.91 -31.64 -18.43
CA GLU A 421 23.06 -32.39 -19.37
C GLU A 421 22.68 -31.61 -20.66
N LEU A 422 22.90 -30.28 -20.71
CA LEU A 422 22.87 -29.52 -21.97
C LEU A 422 24.25 -29.57 -22.65
N ILE A 423 25.34 -29.39 -21.90
CA ILE A 423 26.70 -29.33 -22.46
C ILE A 423 27.13 -30.67 -23.08
N LYS A 424 26.62 -31.81 -22.56
CA LYS A 424 26.76 -33.13 -23.19
C LYS A 424 26.13 -33.25 -24.58
N ARG A 425 25.15 -32.41 -24.94
CA ARG A 425 24.37 -32.57 -26.19
C ARG A 425 25.27 -32.30 -27.40
N PRO A 426 25.27 -33.15 -28.46
CA PRO A 426 26.26 -33.07 -29.53
C PRO A 426 26.37 -31.71 -30.24
N THR A 427 25.29 -30.94 -30.31
CA THR A 427 25.27 -29.58 -30.86
C THR A 427 26.02 -28.62 -29.94
N ILE A 428 25.59 -28.53 -28.67
CA ILE A 428 26.16 -27.62 -27.66
C ILE A 428 27.62 -27.97 -27.34
N SER A 429 27.94 -29.27 -27.29
CA SER A 429 29.28 -29.81 -27.04
C SER A 429 30.32 -29.36 -28.08
N LYS A 430 29.88 -29.10 -29.33
CA LYS A 430 30.72 -28.58 -30.42
C LYS A 430 30.83 -27.05 -30.39
N GLU A 431 29.73 -26.34 -30.23
CA GLU A 431 29.71 -24.87 -30.15
C GLU A 431 30.49 -24.32 -28.95
N LEU A 432 30.57 -25.10 -27.86
CA LEU A 432 31.34 -24.82 -26.64
C LEU A 432 32.71 -25.51 -26.60
N GLN A 433 33.23 -26.05 -27.73
CA GLN A 433 34.52 -26.75 -27.72
C GLN A 433 35.69 -25.95 -27.10
N PRO A 434 35.96 -24.67 -27.47
CA PRO A 434 37.09 -23.95 -26.88
C PRO A 434 36.87 -23.62 -25.39
N GLU A 435 35.62 -23.44 -24.94
CA GLU A 435 35.28 -23.31 -23.53
C GLU A 435 35.51 -24.62 -22.75
N ARG A 436 35.22 -25.77 -23.37
CA ARG A 436 35.47 -27.11 -22.81
C ARG A 436 36.98 -27.41 -22.72
N GLU A 437 37.76 -27.05 -23.75
CA GLU A 437 39.22 -27.14 -23.73
C GLU A 437 39.85 -26.19 -22.69
N THR A 438 39.25 -25.02 -22.47
CA THR A 438 39.64 -24.09 -21.39
C THR A 438 39.36 -24.70 -20.02
N LEU A 439 38.16 -25.28 -19.80
CA LEU A 439 37.83 -26.00 -18.56
C LEU A 439 38.81 -27.15 -18.30
N LEU A 440 39.10 -27.95 -19.32
CA LEU A 440 40.02 -29.08 -19.25
C LEU A 440 41.42 -28.65 -18.78
N THR A 441 41.90 -27.52 -19.30
CA THR A 441 43.17 -26.90 -18.89
C THR A 441 43.11 -26.42 -17.44
N ARG A 442 42.03 -25.72 -17.04
CA ARG A 442 41.82 -25.27 -15.65
C ARG A 442 41.73 -26.44 -14.65
N LEU A 443 41.11 -27.56 -15.03
CA LEU A 443 41.07 -28.78 -14.22
C LEU A 443 42.45 -29.42 -14.08
N LEU A 444 43.23 -29.49 -15.16
CA LEU A 444 44.61 -29.97 -15.10
C LEU A 444 45.48 -29.10 -14.19
N ASP A 445 45.38 -27.77 -14.29
CA ASP A 445 46.12 -26.84 -13.45
C ASP A 445 45.65 -26.86 -11.98
N TYR A 446 44.36 -27.11 -11.73
CA TYR A 446 43.84 -27.35 -10.38
C TYR A 446 44.46 -28.61 -9.75
N ASN A 447 44.51 -29.72 -10.48
CA ASN A 447 45.12 -30.96 -9.98
C ASN A 447 46.65 -30.83 -9.81
N LYS A 448 47.34 -30.07 -10.68
CA LYS A 448 48.75 -29.67 -10.43
C LYS A 448 48.88 -28.88 -9.12
N GLY A 449 47.95 -27.96 -8.84
CA GLY A 449 47.88 -27.24 -7.57
C GLY A 449 47.70 -28.16 -6.36
N LEU A 450 46.85 -29.19 -6.46
CA LEU A 450 46.70 -30.21 -5.41
C LEU A 450 47.97 -31.04 -5.22
N ARG A 451 48.67 -31.39 -6.31
CA ARG A 451 49.97 -32.08 -6.25
C ARG A 451 51.04 -31.22 -5.57
N VAL A 452 51.12 -29.94 -5.90
CA VAL A 452 52.06 -29.01 -5.26
C VAL A 452 51.70 -28.78 -3.78
N ASP A 453 50.41 -28.71 -3.40
CA ASP A 453 50.01 -28.63 -1.98
C ASP A 453 50.34 -29.94 -1.22
N PHE A 454 50.27 -31.10 -1.90
CA PHE A 454 50.70 -32.39 -1.34
C PHE A 454 52.22 -32.48 -1.16
N GLU A 455 53.00 -32.25 -2.22
CA GLU A 455 54.47 -32.33 -2.22
C GLU A 455 55.12 -31.33 -1.23
N ASN A 456 54.51 -30.17 -0.97
CA ASN A 456 54.99 -29.21 0.03
C ASN A 456 54.60 -29.56 1.48
N ARG A 457 53.67 -30.48 1.71
CA ARG A 457 53.07 -30.75 3.04
C ARG A 457 53.21 -32.16 3.56
N CYS A 458 53.56 -33.14 2.75
CA CYS A 458 53.59 -34.54 3.18
C CYS A 458 54.72 -34.87 4.18
N HIS A 459 55.68 -33.97 4.40
CA HIS A 459 56.93 -34.24 5.14
C HIS A 459 57.03 -33.64 6.56
N GLY A 460 56.16 -32.71 6.96
CA GLY A 460 56.21 -32.02 8.25
C GLY A 460 55.01 -32.34 9.17
N ALA A 461 55.07 -31.87 10.42
CA ALA A 461 54.02 -32.13 11.40
C ALA A 461 52.76 -31.25 11.16
N PRO A 462 51.54 -31.69 11.54
CA PRO A 462 50.31 -30.92 11.37
C PRO A 462 50.37 -29.48 11.89
N GLY A 463 50.17 -28.53 10.97
CA GLY A 463 50.21 -27.09 11.26
C GLY A 463 51.57 -26.42 11.03
N GLU A 464 52.64 -27.18 10.74
CA GLU A 464 53.89 -26.61 10.24
C GLU A 464 53.77 -26.13 8.79
N LYS A 465 54.72 -25.28 8.34
CA LYS A 465 54.74 -24.79 6.96
C LYS A 465 54.92 -25.91 5.92
N THR A 466 55.62 -26.97 6.31
CA THR A 466 55.95 -28.16 5.52
C THR A 466 55.06 -29.36 5.84
N GLY A 467 54.01 -29.16 6.64
CA GLY A 467 53.12 -30.22 7.14
C GLY A 467 51.65 -30.07 6.73
N PRO A 468 50.82 -31.10 6.96
CA PRO A 468 49.39 -31.06 6.65
C PRO A 468 48.65 -29.99 7.49
N LEU A 469 47.46 -29.58 7.03
CA LEU A 469 46.64 -28.62 7.78
C LEU A 469 46.12 -29.25 9.09
N ALA A 470 46.33 -28.58 10.23
CA ALA A 470 45.98 -29.10 11.54
C ALA A 470 44.46 -29.14 11.80
N GLY A 471 43.90 -30.35 11.80
CA GLY A 471 42.51 -30.67 12.12
C GLY A 471 42.21 -30.65 13.62
N ARG A 472 41.03 -30.14 13.97
CA ARG A 472 40.66 -29.88 15.37
C ARG A 472 40.50 -31.19 16.16
N ASN A 473 41.36 -31.39 17.16
CA ASN A 473 41.41 -32.58 18.03
C ASN A 473 41.80 -33.91 17.33
N LEU A 474 42.35 -33.86 16.11
CA LEU A 474 42.91 -35.05 15.45
C LEU A 474 44.34 -35.34 15.96
N PRO A 475 44.67 -36.58 16.34
CA PRO A 475 46.06 -37.03 16.46
C PRO A 475 46.73 -37.05 15.08
N GLU A 476 48.06 -36.94 15.07
CA GLU A 476 48.88 -36.66 13.89
C GLU A 476 48.63 -37.61 12.70
N VAL A 477 48.74 -38.92 12.91
CA VAL A 477 48.48 -39.93 11.86
C VAL A 477 47.09 -39.79 11.22
N ILE A 478 46.05 -39.53 12.02
CA ILE A 478 44.67 -39.37 11.51
C ILE A 478 44.53 -38.05 10.78
N ASN A 479 45.22 -37.00 11.24
CA ASN A 479 45.24 -35.73 10.52
C ASN A 479 45.82 -35.90 9.10
N ASN A 480 46.93 -36.61 8.99
CA ASN A 480 47.65 -36.82 7.73
C ASN A 480 46.81 -37.70 6.77
N ILE A 481 46.23 -38.78 7.28
CA ILE A 481 45.30 -39.67 6.54
C ILE A 481 44.02 -38.92 6.10
N VAL A 482 43.40 -38.12 6.97
CA VAL A 482 42.18 -37.37 6.62
C VAL A 482 42.48 -36.25 5.62
N TRP A 483 43.63 -35.59 5.72
CA TRP A 483 44.07 -34.59 4.73
C TRP A 483 44.31 -35.22 3.36
N VAL A 484 45.05 -36.34 3.27
CA VAL A 484 45.29 -36.99 1.97
C VAL A 484 44.00 -37.57 1.36
N ARG A 485 43.09 -38.14 2.16
CA ARG A 485 41.74 -38.54 1.68
C ARG A 485 40.93 -37.36 1.14
N GLN A 486 41.03 -36.16 1.74
CA GLN A 486 40.40 -34.96 1.19
C GLN A 486 41.04 -34.48 -0.12
N LEU A 487 42.30 -34.80 -0.40
CA LEU A 487 42.92 -34.53 -1.70
C LEU A 487 42.49 -35.58 -2.74
N LEU A 488 42.50 -36.87 -2.38
CA LEU A 488 42.00 -37.97 -3.22
C LEU A 488 40.58 -37.68 -3.74
N LEU A 489 39.65 -37.31 -2.85
CA LEU A 489 38.27 -36.98 -3.21
C LEU A 489 38.17 -35.81 -4.19
N LYS A 490 39.00 -34.76 -4.05
CA LYS A 490 39.01 -33.61 -4.99
C LYS A 490 39.52 -34.01 -6.38
N VAL A 491 40.52 -34.89 -6.44
CA VAL A 491 41.03 -35.44 -7.70
C VAL A 491 39.97 -36.36 -8.35
N GLU A 492 39.28 -37.17 -7.55
CA GLU A 492 38.20 -38.05 -8.01
C GLU A 492 36.98 -37.28 -8.54
N ASP A 493 36.54 -36.22 -7.85
CA ASP A 493 35.45 -35.35 -8.32
C ASP A 493 35.84 -34.55 -9.57
N SER A 494 37.12 -34.14 -9.68
CA SER A 494 37.67 -33.56 -10.91
C SER A 494 37.62 -34.55 -12.08
N LEU A 495 37.97 -35.82 -11.85
CA LEU A 495 37.90 -36.87 -12.86
C LEU A 495 36.45 -37.15 -13.28
N LYS A 496 35.53 -37.35 -12.32
CA LYS A 496 34.09 -37.56 -12.58
C LYS A 496 33.46 -36.42 -13.39
N MET A 497 33.91 -35.18 -13.17
CA MET A 497 33.44 -34.04 -13.96
C MET A 497 34.04 -34.06 -15.38
N ALA A 498 35.35 -34.30 -15.49
CA ALA A 498 36.04 -34.31 -16.77
C ALA A 498 35.56 -35.44 -17.68
N ASP A 499 35.47 -36.67 -17.18
CA ASP A 499 34.95 -37.82 -17.93
C ASP A 499 33.54 -37.56 -18.49
N ALA A 500 32.67 -37.01 -17.65
CA ALA A 500 31.27 -36.77 -18.01
C ALA A 500 31.01 -35.55 -18.91
N LEU A 501 32.04 -34.78 -19.29
CA LEU A 501 31.92 -33.54 -20.07
C LEU A 501 32.98 -33.33 -21.15
N LEU A 502 34.11 -34.04 -21.10
CA LEU A 502 35.35 -33.74 -21.83
C LEU A 502 36.03 -35.00 -22.40
N SER A 503 35.46 -36.20 -22.25
CA SER A 503 36.08 -37.49 -22.60
C SER A 503 36.38 -37.67 -24.11
N ASP A 504 35.69 -36.94 -24.97
CA ASP A 504 35.93 -36.81 -26.41
C ASP A 504 37.15 -35.93 -26.76
N LEU A 505 37.64 -35.09 -25.84
CA LEU A 505 38.75 -34.18 -26.10
C LEU A 505 40.11 -34.87 -25.96
N SER A 506 41.04 -34.56 -26.87
CA SER A 506 42.39 -35.15 -26.89
C SER A 506 43.18 -34.92 -25.60
N GLY A 507 42.99 -33.77 -24.94
CA GLY A 507 43.62 -33.41 -23.67
C GLY A 507 43.11 -34.18 -22.44
N PHE A 508 42.01 -34.94 -22.55
CA PHE A 508 41.47 -35.71 -21.43
C PHE A 508 42.39 -36.87 -21.02
N ARG A 509 43.05 -37.53 -21.98
CA ARG A 509 43.99 -38.63 -21.68
C ARG A 509 45.22 -38.18 -20.87
N PRO A 510 45.86 -37.03 -21.16
CA PRO A 510 46.83 -36.39 -20.24
C PRO A 510 46.30 -36.10 -18.84
N LEU A 511 45.08 -35.56 -18.71
CA LEU A 511 44.48 -35.27 -17.40
C LEU A 511 44.25 -36.56 -16.60
N LEU A 512 43.67 -37.58 -17.24
CA LEU A 512 43.38 -38.87 -16.61
C LEU A 512 44.66 -39.49 -16.03
N ARG A 513 45.72 -39.63 -16.83
CA ARG A 513 47.01 -40.16 -16.37
C ARG A 513 47.61 -39.36 -15.21
N PHE A 514 47.61 -38.03 -15.30
CA PHE A 514 48.13 -37.18 -14.22
C PHE A 514 47.37 -37.36 -12.91
N CYS A 515 46.04 -37.51 -12.98
CA CYS A 515 45.20 -37.76 -11.83
C CYS A 515 45.37 -39.19 -11.28
N ASP A 516 45.54 -40.20 -12.14
CA ASP A 516 45.81 -41.59 -11.74
C ASP A 516 47.15 -41.69 -10.98
N GLU A 517 48.23 -41.13 -11.55
CA GLU A 517 49.55 -41.01 -10.91
C GLU A 517 49.46 -40.30 -9.55
N LEU A 518 48.70 -39.20 -9.48
CA LEU A 518 48.52 -38.43 -8.25
C LEU A 518 47.72 -39.20 -7.19
N GLN A 519 46.67 -39.95 -7.60
CA GLN A 519 45.92 -40.81 -6.68
C GLN A 519 46.76 -41.99 -6.18
N GLU A 520 47.66 -42.54 -7.00
CA GLU A 520 48.59 -43.59 -6.57
C GLU A 520 49.56 -43.06 -5.50
N GLN A 521 50.22 -41.91 -5.75
CA GLN A 521 51.10 -41.25 -4.78
C GLN A 521 50.38 -40.95 -3.45
N MET A 522 49.14 -40.45 -3.53
CA MET A 522 48.33 -40.14 -2.34
C MET A 522 47.89 -41.40 -1.57
N ARG A 523 47.54 -42.49 -2.25
CA ARG A 523 47.20 -43.77 -1.61
C ARG A 523 48.41 -44.44 -0.96
N LEU A 524 49.60 -44.33 -1.57
CA LEU A 524 50.85 -44.83 -0.97
C LEU A 524 51.16 -44.10 0.34
N TYR A 525 51.11 -42.77 0.35
CA TYR A 525 51.28 -41.98 1.58
C TYR A 525 50.24 -42.33 2.66
N GLU A 526 48.98 -42.57 2.28
CA GLU A 526 47.95 -43.02 3.24
C GLU A 526 48.32 -44.36 3.92
N GLN A 527 48.93 -45.28 3.17
CA GLN A 527 49.40 -46.58 3.67
C GLN A 527 50.65 -46.42 4.56
N GLU A 528 51.66 -45.67 4.10
CA GLU A 528 52.90 -45.39 4.85
C GLU A 528 52.60 -44.79 6.24
N GLN A 529 51.71 -43.79 6.31
CA GLN A 529 51.32 -43.17 7.58
C GLN A 529 50.67 -44.16 8.57
N PHE A 530 49.90 -45.14 8.08
CA PHE A 530 49.32 -46.18 8.91
C PHE A 530 50.34 -47.25 9.34
N GLU A 531 51.23 -47.67 8.43
CA GLU A 531 52.27 -48.65 8.73
C GLU A 531 53.29 -48.14 9.75
N ASP A 532 53.74 -46.89 9.63
CA ASP A 532 54.71 -46.33 10.59
C ASP A 532 54.10 -46.04 11.96
N TRP A 533 52.83 -45.61 12.04
CA TRP A 533 52.09 -45.55 13.30
C TRP A 533 51.98 -46.93 13.98
N SER A 534 51.67 -47.97 13.19
CA SER A 534 51.62 -49.36 13.65
C SER A 534 52.99 -49.82 14.17
N ARG A 535 54.07 -49.51 13.44
CA ARG A 535 55.47 -49.81 13.78
C ARG A 535 55.90 -49.13 15.08
N GLU A 536 55.61 -47.82 15.21
CA GLU A 536 55.94 -47.01 16.39
C GLU A 536 55.27 -47.60 17.63
N LEU A 537 53.94 -47.80 17.60
CA LEU A 537 53.19 -48.28 18.75
C LEU A 537 53.56 -49.72 19.15
N LEU A 538 53.83 -50.62 18.20
CA LEU A 538 54.31 -51.97 18.51
C LEU A 538 55.69 -51.96 19.19
N SER A 539 56.57 -51.00 18.82
CA SER A 539 57.84 -50.80 19.51
C SER A 539 57.64 -50.20 20.91
N GLY A 540 56.80 -49.17 21.05
CA GLY A 540 56.51 -48.49 22.32
C GLY A 540 55.80 -49.39 23.35
N LEU A 541 54.92 -50.30 22.90
CA LEU A 541 54.32 -51.35 23.74
C LEU A 541 55.33 -52.36 24.28
N SER A 542 56.54 -52.44 23.71
CA SER A 542 57.61 -53.33 24.14
C SER A 542 58.56 -52.68 25.17
N ASP A 543 58.53 -51.35 25.33
CA ASP A 543 59.28 -50.64 26.38
C ASP A 543 58.39 -50.30 27.59
N PRO A 544 58.70 -50.80 28.81
CA PRO A 544 58.01 -50.41 30.04
C PRO A 544 58.06 -48.91 30.39
N ARG A 545 58.99 -48.13 29.82
CA ARG A 545 59.16 -46.70 30.11
C ARG A 545 58.40 -45.76 29.15
N SER A 546 57.86 -46.28 28.05
CA SER A 546 57.13 -45.51 27.04
C SER A 546 55.85 -44.83 27.57
N GLY A 547 55.33 -45.31 28.70
CA GLY A 547 54.04 -44.88 29.24
C GLY A 547 52.82 -45.41 28.46
N ILE A 548 53.02 -46.25 27.45
CA ILE A 548 51.96 -46.92 26.67
C ILE A 548 51.55 -48.25 27.32
N SER A 549 52.44 -48.86 28.12
CA SER A 549 52.13 -50.04 28.93
C SER A 549 51.63 -49.65 30.33
N LEU A 550 50.37 -49.97 30.64
CA LEU A 550 49.79 -49.82 31.98
C LEU A 550 50.28 -50.96 32.90
N GLN A 551 51.37 -50.72 33.61
CA GLN A 551 51.81 -51.59 34.71
C GLN A 551 50.81 -51.49 35.89
N ALA A 552 49.98 -52.53 36.05
CA ALA A 552 48.85 -52.52 36.96
C ALA A 552 49.24 -52.36 38.45
N SER A 553 50.45 -52.80 38.82
CA SER A 553 51.03 -52.81 40.16
C SER A 553 51.50 -51.45 40.70
N ASN A 554 51.59 -50.41 39.85
CA ASN A 554 52.09 -49.10 40.26
C ASN A 554 51.03 -48.27 41.01
N ARG A 555 51.48 -47.30 41.81
CA ARG A 555 50.58 -46.36 42.50
C ARG A 555 49.78 -45.54 41.50
N VAL A 556 48.50 -45.39 41.79
CA VAL A 556 47.57 -44.57 41.01
C VAL A 556 47.91 -43.07 41.07
N MET A 557 48.33 -42.56 42.24
CA MET A 557 48.49 -41.14 42.51
C MET A 557 49.58 -40.92 43.57
N GLU A 558 50.47 -39.95 43.33
CA GLU A 558 51.57 -39.60 44.24
C GLU A 558 51.68 -38.08 44.45
N LEU A 559 52.08 -37.68 45.66
CA LEU A 559 52.48 -36.31 45.99
C LEU A 559 54.00 -36.20 45.81
N ASP A 560 54.43 -35.36 44.88
CA ASP A 560 55.86 -35.10 44.69
C ASP A 560 56.42 -34.28 45.86
N HIS A 561 57.39 -34.84 46.58
CA HIS A 561 57.99 -34.18 47.75
C HIS A 561 58.93 -33.02 47.42
N MET A 562 59.37 -32.88 46.16
CA MET A 562 60.17 -31.74 45.69
C MET A 562 59.26 -30.59 45.23
N ASP A 563 58.19 -30.93 44.51
CA ASP A 563 57.34 -29.98 43.78
C ASP A 563 56.04 -29.62 44.51
N GLY A 564 55.62 -30.39 45.52
CA GLY A 564 54.34 -30.27 46.23
C GLY A 564 53.11 -30.67 45.41
N LYS A 565 53.29 -31.07 44.14
CA LYS A 565 52.21 -31.33 43.17
C LYS A 565 51.75 -32.79 43.20
N LEU A 566 50.48 -33.03 42.90
CA LEU A 566 49.97 -34.36 42.58
C LEU A 566 50.38 -34.77 41.16
N LYS A 567 50.89 -35.99 41.03
CA LYS A 567 51.18 -36.71 39.77
C LYS A 567 50.39 -38.04 39.75
N ILE A 568 50.07 -38.55 38.56
CA ILE A 568 49.21 -39.73 38.33
C ILE A 568 49.86 -40.65 37.30
N GLN A 569 49.89 -41.95 37.58
CA GLN A 569 50.57 -42.94 36.74
C GLN A 569 49.71 -43.44 35.57
N TYR A 570 49.14 -42.49 34.80
CA TYR A 570 48.40 -42.73 33.56
C TYR A 570 48.83 -41.67 32.53
N SER A 571 49.59 -42.08 31.52
CA SER A 571 50.16 -41.15 30.53
C SER A 571 49.10 -40.46 29.67
N ASP A 572 49.47 -39.38 28.99
CA ASP A 572 48.59 -38.75 27.99
C ASP A 572 48.68 -39.43 26.61
N ARG A 573 49.76 -40.18 26.31
CA ARG A 573 49.87 -41.03 25.11
C ARG A 573 48.82 -42.14 25.09
N LEU A 574 48.42 -42.67 26.25
CA LEU A 574 47.27 -43.58 26.37
C LEU A 574 45.94 -42.92 25.94
N VAL A 575 45.78 -41.62 26.15
CA VAL A 575 44.58 -40.87 25.74
C VAL A 575 44.59 -40.57 24.24
N SER A 576 45.77 -40.38 23.64
CA SER A 576 45.89 -40.24 22.19
C SER A 576 45.65 -41.60 21.51
N LEU A 577 46.25 -42.69 22.01
CA LEU A 577 46.08 -44.06 21.52
C LEU A 577 44.60 -44.48 21.42
N LEU A 578 43.79 -44.18 22.45
CA LEU A 578 42.36 -44.48 22.44
C LEU A 578 41.60 -43.75 21.32
N ARG A 579 42.02 -42.54 20.95
CA ARG A 579 41.46 -41.79 19.82
C ARG A 579 41.96 -42.36 18.51
N GLU A 580 43.26 -42.67 18.42
CA GLU A 580 43.91 -43.21 17.24
C GLU A 580 43.28 -44.52 16.79
N VAL A 581 43.20 -45.51 17.67
CA VAL A 581 42.57 -46.82 17.39
C VAL A 581 41.11 -46.66 16.96
N ARG A 582 40.33 -45.82 17.66
CA ARG A 582 38.92 -45.60 17.33
C ARG A 582 38.74 -44.91 15.97
N GLN A 583 39.54 -43.90 15.66
CA GLN A 583 39.43 -43.13 14.42
C GLN A 583 39.94 -43.92 13.21
N LEU A 584 41.06 -44.63 13.34
CA LEU A 584 41.59 -45.50 12.28
C LEU A 584 40.64 -46.67 11.97
N SER A 585 40.06 -47.29 13.00
CA SER A 585 39.02 -48.32 12.80
C SER A 585 37.78 -47.75 12.08
N ALA A 586 37.30 -46.56 12.46
CA ALA A 586 36.20 -45.88 11.77
C ALA A 586 36.54 -45.41 10.34
N LEU A 587 37.82 -45.28 10.00
CA LEU A 587 38.32 -45.01 8.65
C LEU A 587 38.54 -46.29 7.81
N GLY A 588 38.26 -47.48 8.38
CA GLY A 588 38.33 -48.78 7.70
C GLY A 588 39.66 -49.53 7.85
N PHE A 589 40.58 -49.07 8.69
CA PHE A 589 41.88 -49.73 8.89
C PHE A 589 41.81 -50.92 9.86
N SER A 590 42.52 -52.01 9.52
CA SER A 590 42.64 -53.22 10.34
C SER A 590 43.68 -53.07 11.45
N ILE A 591 43.24 -52.73 12.66
CA ILE A 591 44.14 -52.46 13.79
C ILE A 591 44.85 -53.74 14.28
N PRO A 592 46.19 -53.74 14.46
CA PRO A 592 46.92 -54.88 15.01
C PRO A 592 46.45 -55.29 16.41
N ALA A 593 46.23 -56.60 16.61
CA ALA A 593 45.62 -57.14 17.82
C ALA A 593 46.32 -56.74 19.14
N LYS A 594 47.65 -56.60 19.15
CA LYS A 594 48.41 -56.12 20.32
C LYS A 594 48.07 -54.67 20.70
N ILE A 595 47.93 -53.80 19.69
CA ILE A 595 47.53 -52.40 19.89
C ILE A 595 46.08 -52.34 20.39
N GLN A 596 45.19 -53.15 19.80
CA GLN A 596 43.80 -53.24 20.24
C GLN A 596 43.67 -53.73 21.70
N GLN A 597 44.46 -54.72 22.12
CA GLN A 597 44.47 -55.21 23.51
C GLN A 597 44.97 -54.14 24.49
N ALA A 598 45.98 -53.35 24.12
CA ALA A 598 46.45 -52.24 24.94
C ALA A 598 45.39 -51.13 25.06
N ALA A 599 44.76 -50.73 23.95
CA ALA A 599 43.65 -49.77 23.95
C ALA A 599 42.46 -50.27 24.79
N ASN A 600 42.03 -51.51 24.61
CA ASN A 600 40.97 -52.13 25.42
C ASN A 600 41.31 -52.24 26.92
N THR A 601 42.59 -52.15 27.29
CA THR A 601 43.05 -52.14 28.69
C THR A 601 43.10 -50.72 29.25
N ALA A 602 43.50 -49.74 28.42
CA ALA A 602 43.46 -48.33 28.77
C ALA A 602 42.03 -47.82 29.00
N ASP A 603 41.09 -48.18 28.10
CA ASP A 603 39.70 -47.71 28.14
C ASP A 603 38.99 -48.08 29.46
N LYS A 604 39.23 -49.30 29.98
CA LYS A 604 38.70 -49.79 31.27
C LYS A 604 39.00 -48.88 32.46
N PHE A 605 40.12 -48.15 32.41
CA PHE A 605 40.58 -47.26 33.49
C PHE A 605 40.53 -45.77 33.11
N TYR A 606 40.23 -45.45 31.85
CA TYR A 606 40.24 -44.10 31.30
C TYR A 606 39.32 -43.15 32.07
N ARG A 607 38.12 -43.61 32.45
CA ARG A 607 37.16 -42.82 33.25
C ARG A 607 37.72 -42.47 34.63
N GLN A 608 38.27 -43.46 35.34
CA GLN A 608 38.86 -43.27 36.67
C GLN A 608 40.10 -42.36 36.58
N ALA A 609 40.94 -42.56 35.57
CA ALA A 609 42.13 -41.75 35.30
C ALA A 609 41.80 -40.26 35.00
N ILE A 610 40.74 -39.98 34.24
CA ILE A 610 40.27 -38.60 34.00
C ILE A 610 39.86 -37.93 35.31
N ILE A 611 39.03 -38.60 36.13
CA ILE A 611 38.54 -38.01 37.39
C ILE A 611 39.71 -37.72 38.33
N LEU A 612 40.68 -38.62 38.42
CA LEU A 612 41.92 -38.38 39.16
C LEU A 612 42.69 -37.18 38.60
N LYS A 613 42.88 -37.08 37.28
CA LYS A 613 43.57 -35.95 36.63
C LYS A 613 42.87 -34.62 36.91
N GLN A 614 41.53 -34.60 36.92
CA GLN A 614 40.74 -33.43 37.30
C GLN A 614 40.98 -33.03 38.77
N VAL A 615 40.98 -33.98 39.70
CA VAL A 615 41.19 -33.69 41.13
C VAL A 615 42.65 -33.30 41.44
N ALA A 616 43.64 -33.90 40.77
CA ALA A 616 45.03 -33.48 40.84
C ALA A 616 45.24 -32.07 40.27
N HIS A 617 44.66 -31.76 39.11
CA HIS A 617 44.72 -30.42 38.53
C HIS A 617 44.01 -29.38 39.41
N PHE A 618 42.88 -29.73 40.02
CA PHE A 618 42.20 -28.89 41.01
C PHE A 618 43.13 -28.58 42.19
N TYR A 619 43.74 -29.58 42.82
CA TYR A 619 44.68 -29.33 43.93
C TYR A 619 45.90 -28.50 43.50
N ASN A 620 46.49 -28.82 42.34
CA ASN A 620 47.65 -28.10 41.81
C ASN A 620 47.33 -26.64 41.39
N THR A 621 46.06 -26.24 41.32
CA THR A 621 45.62 -24.88 40.95
C THR A 621 44.82 -24.14 42.03
N ILE A 622 44.31 -24.82 43.07
CA ILE A 622 43.38 -24.20 44.03
C ILE A 622 44.02 -23.06 44.83
N ASP A 623 45.32 -23.12 45.14
CA ASP A 623 46.01 -21.99 45.81
C ASP A 623 46.12 -20.75 44.92
N GLN A 624 46.36 -20.91 43.60
CA GLN A 624 46.28 -19.80 42.64
C GLN A 624 44.85 -19.23 42.56
N GLN A 625 43.85 -20.04 42.93
CA GLN A 625 42.47 -19.62 43.05
C GLN A 625 42.10 -19.10 44.46
N MET A 626 42.95 -19.16 45.48
CA MET A 626 42.65 -18.60 46.80
C MET A 626 43.03 -17.11 46.87
N ILE A 627 42.10 -16.27 47.32
CA ILE A 627 42.38 -14.84 47.51
C ILE A 627 43.31 -14.69 48.73
N PRO A 628 44.46 -13.99 48.65
CA PRO A 628 45.44 -13.97 49.73
C PRO A 628 44.92 -13.52 51.10
N SER A 629 43.99 -12.56 51.13
CA SER A 629 43.35 -12.07 52.36
C SER A 629 42.27 -13.01 52.93
N GLN A 630 41.88 -14.06 52.20
CA GLN A 630 40.93 -15.11 52.61
C GLN A 630 41.59 -16.47 52.88
N ARG A 631 42.88 -16.66 52.53
CA ARG A 631 43.63 -17.91 52.77
C ARG A 631 43.48 -18.48 54.21
N PRO A 632 43.50 -17.69 55.30
CA PRO A 632 43.29 -18.22 56.65
C PRO A 632 41.95 -18.96 56.83
N MET A 633 40.88 -18.43 56.24
CA MET A 633 39.53 -18.99 56.29
C MET A 633 39.42 -20.35 55.57
N MET A 634 40.32 -20.62 54.61
CA MET A 634 40.33 -21.83 53.78
C MET A 634 41.25 -22.94 54.31
N LEU A 635 42.19 -22.61 55.20
CA LEU A 635 43.27 -23.50 55.65
C LEU A 635 42.76 -24.83 56.24
N GLY A 636 41.69 -24.79 57.04
CA GLY A 636 41.10 -25.99 57.63
C GLY A 636 40.53 -26.98 56.60
N CYS A 637 40.01 -26.49 55.47
CA CYS A 637 39.54 -27.35 54.39
C CYS A 637 40.70 -27.94 53.57
N ALA A 638 41.78 -27.18 53.36
CA ALA A 638 42.95 -27.64 52.62
C ALA A 638 43.70 -28.76 53.37
N LEU A 639 43.92 -28.61 54.68
CA LEU A 639 44.53 -29.65 55.52
C LEU A 639 43.70 -30.93 55.55
N ALA A 640 42.37 -30.81 55.58
CA ALA A 640 41.46 -31.96 55.51
C ALA A 640 41.46 -32.66 54.14
N PHE A 641 41.84 -31.97 53.06
CA PHE A 641 42.02 -32.56 51.72
C PHE A 641 43.33 -33.37 51.66
N GLU A 642 44.44 -32.80 52.12
CA GLU A 642 45.74 -33.51 52.20
C GLU A 642 45.67 -34.81 53.01
N GLN A 643 44.89 -34.84 54.09
CA GLN A 643 44.72 -36.03 54.93
C GLN A 643 44.10 -37.22 54.17
N VAL A 644 43.22 -36.98 53.19
CA VAL A 644 42.61 -38.05 52.36
C VAL A 644 43.64 -38.68 51.42
N ILE A 645 44.56 -37.88 50.88
CA ILE A 645 45.65 -38.36 50.02
C ILE A 645 46.71 -39.11 50.84
N LYS A 646 47.05 -38.59 52.02
CA LYS A 646 48.10 -39.16 52.88
C LYS A 646 47.65 -40.47 53.57
N ASN A 647 46.37 -40.62 53.91
CA ASN A 647 45.81 -41.78 54.62
C ASN A 647 44.52 -42.34 53.94
N PRO A 648 44.63 -43.08 52.81
CA PRO A 648 43.46 -43.56 52.05
C PRO A 648 42.50 -44.51 52.80
N ARG A 649 43.00 -45.29 53.79
CA ARG A 649 42.23 -46.28 54.57
C ARG A 649 42.19 -45.97 56.07
N SER A 650 41.63 -44.83 56.46
CA SER A 650 41.58 -44.35 57.87
C SER A 650 40.52 -44.98 58.80
N GLN A 651 39.91 -46.12 58.44
CA GLN A 651 38.83 -46.75 59.25
C GLN A 651 39.01 -48.26 59.55
N SER A 652 39.99 -48.93 58.95
CA SER A 652 40.38 -50.30 59.33
C SER A 652 41.57 -50.24 60.29
N ARG A 653 41.34 -50.55 61.58
CA ARG A 653 42.43 -50.83 62.52
C ARG A 653 42.93 -52.26 62.29
N ASP A 654 43.89 -52.40 61.39
CA ASP A 654 44.77 -53.57 61.30
C ASP A 654 46.21 -53.07 61.07
N GLU A 655 47.19 -53.78 61.61
CA GLU A 655 48.55 -53.26 61.80
C GLU A 655 49.49 -53.52 60.61
N GLY A 656 50.57 -52.73 60.51
CA GLY A 656 51.80 -53.10 59.80
C GLY A 656 51.90 -52.82 58.28
N GLY A 657 50.82 -52.58 57.55
CA GLY A 657 50.85 -52.50 56.08
C GLY A 657 50.67 -51.11 55.47
N LYS A 658 51.69 -50.56 54.78
CA LYS A 658 51.53 -49.45 53.80
C LYS A 658 50.89 -49.96 52.50
N LEU A 659 49.65 -50.42 52.58
CA LEU A 659 48.88 -50.93 51.43
C LEU A 659 48.54 -49.79 50.47
N GLN A 660 48.86 -49.98 49.20
CA GLN A 660 48.85 -48.95 48.15
C GLN A 660 47.66 -49.16 47.22
N ILE A 661 47.10 -48.10 46.65
CA ILE A 661 46.03 -48.20 45.66
C ILE A 661 46.66 -48.37 44.28
N THR A 662 46.41 -49.52 43.68
CA THR A 662 46.87 -49.96 42.35
C THR A 662 45.72 -49.95 41.34
N TRP A 663 46.02 -50.15 40.06
CA TRP A 663 44.98 -50.20 39.01
C TRP A 663 44.22 -51.54 38.98
N GLU A 664 44.70 -52.57 39.67
CA GLU A 664 44.14 -53.93 39.66
C GLU A 664 42.74 -54.04 40.29
N ASN A 665 42.38 -53.14 41.22
CA ASN A 665 41.12 -53.21 41.97
C ASN A 665 40.21 -51.97 41.73
N PRO A 666 39.40 -51.96 40.66
CA PRO A 666 38.55 -50.80 40.32
C PRO A 666 37.54 -50.43 41.42
N LYS A 667 37.05 -51.41 42.20
CA LYS A 667 36.06 -51.17 43.26
C LYS A 667 36.62 -50.44 44.48
N GLU A 668 37.93 -50.53 44.72
CA GLU A 668 38.60 -49.73 45.75
C GLU A 668 39.03 -48.37 45.23
N LEU A 669 39.51 -48.34 43.97
CA LEU A 669 39.85 -47.13 43.24
C LEU A 669 38.67 -46.13 43.21
N GLU A 670 37.45 -46.61 42.90
CA GLU A 670 36.24 -45.78 42.89
C GLU A 670 35.85 -45.24 44.27
N LYS A 671 36.03 -46.03 45.34
CA LYS A 671 35.79 -45.59 46.72
C LYS A 671 36.79 -44.52 47.17
N TYR A 672 38.04 -44.61 46.73
CA TYR A 672 39.06 -43.59 46.97
C TYR A 672 38.79 -42.30 46.19
N ILE A 673 38.46 -42.43 44.90
CA ILE A 673 38.04 -41.32 44.03
C ILE A 673 36.87 -40.56 44.64
N SER A 674 35.81 -41.25 45.09
CA SER A 674 34.64 -40.63 45.71
C SER A 674 35.00 -39.81 46.97
N LYS A 675 35.88 -40.32 47.84
CA LYS A 675 36.37 -39.56 49.00
C LYS A 675 37.15 -38.31 48.58
N LEU A 676 38.06 -38.44 47.61
CA LEU A 676 38.86 -37.33 47.08
C LEU A 676 38.00 -36.25 46.39
N GLN A 677 36.98 -36.65 45.63
CA GLN A 677 36.00 -35.75 45.05
C GLN A 677 35.23 -35.00 46.15
N SER A 678 34.68 -35.68 47.15
CA SER A 678 33.93 -35.02 48.24
C SER A 678 34.77 -33.98 49.01
N ALA A 679 36.07 -34.23 49.17
CA ALA A 679 37.01 -33.31 49.79
C ALA A 679 37.35 -32.13 48.86
N ALA A 680 37.53 -32.37 47.55
CA ALA A 680 37.74 -31.33 46.54
C ALA A 680 36.51 -30.41 46.41
N GLU A 681 35.31 -31.00 46.35
CA GLU A 681 34.03 -30.30 46.25
C GLU A 681 33.84 -29.37 47.44
N ARG A 682 34.05 -29.84 48.68
CA ARG A 682 33.97 -28.97 49.87
C ARG A 682 34.98 -27.81 49.84
N LEU A 683 36.22 -28.06 49.39
CA LEU A 683 37.22 -26.99 49.24
C LEU A 683 36.81 -25.99 48.14
N SER A 684 36.21 -26.49 47.05
CA SER A 684 35.72 -25.71 45.92
C SER A 684 34.50 -24.86 46.30
N THR A 685 33.53 -25.40 47.05
CA THR A 685 32.33 -24.67 47.47
C THR A 685 32.67 -23.53 48.40
N GLU A 686 33.54 -23.73 49.39
CA GLU A 686 33.95 -22.65 50.29
C GLU A 686 34.77 -21.59 49.55
N ASN A 687 35.72 -21.97 48.68
CA ASN A 687 36.45 -20.98 47.87
C ASN A 687 35.49 -20.19 46.95
N ARG A 688 34.49 -20.85 46.34
CA ARG A 688 33.50 -20.19 45.48
C ARG A 688 32.58 -19.25 46.27
N LYS A 689 32.17 -19.59 47.50
CA LYS A 689 31.42 -18.71 48.40
C LYS A 689 32.25 -17.48 48.77
N LEU A 690 33.49 -17.67 49.24
CA LEU A 690 34.36 -16.58 49.66
C LEU A 690 34.75 -15.66 48.49
N ARG A 691 35.01 -16.23 47.31
CA ARG A 691 35.16 -15.48 46.05
C ARG A 691 33.91 -14.65 45.73
N LYS A 692 32.71 -15.25 45.81
CA LYS A 692 31.46 -14.51 45.57
C LYS A 692 31.33 -13.33 46.54
N TRP A 693 31.52 -13.55 47.84
CA TRP A 693 31.50 -12.46 48.82
C TRP A 693 32.56 -11.38 48.55
N HIS A 694 33.73 -11.74 48.01
CA HIS A 694 34.73 -10.75 47.61
C HIS A 694 34.32 -9.97 46.34
N THR A 695 33.66 -10.60 45.36
CA THR A 695 33.05 -9.90 44.20
C THR A 695 31.89 -9.01 44.63
N ASP A 696 30.92 -9.54 45.38
CA ASP A 696 29.77 -8.80 45.93
C ASP A 696 30.23 -7.56 46.75
N PHE A 697 31.39 -7.63 47.42
CA PHE A 697 31.99 -6.50 48.14
C PHE A 697 32.81 -5.58 47.21
N THR A 698 33.47 -6.13 46.18
CA THR A 698 34.18 -5.35 45.13
C THR A 698 33.19 -4.44 44.43
N ASP A 699 32.09 -4.98 43.94
CA ASP A 699 31.09 -4.24 43.16
C ASP A 699 30.46 -3.13 44.00
N LYS A 700 30.22 -3.38 45.30
CA LYS A 700 29.76 -2.35 46.25
C LYS A 700 30.80 -1.25 46.44
N VAL A 701 32.06 -1.57 46.75
CA VAL A 701 33.11 -0.56 46.98
C VAL A 701 33.48 0.21 45.70
N VAL A 702 33.45 -0.44 44.53
CA VAL A 702 33.65 0.21 43.23
C VAL A 702 32.46 1.11 42.89
N SER A 703 31.21 0.69 43.16
CA SER A 703 30.05 1.56 42.94
C SER A 703 30.14 2.84 43.77
N LEU A 704 30.64 2.76 45.01
CA LEU A 704 30.86 3.93 45.88
C LEU A 704 31.86 4.94 45.31
N MET A 705 32.81 4.53 44.45
CA MET A 705 33.70 5.47 43.75
C MET A 705 32.95 6.40 42.78
N GLY A 706 31.71 6.06 42.38
CA GLY A 706 30.81 6.91 41.60
C GLY A 706 29.66 7.56 42.40
N VAL A 707 29.60 7.37 43.72
CA VAL A 707 28.50 7.89 44.57
C VAL A 707 28.93 9.19 45.24
N ASP A 708 28.34 10.30 44.82
CA ASP A 708 28.58 11.63 45.40
C ASP A 708 28.33 11.65 46.92
N LEU A 709 29.36 12.01 47.67
CA LEU A 709 29.41 11.96 49.14
C LEU A 709 28.47 12.97 49.83
N LEU A 710 28.01 14.01 49.12
CA LEU A 710 27.04 15.00 49.60
C LEU A 710 25.61 14.60 49.23
N ARG A 711 25.36 14.43 47.94
CA ARG A 711 24.02 14.22 47.35
C ARG A 711 23.46 12.84 47.65
N GLN A 712 24.33 11.84 47.87
CA GLN A 712 23.93 10.44 48.01
C GLN A 712 24.46 9.78 49.30
N GLN A 713 24.61 10.57 50.38
CA GLN A 713 25.11 10.09 51.68
C GLN A 713 24.36 8.86 52.24
N GLN A 714 23.09 8.66 51.87
CA GLN A 714 22.35 7.46 52.29
C GLN A 714 22.92 6.18 51.66
N ARG A 715 23.23 6.17 50.35
CA ARG A 715 23.84 5.02 49.66
C ARG A 715 25.18 4.61 50.28
N TRP A 716 25.97 5.58 50.75
CA TRP A 716 27.20 5.32 51.52
C TRP A 716 26.93 4.60 52.86
N LYS A 717 25.84 4.93 53.56
CA LYS A 717 25.43 4.22 54.79
C LYS A 717 24.92 2.82 54.49
N ASP A 718 24.06 2.69 53.47
CA ASP A 718 23.47 1.41 53.07
C ASP A 718 24.55 0.42 52.65
N ALA A 719 25.49 0.84 51.79
CA ALA A 719 26.60 0.01 51.34
C ALA A 719 27.54 -0.40 52.50
N LEU A 720 27.82 0.49 53.47
CA LEU A 720 28.58 0.13 54.66
C LEU A 720 27.85 -0.88 55.55
N GLN A 721 26.53 -0.75 55.68
CA GLN A 721 25.72 -1.69 56.44
C GLN A 721 25.68 -3.06 55.76
N ASP A 722 25.58 -3.10 54.44
CA ASP A 722 25.66 -4.30 53.60
C ASP A 722 26.99 -5.05 53.72
N LEU A 723 28.12 -4.33 53.81
CA LEU A 723 29.42 -4.96 54.05
C LEU A 723 29.47 -5.59 55.46
N ARG A 724 28.93 -4.90 56.48
CA ARG A 724 28.87 -5.39 57.87
C ARG A 724 27.97 -6.61 58.02
N THR A 725 26.78 -6.61 57.40
CA THR A 725 25.88 -7.78 57.43
C THR A 725 26.48 -8.98 56.69
N GLY A 726 27.27 -8.76 55.62
CA GLY A 726 28.01 -9.83 54.97
C GLY A 726 29.07 -10.49 55.88
N PHE A 727 29.82 -9.72 56.66
CA PHE A 727 30.73 -10.27 57.68
C PHE A 727 29.98 -11.06 58.76
N ALA A 728 28.90 -10.52 59.32
CA ALA A 728 28.09 -11.22 60.33
C ALA A 728 27.46 -12.53 59.78
N THR A 729 27.11 -12.55 58.49
CA THR A 729 26.61 -13.75 57.80
C THR A 729 27.68 -14.83 57.63
N LEU A 730 28.96 -14.46 57.53
CA LEU A 730 30.08 -15.41 57.49
C LEU A 730 30.43 -15.94 58.90
N GLU A 731 30.32 -15.09 59.94
CA GLU A 731 30.46 -15.54 61.33
C GLU A 731 29.38 -16.57 61.70
N SER A 732 28.12 -16.36 61.31
CA SER A 732 27.04 -17.34 61.52
C SER A 732 27.20 -18.63 60.71
N GLN A 733 28.06 -18.64 59.68
CA GLN A 733 28.41 -19.84 58.89
C GLN A 733 29.61 -20.61 59.45
N GLY A 734 30.18 -20.16 60.58
CA GLY A 734 31.24 -20.87 61.30
C GLY A 734 32.67 -20.39 61.02
N PHE A 735 32.87 -19.34 60.22
CA PHE A 735 34.18 -18.69 60.08
C PHE A 735 34.50 -17.90 61.35
N ARG A 736 35.72 -18.04 61.88
CA ARG A 736 36.11 -17.34 63.13
C ARG A 736 36.47 -15.89 62.83
N ALA A 737 36.11 -14.96 63.72
CA ALA A 737 36.45 -13.53 63.59
C ALA A 737 37.95 -13.29 63.36
N GLY A 738 38.82 -14.08 64.03
CA GLY A 738 40.27 -14.05 63.84
C GLY A 738 40.73 -14.38 62.41
N ASP A 739 40.09 -15.37 61.76
CA ASP A 739 40.42 -15.78 60.39
C ASP A 739 40.01 -14.71 59.35
N MET A 740 39.00 -13.89 59.69
CA MET A 740 38.50 -12.78 58.87
C MET A 740 39.28 -11.46 59.05
N ARG A 741 40.20 -11.37 60.02
CA ARG A 741 40.95 -10.13 60.35
C ARG A 741 41.67 -9.54 59.13
N ALA A 742 42.37 -10.37 58.36
CA ALA A 742 43.07 -9.94 57.15
C ALA A 742 42.12 -9.44 56.04
N TRP A 743 40.91 -10.00 55.96
CA TRP A 743 39.89 -9.63 54.98
C TRP A 743 39.18 -8.32 55.37
N ARG A 744 38.89 -8.10 56.66
CA ARG A 744 38.40 -6.81 57.19
C ARG A 744 39.39 -5.67 56.92
N GLN A 745 40.66 -5.89 57.24
CA GLN A 745 41.73 -4.91 56.99
C GLN A 745 41.87 -4.58 55.50
N HIS A 746 41.84 -5.58 54.62
CA HIS A 746 41.84 -5.37 53.17
C HIS A 746 40.68 -4.45 52.72
N TRP A 747 39.46 -4.69 53.21
CA TRP A 747 38.28 -3.92 52.81
C TRP A 747 38.27 -2.49 53.34
N ASN A 748 38.72 -2.27 54.57
CA ASN A 748 38.92 -0.90 55.09
C ASN A 748 39.88 -0.09 54.20
N HIS A 749 40.95 -0.69 53.68
CA HIS A 749 41.87 -0.01 52.76
C HIS A 749 41.25 0.30 51.38
N GLN A 750 40.35 -0.53 50.84
CA GLN A 750 39.66 -0.18 49.58
C GLN A 750 38.58 0.89 49.80
N LEU A 751 37.85 0.82 50.92
CA LEU A 751 36.92 1.88 51.34
C LEU A 751 37.64 3.21 51.55
N TYR A 752 38.87 3.21 52.10
CA TYR A 752 39.67 4.43 52.25
C TYR A 752 39.92 5.09 50.89
N LYS A 753 40.34 4.33 49.88
CA LYS A 753 40.56 4.85 48.51
C LYS A 753 39.28 5.40 47.88
N ALA A 754 38.17 4.69 48.01
CA ALA A 754 36.89 5.12 47.45
C ALA A 754 36.40 6.42 48.10
N LEU A 755 36.54 6.52 49.43
CA LEU A 755 36.20 7.73 50.19
C LEU A 755 37.17 8.88 49.87
N GLU A 756 38.48 8.63 49.75
CA GLU A 756 39.48 9.65 49.43
C GLU A 756 39.25 10.25 48.03
N HIS A 757 38.95 9.42 47.04
CA HIS A 757 38.61 9.89 45.69
C HIS A 757 37.34 10.76 45.67
N GLN A 758 36.25 10.29 46.28
CA GLN A 758 35.01 11.08 46.33
C GLN A 758 35.11 12.31 47.25
N TYR A 759 35.99 12.28 48.26
CA TYR A 759 36.32 13.45 49.06
C TYR A 759 37.07 14.49 48.21
N GLN A 760 38.12 14.10 47.48
CA GLN A 760 38.86 14.97 46.57
C GLN A 760 37.96 15.59 45.49
N VAL A 761 37.17 14.77 44.79
CA VAL A 761 36.20 15.24 43.78
C VAL A 761 35.18 16.21 44.39
N GLY A 762 34.67 15.90 45.59
CA GLY A 762 33.76 16.79 46.31
C GLY A 762 34.40 18.09 46.79
N LEU A 763 35.70 18.10 47.15
CA LEU A 763 36.44 19.33 47.45
C LEU A 763 36.58 20.20 46.19
N GLU A 764 36.88 19.62 45.03
CA GLU A 764 37.02 20.38 43.78
C GLU A 764 35.67 20.89 43.21
N ALA A 765 34.60 20.09 43.35
CA ALA A 765 33.30 20.36 42.73
C ALA A 765 32.27 20.98 43.69
N LEU A 766 32.63 21.27 44.95
CA LEU A 766 31.69 21.64 46.02
C LEU A 766 30.62 22.66 45.61
N ASN A 767 31.04 23.80 45.03
CA ASN A 767 30.18 24.90 44.57
C ASN A 767 29.08 24.48 43.57
N LYS A 768 29.25 23.34 42.87
CA LYS A 768 28.28 22.79 41.91
C LYS A 768 27.39 21.70 42.52
N ASN A 769 27.89 21.00 43.54
CA ASN A 769 27.26 19.79 44.08
C ASN A 769 26.50 20.01 45.39
N LEU A 770 26.73 21.14 46.08
CA LEU A 770 25.92 21.59 47.22
C LEU A 770 24.40 21.65 46.90
N PRO A 771 23.53 21.53 47.91
CA PRO A 771 22.09 21.77 47.77
C PRO A 771 21.78 23.18 47.26
N GLU A 772 20.70 23.34 46.51
CA GLU A 772 20.35 24.63 45.92
C GLU A 772 19.81 25.60 46.98
N ILE A 773 20.43 26.79 47.04
CA ILE A 773 20.01 27.89 47.90
C ILE A 773 19.14 28.83 47.05
N ASN A 774 17.83 28.80 47.29
CA ASN A 774 16.89 29.69 46.61
C ASN A 774 16.91 31.07 47.27
N ILE A 775 16.88 32.12 46.44
CA ILE A 775 16.84 33.53 46.84
C ILE A 775 15.82 34.24 45.95
N ASP A 776 14.93 35.03 46.53
CA ASP A 776 14.10 35.97 45.77
C ASP A 776 14.89 37.28 45.55
N LEU A 777 15.00 37.72 44.30
CA LEU A 777 15.33 39.10 43.99
C LEU A 777 14.04 39.92 44.06
N THR A 778 14.07 41.03 44.81
CA THR A 778 12.88 41.86 45.06
C THR A 778 13.20 43.35 44.83
N PHE A 779 12.24 44.11 44.33
CA PHE A 779 12.30 45.56 44.29
C PHE A 779 11.37 46.16 45.34
N ASN A 780 11.95 46.65 46.44
CA ASN A 780 11.16 47.22 47.53
C ASN A 780 11.01 48.73 47.33
N MET A 781 9.80 49.19 46.97
CA MET A 781 9.48 50.62 46.94
C MET A 781 9.18 51.13 48.36
N VAL A 782 10.03 51.99 48.90
CA VAL A 782 9.88 52.49 50.27
C VAL A 782 8.88 53.65 50.30
N CYS A 783 7.72 53.43 50.93
CA CYS A 783 6.58 54.37 50.94
C CYS A 783 6.92 55.79 51.42
N PHE A 784 7.92 55.93 52.30
CA PHE A 784 8.34 57.22 52.87
C PHE A 784 9.40 58.00 52.06
N SER A 785 10.10 57.37 51.10
CA SER A 785 11.18 58.03 50.35
C SER A 785 10.96 58.09 48.84
N ARG A 786 10.00 57.31 48.29
CA ARG A 786 9.78 57.11 46.85
C ARG A 786 11.03 56.63 46.07
N GLN A 787 12.09 56.21 46.74
CA GLN A 787 13.27 55.57 46.15
C GLN A 787 13.21 54.08 46.44
N GLY A 788 12.82 53.28 45.43
CA GLY A 788 12.92 51.82 45.54
C GLY A 788 14.35 51.32 45.30
N ARG A 789 14.68 50.14 45.83
CA ARG A 789 15.99 49.49 45.64
C ARG A 789 15.83 47.99 45.42
N LEU A 790 16.71 47.43 44.58
CA LEU A 790 16.86 45.98 44.37
C LEU A 790 17.53 45.34 45.59
N GLN A 791 16.96 44.24 46.09
CA GLN A 791 17.44 43.52 47.27
C GLN A 791 17.23 42.00 47.15
N PHE A 792 18.23 41.23 47.56
CA PHE A 792 18.12 39.78 47.75
C PHE A 792 17.39 39.44 49.06
N ARG A 793 16.54 38.42 49.01
CA ARG A 793 15.79 37.87 50.14
C ARG A 793 15.91 36.33 50.11
N PRO A 794 16.57 35.67 51.09
CA PRO A 794 17.26 36.23 52.26
C PRO A 794 18.45 37.14 51.91
N ALA A 795 18.90 37.92 52.88
CA ALA A 795 20.01 38.86 52.69
C ALA A 795 21.33 38.14 52.34
N PHE A 796 22.17 38.80 51.57
CA PHE A 796 23.44 38.28 51.02
C PHE A 796 24.35 37.61 52.06
N GLU A 797 24.52 38.21 53.25
CA GLU A 797 25.34 37.62 54.32
C GLU A 797 24.71 36.38 54.97
N GLU A 798 23.38 36.25 54.99
CA GLU A 798 22.70 35.04 55.48
C GLU A 798 22.89 33.87 54.50
N VAL A 799 22.86 34.15 53.20
CA VAL A 799 23.19 33.20 52.12
C VAL A 799 24.65 32.75 52.25
N ARG A 800 25.58 33.69 52.46
CA ARG A 800 27.00 33.42 52.69
C ARG A 800 27.24 32.55 53.93
N ALA A 801 26.54 32.83 55.03
CA ALA A 801 26.60 32.02 56.25
C ALA A 801 26.02 30.61 56.09
N LYS A 802 24.96 30.43 55.29
CA LYS A 802 24.40 29.11 54.95
C LYS A 802 25.38 28.28 54.11
N TYR A 803 25.98 28.88 53.09
CA TYR A 803 26.97 28.23 52.22
C TYR A 803 28.15 27.67 53.02
N TYR A 804 28.78 28.50 53.86
CA TYR A 804 29.95 28.06 54.64
C TYR A 804 29.63 27.00 55.72
N ARG A 805 28.37 26.89 56.15
CA ARG A 805 27.92 25.84 57.08
C ARG A 805 27.95 24.45 56.43
N GLU A 806 27.40 24.30 55.23
CA GLU A 806 27.40 23.00 54.53
C GLU A 806 28.80 22.64 54.01
N MET A 807 29.63 23.63 53.63
CA MET A 807 31.06 23.41 53.37
C MET A 807 31.77 22.79 54.59
N LYS A 808 31.58 23.35 55.80
CA LYS A 808 32.17 22.78 57.02
C LYS A 808 31.66 21.36 57.30
N ARG A 809 30.37 21.12 57.06
CA ARG A 809 29.74 19.80 57.21
C ARG A 809 30.38 18.74 56.31
N PHE A 810 30.73 19.10 55.06
CA PHE A 810 31.43 18.22 54.13
C PHE A 810 32.82 17.81 54.62
N ILE A 811 33.64 18.79 55.03
CA ILE A 811 35.03 18.59 55.47
C ILE A 811 35.10 17.64 56.68
N CYS A 812 34.07 17.61 57.53
CA CYS A 812 34.03 16.73 58.70
C CYS A 812 33.60 15.28 58.43
N ILE A 813 33.24 14.88 57.21
CA ILE A 813 32.73 13.53 56.91
C ILE A 813 33.73 12.40 57.25
N PRO A 814 35.03 12.47 56.88
CA PRO A 814 35.98 11.38 57.17
C PRO A 814 36.13 11.07 58.67
N ASN A 815 36.01 12.08 59.55
CA ASN A 815 36.05 11.89 61.01
C ASN A 815 34.87 11.10 61.58
N GLN A 816 33.77 10.96 60.84
CA GLN A 816 32.59 10.19 61.24
C GLN A 816 32.56 8.79 60.59
N PHE A 817 33.50 8.50 59.68
CA PHE A 817 33.52 7.28 58.88
C PHE A 817 34.25 6.14 59.63
N LYS A 818 33.51 5.08 59.99
CA LYS A 818 34.03 3.93 60.76
C LYS A 818 34.26 2.65 59.94
N GLY A 819 34.04 2.67 58.63
CA GLY A 819 34.27 1.53 57.74
C GLY A 819 33.61 0.23 58.23
N VAL A 820 34.37 -0.86 58.20
CA VAL A 820 33.99 -2.22 58.63
C VAL A 820 34.91 -2.73 59.76
N SER A 821 35.47 -1.80 60.55
CA SER A 821 36.23 -2.11 61.77
C SER A 821 35.32 -2.62 62.89
N GLU A 822 35.87 -3.45 63.79
CA GLU A 822 35.19 -3.85 65.03
C GLU A 822 35.16 -2.71 66.07
N THR A 823 34.29 -2.86 67.08
CA THR A 823 34.20 -1.93 68.23
C THR A 823 35.44 -2.02 69.11
N GLY A 824 36.48 -1.28 68.75
CA GLY A 824 37.75 -1.20 69.47
C GLY A 824 38.96 -0.92 68.57
N GLU A 825 38.84 -1.07 67.25
CA GLU A 825 39.92 -0.76 66.31
C GLU A 825 39.87 0.70 65.84
N GLU A 826 41.03 1.35 65.70
CA GLU A 826 41.11 2.74 65.24
C GLU A 826 40.74 2.88 63.75
N PRO A 827 39.90 3.86 63.37
CA PRO A 827 39.49 4.08 61.99
C PRO A 827 40.56 4.83 61.19
N ILE A 828 41.14 4.20 60.17
CA ILE A 828 42.19 4.76 59.29
C ILE A 828 41.77 6.00 58.46
N PHE A 829 40.52 6.46 58.57
CA PHE A 829 39.90 7.46 57.70
C PHE A 829 40.15 8.91 58.14
N THR A 830 40.54 9.16 59.40
CA THR A 830 40.74 10.52 59.96
C THR A 830 41.90 11.27 59.29
N CYS A 831 43.02 10.59 59.03
CA CYS A 831 44.22 11.15 58.39
C CYS A 831 43.98 11.72 56.97
N MET A 832 42.84 11.39 56.35
CA MET A 832 42.43 11.88 55.03
C MET A 832 42.24 13.41 55.01
N ILE A 833 41.81 14.02 56.13
CA ILE A 833 41.54 15.47 56.19
C ILE A 833 42.85 16.26 56.08
N GLU A 834 43.88 15.84 56.80
CA GLU A 834 45.20 16.50 56.80
C GLU A 834 45.89 16.34 55.44
N ARG A 835 45.85 15.14 54.85
CA ARG A 835 46.46 14.84 53.54
C ARG A 835 45.89 15.66 52.38
N ASN A 836 44.62 16.05 52.47
CA ASN A 836 43.91 16.75 51.39
C ASN A 836 43.65 18.24 51.69
N ALA A 837 44.31 18.80 52.71
CA ALA A 837 44.09 20.18 53.18
C ALA A 837 44.37 21.27 52.13
N SER A 838 45.19 20.99 51.11
CA SER A 838 45.43 21.89 49.98
C SER A 838 44.15 22.24 49.21
N GLY A 839 43.20 21.31 49.10
CA GLY A 839 41.92 21.52 48.42
C GLY A 839 41.03 22.60 49.07
N PHE A 840 41.25 22.93 50.35
CA PHE A 840 40.49 23.99 51.03
C PHE A 840 40.73 25.36 50.38
N LEU A 841 41.96 25.66 49.94
CA LEU A 841 42.29 26.91 49.24
C LEU A 841 41.47 27.07 47.95
N THR A 842 41.27 25.98 47.22
CA THR A 842 40.47 25.92 45.99
C THR A 842 38.97 26.13 46.27
N ILE A 843 38.45 25.66 47.41
CA ILE A 843 37.06 25.88 47.82
C ILE A 843 36.82 27.35 48.18
N PHE A 844 37.64 27.93 49.05
CA PHE A 844 37.46 29.32 49.51
C PHE A 844 37.56 30.31 48.35
N SER A 845 38.52 30.13 47.45
CA SER A 845 38.66 30.98 46.25
C SER A 845 37.47 30.86 45.28
N LYS A 846 36.96 29.64 45.03
CA LYS A 846 35.74 29.44 44.23
C LYS A 846 34.50 30.03 44.90
N ALA A 847 34.40 29.97 46.23
CA ALA A 847 33.28 30.54 46.99
C ALA A 847 33.20 32.07 46.82
N GLU A 848 34.30 32.79 46.99
CA GLU A 848 34.31 34.25 46.80
C GLU A 848 33.96 34.65 45.35
N HIS A 849 34.47 33.92 44.36
CA HIS A 849 34.11 34.13 42.94
C HIS A 849 32.61 33.88 42.65
N LEU A 850 32.00 32.89 43.32
CA LEU A 850 30.55 32.63 43.25
C LEU A 850 29.75 33.79 43.85
N PHE A 851 30.19 34.36 44.98
CA PHE A 851 29.55 35.55 45.57
C PHE A 851 29.73 36.80 44.71
N SER A 852 30.88 37.01 44.05
CA SER A 852 31.06 38.09 43.07
C SER A 852 30.09 37.96 41.88
N ARG A 853 29.91 36.74 41.36
CA ARG A 853 28.92 36.47 40.28
C ARG A 853 27.48 36.71 40.73
N LEU A 854 27.13 36.40 41.98
CA LEU A 854 25.80 36.66 42.52
C LEU A 854 25.49 38.16 42.55
N THR A 855 26.44 39.00 43.00
CA THR A 855 26.27 40.47 43.01
C THR A 855 25.98 41.01 41.61
N HIS A 856 26.68 40.53 40.58
CA HIS A 856 26.50 40.99 39.19
C HIS A 856 25.12 40.65 38.58
N VAL A 857 24.30 39.81 39.23
CA VAL A 857 22.89 39.60 38.82
C VAL A 857 22.05 40.84 39.10
N LEU A 858 22.39 41.67 40.10
CA LEU A 858 21.68 42.91 40.41
C LEU A 858 21.75 43.92 39.25
N ASP A 859 22.95 44.09 38.69
CA ASP A 859 23.25 45.07 37.64
C ASP A 859 22.34 44.89 36.42
N LYS A 860 22.04 43.64 36.04
CA LYS A 860 21.15 43.28 34.91
C LYS A 860 19.76 43.91 35.00
N PHE A 861 19.24 44.09 36.21
CA PHE A 861 17.89 44.59 36.46
C PHE A 861 17.85 46.08 36.84
N GLN A 862 19.00 46.74 37.01
CA GLN A 862 19.06 48.11 37.50
C GLN A 862 18.39 49.11 36.53
N ASP A 863 18.68 49.01 35.23
CA ASP A 863 18.14 49.92 34.19
C ASP A 863 16.61 49.81 34.03
N TRP A 864 16.06 48.60 34.17
CA TRP A 864 14.63 48.32 33.99
C TRP A 864 13.75 49.02 35.02
N VAL A 865 14.30 49.33 36.19
CA VAL A 865 13.56 49.80 37.35
C VAL A 865 13.79 51.31 37.61
N VAL A 866 14.52 52.00 36.73
CA VAL A 866 14.75 53.45 36.80
C VAL A 866 13.45 54.26 36.76
N LEU A 867 12.42 53.78 36.03
CA LEU A 867 11.09 54.40 36.03
C LEU A 867 10.43 54.45 37.42
N GLY A 868 10.78 53.52 38.32
CA GLY A 868 10.32 53.50 39.71
C GLY A 868 11.03 54.49 40.64
N GLN A 869 11.90 55.35 40.11
CA GLN A 869 12.68 56.35 40.84
C GLN A 869 12.31 57.80 40.46
N VAL A 870 11.36 58.00 39.54
CA VAL A 870 10.97 59.30 38.96
C VAL A 870 9.45 59.47 39.00
N ASP A 871 8.94 60.71 39.09
CA ASP A 871 7.50 60.98 39.01
C ASP A 871 7.06 61.06 37.54
N VAL A 872 6.21 60.11 37.13
CA VAL A 872 5.87 59.84 35.72
C VAL A 872 4.86 60.84 35.17
N ASP A 873 3.86 61.21 35.95
CA ASP A 873 2.72 62.02 35.50
C ASP A 873 3.19 63.43 35.08
N VAL A 874 4.09 64.03 35.86
CA VAL A 874 4.73 65.32 35.56
C VAL A 874 5.56 65.28 34.26
N LEU A 875 6.19 64.14 33.97
CA LEU A 875 7.00 63.95 32.77
C LEU A 875 6.12 63.80 31.52
N VAL A 876 4.97 63.13 31.65
CA VAL A 876 3.95 62.94 30.61
C VAL A 876 3.28 64.27 30.23
N GLU A 877 2.89 65.12 31.20
CA GLU A 877 2.22 66.39 30.89
C GLU A 877 3.13 67.42 30.20
N LYS A 878 4.44 67.40 30.48
CA LYS A 878 5.40 68.39 29.97
C LYS A 878 5.81 68.18 28.50
N HIS A 879 5.70 66.97 27.95
CA HIS A 879 6.37 66.61 26.68
C HIS A 879 5.46 66.05 25.59
N LEU A 880 4.12 66.03 25.77
CA LEU A 880 3.18 65.43 24.82
C LEU A 880 2.14 66.45 24.35
N HIS A 881 2.16 66.80 23.07
CA HIS A 881 1.28 67.82 22.50
C HIS A 881 0.62 67.39 21.17
N SER A 882 1.35 66.67 20.32
CA SER A 882 0.87 66.15 19.03
C SER A 882 0.49 64.67 19.11
N VAL A 883 -0.40 64.21 18.22
CA VAL A 883 -0.83 62.79 18.14
C VAL A 883 0.36 61.83 18.00
N GLN A 884 1.40 62.27 17.28
CA GLN A 884 2.61 61.49 17.04
C GLN A 884 3.46 61.30 18.31
N ASP A 885 3.36 62.20 19.30
CA ASP A 885 4.11 62.09 20.56
C ASP A 885 3.54 60.95 21.42
N TRP A 886 2.21 60.91 21.61
CA TRP A 886 1.54 59.77 22.26
C TRP A 886 1.78 58.49 21.46
N GLU A 887 1.63 58.51 20.14
CA GLU A 887 1.81 57.30 19.34
C GLU A 887 3.26 56.75 19.41
N ARG A 888 4.28 57.62 19.32
CA ARG A 888 5.68 57.22 19.45
C ARG A 888 5.96 56.62 20.83
N ASN A 889 5.43 57.20 21.89
CA ASN A 889 5.61 56.68 23.25
C ASN A 889 4.85 55.37 23.47
N PHE A 890 3.61 55.22 23.00
CA PHE A 890 2.90 53.94 23.03
C PHE A 890 3.60 52.85 22.19
N ARG A 891 4.14 53.17 21.01
CA ARG A 891 4.95 52.24 20.21
C ARG A 891 6.24 51.83 20.96
N ALA A 892 6.95 52.78 21.57
CA ALA A 892 8.18 52.51 22.32
C ALA A 892 7.92 51.69 23.59
N LEU A 893 6.84 52.00 24.33
CA LEU A 893 6.43 51.25 25.51
C LEU A 893 5.99 49.83 25.15
N LYS A 894 5.27 49.64 24.04
CA LYS A 894 4.92 48.32 23.50
C LYS A 894 6.13 47.52 23.01
N ALA A 895 7.20 48.18 22.56
CA ALA A 895 8.48 47.53 22.30
C ALA A 895 9.19 47.13 23.60
N LYS A 896 9.23 48.01 24.60
CA LYS A 896 9.85 47.71 25.91
C LYS A 896 9.11 46.64 26.71
N GLY A 897 7.78 46.56 26.63
CA GLY A 897 7.01 45.42 27.17
C GLY A 897 7.43 44.09 26.54
N LYS A 898 7.57 44.04 25.21
CA LYS A 898 8.08 42.84 24.49
C LYS A 898 9.55 42.49 24.78
N GLU A 899 10.31 43.42 25.34
CA GLU A 899 11.66 43.15 25.84
C GLU A 899 11.62 42.70 27.32
N ALA A 900 10.75 43.29 28.15
CA ALA A 900 10.49 42.84 29.53
C ALA A 900 9.94 41.41 29.58
N GLU A 901 9.07 41.03 28.63
CA GLU A 901 8.59 39.66 28.42
C GLU A 901 9.72 38.62 28.32
N ARG A 902 10.91 39.04 27.86
CA ARG A 902 12.11 38.20 27.66
C ARG A 902 13.05 38.17 28.87
N LEU A 903 12.76 38.92 29.94
CA LEU A 903 13.55 38.87 31.17
C LEU A 903 13.43 37.49 31.83
N PRO A 904 14.54 36.87 32.25
CA PRO A 904 14.51 35.53 32.82
C PRO A 904 13.83 35.54 34.19
N SER A 905 12.79 34.72 34.35
CA SER A 905 12.12 34.48 35.64
C SER A 905 13.06 33.89 36.72
N THR A 906 14.12 33.20 36.30
CA THR A 906 15.14 32.64 37.21
C THR A 906 16.54 32.74 36.63
N GLU A 907 17.51 33.17 37.43
CA GLU A 907 18.94 33.25 37.12
C GLU A 907 19.73 32.30 38.06
N LYS A 908 20.60 31.45 37.51
CA LYS A 908 21.30 30.41 38.30
C LYS A 908 22.80 30.66 38.38
N VAL A 909 23.29 30.88 39.60
CA VAL A 909 24.70 31.08 39.94
C VAL A 909 25.20 29.85 40.71
N ASP A 910 25.55 28.82 39.95
CA ASP A 910 26.03 27.51 40.42
C ASP A 910 25.04 26.82 41.39
N CYS A 911 25.30 26.79 42.70
CA CYS A 911 24.38 26.27 43.73
C CYS A 911 23.36 27.28 44.25
N ILE A 912 23.29 28.49 43.68
CA ILE A 912 22.33 29.53 44.06
C ILE A 912 21.35 29.76 42.91
N THR A 913 20.06 29.68 43.21
CA THR A 913 18.98 29.94 42.24
C THR A 913 18.26 31.22 42.65
N VAL A 914 18.43 32.28 41.86
CA VAL A 914 17.78 33.58 42.04
C VAL A 914 16.45 33.57 41.30
N ASN A 915 15.35 33.70 42.03
CA ASN A 915 14.02 33.96 41.50
C ASN A 915 13.90 35.46 41.20
N CYS A 916 13.76 35.81 39.92
CA CYS A 916 13.65 37.18 39.44
C CYS A 916 12.20 37.61 39.16
N GLU A 917 11.24 36.69 39.25
CA GLU A 917 9.81 36.96 39.00
C GLU A 917 9.24 38.14 39.84
N PRO A 918 9.63 38.35 41.12
CA PRO A 918 9.16 39.51 41.89
C PRO A 918 9.71 40.86 41.39
N VAL A 919 10.84 40.88 40.67
CA VAL A 919 11.31 42.08 39.95
C VAL A 919 10.65 42.19 38.59
N ARG A 920 10.43 41.08 37.87
CA ARG A 920 9.72 41.08 36.59
C ARG A 920 8.32 41.68 36.75
N GLY A 921 7.54 41.23 37.75
CA GLY A 921 6.24 41.82 38.06
C GLY A 921 6.33 43.32 38.39
N ALA A 922 7.33 43.74 39.16
CA ALA A 922 7.55 45.16 39.45
C ALA A 922 7.96 46.00 38.21
N VAL A 923 8.60 45.40 37.21
CA VAL A 923 8.89 46.05 35.92
C VAL A 923 7.62 46.16 35.07
N ASP A 924 6.81 45.09 35.02
CA ASP A 924 5.53 45.08 34.31
C ASP A 924 4.54 46.11 34.93
N ASP A 925 4.48 46.21 36.27
CA ASP A 925 3.72 47.25 37.00
C ASP A 925 4.18 48.68 36.64
N LEU A 926 5.49 48.92 36.49
CA LEU A 926 6.03 50.23 36.10
C LEU A 926 5.74 50.56 34.62
N ILE A 927 5.76 49.57 33.74
CA ILE A 927 5.37 49.69 32.34
C ILE A 927 3.87 50.02 32.23
N GLN A 928 3.03 49.31 32.97
CA GLN A 928 1.58 49.56 33.03
C GLN A 928 1.26 50.95 33.60
N ARG A 929 1.94 51.37 34.67
CA ARG A 929 1.75 52.71 35.25
C ARG A 929 2.07 53.83 34.25
N LEU A 930 3.12 53.68 33.45
CA LEU A 930 3.44 54.64 32.38
C LEU A 930 2.39 54.60 31.25
N PHE A 931 1.85 53.43 30.91
CA PHE A 931 0.77 53.29 29.93
C PHE A 931 -0.51 54.02 30.38
N ASP A 932 -0.91 53.87 31.65
CA ASP A 932 -2.11 54.51 32.20
C ASP A 932 -1.97 56.03 32.33
N ALA A 933 -0.77 56.53 32.65
CA ALA A 933 -0.46 57.97 32.64
C ALA A 933 -0.61 58.56 31.21
N LEU A 934 -0.03 57.87 30.20
CA LEU A 934 -0.17 58.26 28.79
C LEU A 934 -1.64 58.26 28.32
N LEU A 935 -2.42 57.25 28.70
CA LEU A 935 -3.86 57.16 28.39
C LEU A 935 -4.66 58.27 29.05
N THR A 936 -4.38 58.58 30.32
CA THR A 936 -5.07 59.64 31.08
C THR A 936 -4.80 61.02 30.48
N SER A 937 -3.55 61.27 30.09
CA SER A 937 -3.14 62.49 29.34
C SER A 937 -3.89 62.61 28.01
N LEU A 938 -3.92 61.56 27.19
CA LEU A 938 -4.62 61.56 25.90
C LEU A 938 -6.14 61.80 26.07
N ARG A 939 -6.78 61.12 27.03
CA ARG A 939 -8.21 61.31 27.35
C ARG A 939 -8.52 62.76 27.73
N ARG A 940 -7.69 63.38 28.59
CA ARG A 940 -7.86 64.78 29.01
C ARG A 940 -7.71 65.74 27.83
N SER A 941 -6.76 65.50 26.91
CA SER A 941 -6.61 66.30 25.69
C SER A 941 -7.84 66.23 24.79
N ILE A 942 -8.42 65.04 24.59
CA ILE A 942 -9.63 64.86 23.76
C ILE A 942 -10.84 65.59 24.38
N GLN A 943 -11.04 65.50 25.69
CA GLN A 943 -12.15 66.17 26.39
C GLN A 943 -12.13 67.70 26.20
N GLY A 944 -10.95 68.32 26.16
CA GLY A 944 -10.81 69.75 25.87
C GLY A 944 -11.33 70.13 24.48
N HIS A 945 -11.04 69.34 23.44
CA HIS A 945 -11.56 69.60 22.09
C HIS A 945 -13.08 69.42 22.00
N ILE A 946 -13.65 68.42 22.70
CA ILE A 946 -15.11 68.17 22.75
C ILE A 946 -15.85 69.40 23.29
N GLN A 947 -15.37 70.01 24.38
CA GLN A 947 -16.01 71.17 25.00
C GLN A 947 -16.07 72.40 24.08
N VAL A 948 -15.04 72.62 23.26
CA VAL A 948 -15.01 73.71 22.27
C VAL A 948 -16.08 73.50 21.20
N ILE A 949 -16.21 72.28 20.67
CA ILE A 949 -17.16 71.97 19.59
C ILE A 949 -18.63 72.00 20.07
N ASP A 950 -18.91 71.52 21.29
CA ASP A 950 -20.28 71.45 21.81
C ASP A 950 -20.89 72.83 22.08
N SER A 951 -20.05 73.81 22.48
CA SER A 951 -20.48 75.20 22.69
C SER A 951 -20.86 75.90 21.38
N PHE A 952 -20.10 75.68 20.29
CA PHE A 952 -20.47 76.13 18.94
C PHE A 952 -21.81 75.53 18.51
N LEU A 953 -21.94 74.19 18.55
CA LEU A 953 -23.15 73.50 18.11
C LEU A 953 -24.41 73.96 18.84
N SER A 954 -24.32 74.22 20.14
CA SER A 954 -25.46 74.69 20.94
C SER A 954 -25.98 76.04 20.45
N SER A 955 -25.09 77.01 20.20
CA SER A 955 -25.43 78.35 19.68
C SER A 955 -25.98 78.31 18.25
N SER A 956 -25.36 77.52 17.37
CA SER A 956 -25.79 77.41 15.97
C SER A 956 -27.13 76.68 15.79
N MET A 957 -27.46 75.73 16.67
CA MET A 957 -28.77 75.06 16.67
C MET A 957 -29.91 76.00 17.06
N GLU A 958 -29.72 76.85 18.06
CA GLU A 958 -30.74 77.80 18.53
C GLU A 958 -31.13 78.78 17.41
N THR A 959 -30.13 79.31 16.71
CA THR A 959 -30.28 80.25 15.58
C THR A 959 -31.12 79.69 14.41
N LEU A 960 -31.15 78.38 14.19
CA LEU A 960 -31.87 77.72 13.08
C LEU A 960 -33.32 77.36 13.40
N SER A 961 -33.81 77.68 14.62
CA SER A 961 -35.14 77.26 15.07
C SER A 961 -36.26 78.26 14.76
N SER A 962 -35.94 79.47 14.29
CA SER A 962 -36.89 80.50 13.87
C SER A 962 -37.53 80.20 12.50
N ARG A 963 -38.80 80.57 12.31
CA ARG A 963 -39.56 80.36 11.07
C ARG A 963 -39.97 81.71 10.46
N PRO A 964 -39.62 82.02 9.19
CA PRO A 964 -40.05 83.24 8.51
C PRO A 964 -41.45 83.08 7.88
N GLU A 965 -42.21 84.18 7.78
CA GLU A 965 -43.56 84.17 7.18
C GLU A 965 -43.70 85.09 5.95
N SER A 966 -42.69 85.91 5.66
CA SER A 966 -42.64 86.80 4.48
C SER A 966 -41.40 86.59 3.59
N ILE A 967 -41.45 87.10 2.36
CA ILE A 967 -40.38 86.93 1.35
C ILE A 967 -39.06 87.58 1.81
N ASP A 968 -39.11 88.74 2.44
CA ASP A 968 -37.90 89.44 2.92
C ASP A 968 -37.26 88.74 4.13
N GLU A 969 -38.07 88.16 5.03
CA GLU A 969 -37.59 87.38 6.18
C GLU A 969 -36.94 86.05 5.73
N ILE A 970 -37.43 85.42 4.66
CA ILE A 970 -36.76 84.28 4.01
C ILE A 970 -35.37 84.71 3.49
N GLY A 971 -35.21 85.97 3.07
CA GLY A 971 -33.92 86.57 2.73
C GLY A 971 -32.94 86.63 3.91
N GLU A 972 -33.35 87.20 5.04
CA GLU A 972 -32.46 87.31 6.22
C GLU A 972 -32.17 85.94 6.86
N ALA A 973 -33.14 85.02 6.86
CA ALA A 973 -32.95 83.64 7.31
C ALA A 973 -31.91 82.90 6.45
N ASN A 974 -31.94 83.06 5.12
CA ASN A 974 -30.88 82.55 4.22
C ASN A 974 -29.52 83.22 4.50
N ALA A 975 -29.48 84.52 4.83
CA ALA A 975 -28.22 85.21 5.12
C ALA A 975 -27.53 84.68 6.39
N LYS A 976 -28.30 84.44 7.47
CA LYS A 976 -27.77 83.85 8.73
C LYS A 976 -27.35 82.38 8.54
N HIS A 977 -28.14 81.62 7.78
CA HIS A 977 -27.77 80.27 7.35
C HIS A 977 -26.42 80.27 6.58
N GLY A 978 -26.20 81.24 5.69
CA GLY A 978 -24.92 81.43 4.99
C GLY A 978 -23.73 81.75 5.92
N GLN A 979 -23.93 82.51 6.99
CA GLN A 979 -22.88 82.76 8.00
C GLN A 979 -22.50 81.49 8.75
N LEU A 980 -23.48 80.68 9.19
CA LEU A 980 -23.22 79.39 9.82
C LEU A 980 -22.48 78.43 8.87
N GLN A 981 -22.86 78.41 7.59
CA GLN A 981 -22.19 77.62 6.55
C GLN A 981 -20.73 78.03 6.30
N THR A 982 -20.34 79.28 6.56
CA THR A 982 -18.94 79.74 6.41
C THR A 982 -18.09 79.58 7.68
N GLN A 983 -18.69 79.52 8.87
CA GLN A 983 -17.97 79.16 10.10
C GLN A 983 -17.77 77.64 10.24
N LYS A 984 -18.72 76.84 9.74
CA LYS A 984 -18.68 75.37 9.66
C LYS A 984 -17.30 74.76 9.34
N PRO A 985 -16.58 75.16 8.25
CA PRO A 985 -15.26 74.63 7.93
C PRO A 985 -14.12 75.02 8.88
N GLN A 986 -14.30 75.99 9.80
CA GLN A 986 -13.25 76.38 10.77
C GLN A 986 -13.27 75.54 12.05
N ILE A 987 -14.43 74.98 12.41
CA ILE A 987 -14.57 74.06 13.55
C ILE A 987 -14.24 72.61 13.13
N LEU A 988 -14.41 72.27 11.85
CA LEU A 988 -14.16 70.93 11.31
C LEU A 988 -12.74 70.37 11.62
N PRO A 989 -11.64 71.15 11.58
CA PRO A 989 -10.30 70.66 11.95
C PRO A 989 -10.16 70.34 13.45
N GLN A 990 -10.92 71.00 14.34
CA GLN A 990 -10.97 70.61 15.75
C GLN A 990 -11.70 69.28 15.92
N PHE A 991 -12.76 69.06 15.13
CA PHE A 991 -13.45 67.77 15.05
C PHE A 991 -12.50 66.67 14.56
N GLN A 992 -11.72 66.92 13.51
CA GLN A 992 -10.72 66.00 12.99
C GLN A 992 -9.62 65.69 14.01
N GLN A 993 -9.06 66.68 14.71
CA GLN A 993 -8.06 66.41 15.77
C GLN A 993 -8.66 65.65 16.96
N ALA A 994 -9.91 65.90 17.32
CA ALA A 994 -10.62 65.12 18.33
C ALA A 994 -10.85 63.67 17.86
N GLU A 995 -11.27 63.47 16.61
CA GLU A 995 -11.45 62.14 15.99
C GLU A 995 -10.12 61.38 15.86
N GLU A 996 -9.03 62.01 15.41
CA GLU A 996 -7.70 61.38 15.31
C GLU A 996 -7.16 60.96 16.67
N LYS A 997 -7.22 61.84 17.68
CA LYS A 997 -6.84 61.50 19.06
C LYS A 997 -7.76 60.41 19.64
N ASN A 998 -9.07 60.44 19.36
CA ASN A 998 -10.00 59.39 19.78
C ASN A 998 -9.80 58.08 19.00
N ARG A 999 -9.28 58.12 17.77
CA ARG A 999 -8.91 56.95 16.97
C ARG A 999 -7.64 56.28 17.52
N LEU A 1000 -6.66 57.08 17.96
CA LEU A 1000 -5.51 56.58 18.73
C LEU A 1000 -5.97 56.03 20.10
N LEU A 1001 -6.89 56.69 20.79
CA LEU A 1001 -7.45 56.19 22.05
C LEU A 1001 -8.19 54.86 21.83
N ARG A 1002 -9.02 54.73 20.79
CA ARG A 1002 -9.71 53.49 20.42
C ARG A 1002 -8.73 52.37 20.04
N SER A 1003 -7.65 52.66 19.32
CA SER A 1003 -6.66 51.65 18.92
C SER A 1003 -5.71 51.20 20.04
N VAL A 1004 -5.53 52.02 21.08
CA VAL A 1004 -4.64 51.71 22.22
C VAL A 1004 -5.41 51.21 23.45
N ALA A 1005 -6.58 51.76 23.76
CA ALA A 1005 -7.38 51.43 24.94
C ALA A 1005 -8.66 50.61 24.66
N GLY A 1006 -8.95 50.28 23.40
CA GLY A 1006 -10.14 49.52 22.97
C GLY A 1006 -11.48 50.28 23.04
N GLY A 1007 -11.63 51.18 24.02
CA GLY A 1007 -12.79 52.09 24.17
C GLY A 1007 -12.40 53.54 23.94
N GLY A 1008 -13.19 54.24 23.12
CA GLY A 1008 -13.06 55.69 22.90
C GLY A 1008 -13.96 56.52 23.80
N LEU A 1009 -13.93 57.83 23.60
CA LEU A 1009 -14.94 58.74 24.15
C LEU A 1009 -16.13 58.79 23.18
N ASP A 1010 -17.23 58.13 23.56
CA ASP A 1010 -18.46 58.09 22.75
C ASP A 1010 -19.28 59.39 22.83
N SER A 1011 -18.86 60.31 23.70
CA SER A 1011 -19.27 61.72 23.63
C SER A 1011 -18.90 62.38 22.29
N ILE A 1012 -17.91 61.87 21.56
CA ILE A 1012 -17.64 62.30 20.17
C ILE A 1012 -18.70 61.77 19.20
N SER A 1013 -19.21 60.54 19.36
CA SER A 1013 -20.34 60.07 18.54
C SER A 1013 -21.66 60.75 18.88
N SER A 1014 -21.89 61.17 20.13
CA SER A 1014 -23.03 62.06 20.43
C SER A 1014 -22.81 63.49 19.93
N LEU A 1015 -21.57 64.01 19.95
CA LEU A 1015 -21.24 65.27 19.27
C LEU A 1015 -21.45 65.17 17.77
N ARG A 1016 -21.10 64.03 17.16
CA ARG A 1016 -21.31 63.74 15.74
C ARG A 1016 -22.79 63.67 15.44
N ALA A 1017 -23.59 62.94 16.23
CA ALA A 1017 -25.05 62.95 16.10
C ALA A 1017 -25.69 64.34 16.35
N ARG A 1018 -25.12 65.18 17.21
CA ARG A 1018 -25.51 66.60 17.33
C ARG A 1018 -25.08 67.42 16.12
N TRP A 1019 -23.87 67.22 15.61
CA TRP A 1019 -23.36 67.90 14.41
C TRP A 1019 -24.18 67.52 13.18
N ASP A 1020 -24.45 66.24 12.99
CA ASP A 1020 -25.29 65.71 11.93
C ASP A 1020 -26.74 66.15 12.12
N LYS A 1021 -27.27 66.27 13.35
CA LYS A 1021 -28.56 66.95 13.61
C LYS A 1021 -28.51 68.44 13.29
N PHE A 1022 -27.38 69.13 13.51
CA PHE A 1022 -27.21 70.53 13.11
C PHE A 1022 -27.15 70.66 11.58
N GLU A 1023 -26.48 69.75 10.87
CA GLU A 1023 -26.52 69.66 9.41
C GLU A 1023 -27.94 69.33 8.92
N LEU A 1024 -28.65 68.40 9.57
CA LEU A 1024 -30.03 68.04 9.24
C LEU A 1024 -31.01 69.16 9.64
N MET A 1025 -30.70 70.04 10.60
CA MET A 1025 -31.48 71.26 10.86
C MET A 1025 -31.10 72.42 9.95
N MET A 1026 -29.86 72.50 9.45
CA MET A 1026 -29.51 73.37 8.31
C MET A 1026 -30.30 72.93 7.08
N GLU A 1027 -30.25 71.64 6.73
CA GLU A 1027 -30.97 71.05 5.62
C GLU A 1027 -32.48 71.09 5.82
N SER A 1028 -33.01 70.88 7.04
CA SER A 1028 -34.44 70.99 7.35
C SER A 1028 -34.93 72.44 7.41
N HIS A 1029 -34.10 73.41 7.77
CA HIS A 1029 -34.41 74.84 7.63
C HIS A 1029 -34.44 75.22 6.14
N GLN A 1030 -33.47 74.73 5.35
CA GLN A 1030 -33.45 74.87 3.90
C GLN A 1030 -34.63 74.15 3.22
N LEU A 1031 -35.04 72.99 3.73
CA LEU A 1031 -36.20 72.23 3.26
C LEU A 1031 -37.51 72.88 3.70
N MET A 1032 -37.61 73.45 4.90
CA MET A 1032 -38.77 74.21 5.36
C MET A 1032 -38.98 75.48 4.52
N ILE A 1033 -37.89 76.15 4.12
CA ILE A 1033 -37.91 77.22 3.11
C ILE A 1033 -38.37 76.68 1.74
N LYS A 1034 -37.97 75.47 1.34
CA LYS A 1034 -38.48 74.81 0.13
C LYS A 1034 -39.92 74.30 0.24
N GLU A 1035 -40.38 73.93 1.43
CA GLU A 1035 -41.72 73.40 1.70
C GLU A 1035 -42.76 74.53 1.63
N GLN A 1036 -42.41 75.71 2.17
CA GLN A 1036 -43.18 76.94 1.92
C GLN A 1036 -43.27 77.26 0.41
N VAL A 1037 -42.18 77.03 -0.34
CA VAL A 1037 -42.17 77.14 -1.81
C VAL A 1037 -43.00 76.03 -2.48
N GLU A 1038 -43.02 74.80 -1.97
CA GLU A 1038 -43.81 73.67 -2.52
C GLU A 1038 -45.30 73.75 -2.21
N VAL A 1039 -45.70 74.35 -1.08
CA VAL A 1039 -47.09 74.75 -0.84
C VAL A 1039 -47.55 75.78 -1.88
N MET A 1040 -46.66 76.69 -2.33
CA MET A 1040 -46.97 77.57 -3.45
C MET A 1040 -47.03 76.81 -4.79
N LYS A 1041 -46.20 75.77 -5.00
CA LYS A 1041 -46.28 74.92 -6.21
C LYS A 1041 -47.61 74.16 -6.35
N GLY A 1042 -48.14 73.57 -5.28
CA GLY A 1042 -49.41 72.85 -5.33
C GLY A 1042 -50.61 73.74 -5.73
N ASN A 1043 -50.55 75.03 -5.37
CA ASN A 1043 -51.51 76.04 -5.83
C ASN A 1043 -51.35 76.41 -7.32
N VAL A 1044 -50.21 76.11 -7.96
CA VAL A 1044 -50.00 76.27 -9.41
C VAL A 1044 -50.47 75.03 -10.17
N GLU A 1045 -50.09 73.81 -9.75
CA GLU A 1045 -50.48 72.56 -10.43
C GLU A 1045 -52.01 72.36 -10.50
N SER A 1046 -52.72 72.70 -9.43
CA SER A 1046 -54.19 72.64 -9.39
C SER A 1046 -54.85 73.55 -10.43
N ARG A 1047 -54.27 74.73 -10.72
CA ARG A 1047 -54.74 75.63 -11.78
C ARG A 1047 -54.48 75.06 -13.19
N VAL A 1048 -53.42 74.27 -13.38
CA VAL A 1048 -53.09 73.61 -14.66
C VAL A 1048 -54.07 72.49 -15.00
N GLN A 1049 -54.54 71.70 -14.02
CA GLN A 1049 -55.52 70.63 -14.28
C GLN A 1049 -56.89 71.15 -14.72
N VAL A 1050 -57.36 72.28 -14.16
CA VAL A 1050 -58.63 72.90 -14.56
C VAL A 1050 -58.57 73.32 -16.03
N TYR A 1051 -57.49 74.01 -16.42
CA TYR A 1051 -57.27 74.47 -17.79
C TYR A 1051 -57.39 73.35 -18.85
N LEU A 1052 -56.78 72.19 -18.60
CA LEU A 1052 -56.81 71.04 -19.53
C LEU A 1052 -58.21 70.46 -19.73
N GLN A 1053 -59.08 70.46 -18.70
CA GLN A 1053 -60.45 70.00 -18.87
C GLN A 1053 -61.28 70.95 -19.74
N ASP A 1054 -61.11 72.26 -19.57
CA ASP A 1054 -61.92 73.25 -20.29
C ASP A 1054 -61.51 73.35 -21.77
N LEU A 1055 -60.22 73.13 -22.08
CA LEU A 1055 -59.74 72.92 -23.44
C LEU A 1055 -60.41 71.73 -24.15
N GLN A 1056 -60.52 70.57 -23.47
CA GLN A 1056 -61.20 69.40 -24.03
C GLN A 1056 -62.71 69.64 -24.24
N LYS A 1057 -63.38 70.29 -23.28
CA LYS A 1057 -64.78 70.71 -23.41
C LYS A 1057 -64.98 71.69 -24.56
N PHE A 1058 -64.00 72.53 -24.88
CA PHE A 1058 -64.07 73.44 -26.02
C PHE A 1058 -63.97 72.70 -27.35
N ARG A 1059 -62.94 71.86 -27.59
CA ARG A 1059 -62.77 71.16 -28.88
C ARG A 1059 -63.99 70.31 -29.25
N ALA A 1060 -64.55 69.57 -28.28
CA ALA A 1060 -65.75 68.76 -28.51
C ALA A 1060 -67.01 69.59 -28.90
N ARG A 1061 -67.11 70.85 -28.46
CA ARG A 1061 -68.18 71.77 -28.86
C ARG A 1061 -67.95 72.39 -30.24
N TRP A 1062 -66.69 72.60 -30.63
CA TRP A 1062 -66.35 73.10 -31.96
C TRP A 1062 -66.69 72.09 -33.06
N ASP A 1063 -66.29 70.82 -32.89
CA ASP A 1063 -66.47 69.76 -33.89
C ASP A 1063 -67.94 69.47 -34.24
N GLN A 1064 -68.87 69.69 -33.31
CA GLN A 1064 -70.31 69.50 -33.55
C GLN A 1064 -71.00 70.69 -34.23
N LEU A 1065 -70.36 71.87 -34.26
CA LEU A 1065 -70.98 73.14 -34.67
C LEU A 1065 -70.30 73.81 -35.87
N LYS A 1066 -69.23 73.22 -36.41
CA LYS A 1066 -68.53 73.69 -37.61
C LYS A 1066 -69.45 73.66 -38.85
N PRO A 1067 -69.70 74.79 -39.55
CA PRO A 1067 -70.62 74.81 -40.69
C PRO A 1067 -70.18 73.94 -41.88
N GLY A 1068 -71.08 73.09 -42.37
CA GLY A 1068 -70.88 72.26 -43.57
C GLY A 1068 -71.04 73.04 -44.88
N HIS A 1069 -70.45 72.51 -45.97
CA HIS A 1069 -70.52 73.11 -47.31
C HIS A 1069 -71.96 73.24 -47.84
N ASP A 1070 -72.80 72.25 -47.52
CA ASP A 1070 -74.21 72.17 -47.94
C ASP A 1070 -74.99 73.46 -47.60
N ILE A 1071 -74.71 74.05 -46.43
CA ILE A 1071 -75.33 75.28 -45.92
C ILE A 1071 -74.94 76.49 -46.78
N ILE A 1072 -73.74 76.51 -47.35
CA ILE A 1072 -73.20 77.64 -48.13
C ILE A 1072 -73.91 77.75 -49.48
N GLU A 1073 -74.21 76.62 -50.12
CA GLU A 1073 -74.97 76.62 -51.38
C GLU A 1073 -76.46 76.93 -51.16
N SER A 1074 -77.11 76.27 -50.20
CA SER A 1074 -78.57 76.36 -50.01
C SER A 1074 -79.03 77.50 -49.08
N GLY A 1075 -78.14 78.12 -48.32
CA GLY A 1075 -78.51 79.01 -47.21
C GLY A 1075 -79.06 80.37 -47.62
N ASP A 1076 -80.11 80.80 -46.91
CA ASP A 1076 -80.57 82.20 -46.89
C ASP A 1076 -79.62 83.07 -46.06
N HIS A 1077 -79.56 84.37 -46.37
CA HIS A 1077 -78.63 85.34 -45.77
C HIS A 1077 -78.58 85.30 -44.22
N GLU A 1078 -79.72 85.21 -43.53
CA GLU A 1078 -79.75 85.10 -42.06
C GLU A 1078 -79.08 83.83 -41.50
N THR A 1079 -79.16 82.72 -42.24
CA THR A 1079 -78.55 81.44 -41.83
C THR A 1079 -77.03 81.49 -41.95
N LEU A 1080 -76.53 82.21 -42.95
CA LEU A 1080 -75.11 82.44 -43.19
C LEU A 1080 -74.53 83.44 -42.16
N GLN A 1081 -75.21 84.55 -41.86
CA GLN A 1081 -74.81 85.47 -40.78
C GLN A 1081 -74.73 84.76 -39.40
N ARG A 1082 -75.71 83.90 -39.08
CA ARG A 1082 -75.67 83.09 -37.84
C ARG A 1082 -74.48 82.11 -37.76
N CYS A 1083 -73.97 81.65 -38.91
CA CYS A 1083 -72.76 80.83 -38.94
C CYS A 1083 -71.50 81.67 -38.64
N VAL A 1084 -71.38 82.88 -39.23
CA VAL A 1084 -70.27 83.81 -38.97
C VAL A 1084 -70.16 84.15 -37.48
N GLN A 1085 -71.26 84.55 -36.83
CA GLN A 1085 -71.25 84.93 -35.41
C GLN A 1085 -70.77 83.78 -34.51
N ASN A 1086 -71.25 82.55 -34.75
CA ASN A 1086 -70.82 81.38 -33.97
C ASN A 1086 -69.32 81.09 -34.14
N ILE A 1087 -68.75 81.30 -35.33
CA ILE A 1087 -67.29 81.17 -35.55
C ILE A 1087 -66.53 82.25 -34.76
N HIS A 1088 -66.99 83.51 -34.78
CA HIS A 1088 -66.39 84.60 -34.02
C HIS A 1088 -66.43 84.35 -32.50
N ASP A 1089 -67.58 83.97 -31.96
CA ASP A 1089 -67.78 83.71 -30.52
C ASP A 1089 -66.83 82.60 -30.02
N ARG A 1090 -66.64 81.53 -30.81
CA ARG A 1090 -65.70 80.44 -30.47
C ARG A 1090 -64.23 80.87 -30.60
N ARG A 1091 -63.90 81.73 -31.58
CA ARG A 1091 -62.55 82.32 -31.73
C ARG A 1091 -62.18 83.16 -30.51
N ALA A 1092 -63.14 83.89 -29.92
CA ALA A 1092 -62.96 84.65 -28.69
C ALA A 1092 -62.78 83.74 -27.46
N GLU A 1093 -63.67 82.77 -27.26
CA GLU A 1093 -63.62 81.80 -26.14
C GLU A 1093 -62.27 81.04 -26.08
N PHE A 1094 -61.70 80.69 -27.24
CA PHE A 1094 -60.39 80.04 -27.31
C PHE A 1094 -59.21 80.97 -26.96
N SER A 1095 -59.34 82.27 -27.22
CA SER A 1095 -58.27 83.26 -26.97
C SER A 1095 -58.05 83.53 -25.47
N GLU A 1096 -59.10 83.46 -24.66
CA GLU A 1096 -58.99 83.58 -23.19
C GLU A 1096 -58.27 82.37 -22.57
N LEU A 1097 -58.61 81.16 -23.04
CA LEU A 1097 -57.90 79.93 -22.71
C LEU A 1097 -56.40 80.05 -23.05
N GLU A 1098 -56.06 80.54 -24.24
CA GLU A 1098 -54.66 80.71 -24.66
C GLU A 1098 -53.87 81.75 -23.82
N ASN A 1099 -54.54 82.76 -23.25
CA ASN A 1099 -53.91 83.70 -22.33
C ASN A 1099 -53.72 83.13 -20.92
N THR A 1100 -54.65 82.33 -20.41
CA THR A 1100 -54.45 81.60 -19.14
C THR A 1100 -53.33 80.57 -19.24
N ARG A 1101 -53.18 79.91 -20.39
CA ARG A 1101 -52.06 79.00 -20.68
C ARG A 1101 -50.70 79.67 -20.52
N LYS A 1102 -50.52 80.89 -21.04
CA LYS A 1102 -49.25 81.63 -20.98
C LYS A 1102 -48.81 81.96 -19.55
N LYS A 1103 -49.69 82.54 -18.74
CA LYS A 1103 -49.38 82.84 -17.33
C LYS A 1103 -49.09 81.59 -16.51
N LEU A 1104 -49.80 80.48 -16.78
CA LEU A 1104 -49.51 79.22 -16.12
C LEU A 1104 -48.15 78.61 -16.53
N MET A 1105 -47.68 78.84 -17.76
CA MET A 1105 -46.31 78.47 -18.14
C MET A 1105 -45.25 79.32 -17.43
N GLU A 1106 -45.45 80.64 -17.31
CA GLU A 1106 -44.53 81.53 -16.57
C GLU A 1106 -44.47 81.16 -15.06
N ASP A 1107 -45.64 80.93 -14.42
CA ASP A 1107 -45.73 80.41 -13.06
C ASP A 1107 -45.01 79.05 -12.95
N CYS A 1108 -45.20 78.14 -13.92
CA CYS A 1108 -44.55 76.82 -13.92
C CYS A 1108 -43.04 76.88 -14.15
N GLU A 1109 -42.51 77.80 -14.98
CA GLU A 1109 -41.05 77.97 -15.14
C GLU A 1109 -40.41 78.48 -13.85
N HIS A 1110 -41.02 79.50 -13.21
CA HIS A 1110 -40.47 80.07 -11.97
C HIS A 1110 -40.38 79.04 -10.83
N PHE A 1111 -41.32 78.07 -10.81
CA PHE A 1111 -41.35 76.98 -9.84
C PHE A 1111 -40.78 75.63 -10.37
N ASN A 1112 -40.30 75.57 -11.62
CA ASN A 1112 -39.85 74.36 -12.31
C ASN A 1112 -40.85 73.18 -12.20
N LEU A 1113 -42.05 73.37 -12.74
CA LEU A 1113 -43.13 72.38 -12.86
C LEU A 1113 -43.30 71.93 -14.32
N SER A 1114 -43.82 70.72 -14.55
CA SER A 1114 -43.98 70.16 -15.90
C SER A 1114 -45.08 70.89 -16.69
N PRO A 1115 -44.79 71.41 -17.90
CA PRO A 1115 -45.79 72.12 -18.70
C PRO A 1115 -46.88 71.18 -19.23
N PRO A 1116 -48.14 71.66 -19.36
CA PRO A 1116 -49.25 70.87 -19.89
C PRO A 1116 -49.09 70.56 -21.39
N ASP A 1117 -49.66 69.43 -21.83
CA ASP A 1117 -49.70 69.04 -23.24
C ASP A 1117 -50.50 70.04 -24.08
N VAL A 1118 -49.88 70.54 -25.15
CA VAL A 1118 -50.39 71.62 -26.01
C VAL A 1118 -50.93 71.09 -27.35
N SER A 1119 -50.72 69.80 -27.67
CA SER A 1119 -51.09 69.19 -28.96
C SER A 1119 -52.54 69.49 -29.37
N LEU A 1120 -53.48 69.16 -28.47
CA LEU A 1120 -54.92 69.40 -28.66
C LEU A 1120 -55.24 70.89 -28.88
N ALA A 1121 -54.55 71.81 -28.21
CA ALA A 1121 -54.74 73.25 -28.43
C ALA A 1121 -54.26 73.67 -29.83
N THR A 1122 -53.09 73.21 -30.25
CA THR A 1122 -52.54 73.53 -31.58
C THR A 1122 -53.36 72.97 -32.74
N ASP A 1123 -53.88 71.75 -32.62
CA ASP A 1123 -54.78 71.18 -33.64
C ASP A 1123 -56.16 71.85 -33.65
N THR A 1124 -56.67 72.30 -32.50
CA THR A 1124 -57.89 73.11 -32.42
C THR A 1124 -57.72 74.47 -33.10
N LEU A 1125 -56.57 75.13 -32.89
CA LEU A 1125 -56.30 76.45 -33.45
C LEU A 1125 -56.26 76.44 -34.99
N ARG A 1126 -55.55 75.47 -35.58
CA ARG A 1126 -55.44 75.33 -37.06
C ARG A 1126 -56.81 75.14 -37.72
N ASP A 1127 -57.58 74.20 -37.19
CA ASP A 1127 -58.90 73.81 -37.71
C ASP A 1127 -59.94 74.95 -37.62
N LEU A 1128 -59.80 75.81 -36.60
CA LEU A 1128 -60.61 77.01 -36.40
C LEU A 1128 -60.14 78.20 -37.28
N GLN A 1129 -58.83 78.31 -37.55
CA GLN A 1129 -58.28 79.30 -38.49
C GLN A 1129 -58.73 79.04 -39.94
N GLU A 1130 -58.53 77.82 -40.45
CA GLU A 1130 -58.95 77.41 -41.81
C GLU A 1130 -60.46 77.65 -42.03
N CYS A 1131 -61.27 77.41 -41.00
CA CYS A 1131 -62.71 77.68 -41.05
C CYS A 1131 -63.02 79.19 -41.06
N SER A 1132 -62.29 79.99 -40.28
CA SER A 1132 -62.51 81.45 -40.19
C SER A 1132 -62.21 82.15 -41.51
N GLU A 1133 -61.12 81.82 -42.18
CA GLU A 1133 -60.67 82.48 -43.42
C GLU A 1133 -61.67 82.29 -44.58
N MET A 1134 -62.34 81.13 -44.64
CA MET A 1134 -63.39 80.87 -45.64
C MET A 1134 -64.65 81.72 -45.44
N TRP A 1135 -65.02 82.01 -44.18
CA TRP A 1135 -66.25 82.75 -43.84
C TRP A 1135 -66.04 84.28 -43.78
N GLU A 1136 -64.83 84.75 -43.47
CA GLU A 1136 -64.51 86.19 -43.43
C GLU A 1136 -64.73 86.87 -44.80
N LEU A 1137 -64.52 86.14 -45.91
CA LEU A 1137 -64.85 86.58 -47.26
C LEU A 1137 -66.33 86.94 -47.47
N TYR A 1138 -67.25 86.30 -46.74
CA TYR A 1138 -68.69 86.58 -46.78
C TYR A 1138 -69.06 87.77 -45.90
N GLU A 1139 -68.52 87.80 -44.67
CA GLU A 1139 -68.75 88.87 -43.69
C GLU A 1139 -68.38 90.24 -44.27
N GLN A 1140 -67.19 90.35 -44.88
CA GLN A 1140 -66.74 91.59 -45.51
C GLN A 1140 -67.63 92.09 -46.67
N PHE A 1141 -68.35 91.19 -47.36
CA PHE A 1141 -69.31 91.60 -48.39
C PHE A 1141 -70.62 92.09 -47.76
N GLN A 1142 -71.18 91.34 -46.82
CA GLN A 1142 -72.46 91.69 -46.21
C GLN A 1142 -72.36 92.98 -45.37
N GLN A 1143 -71.24 93.23 -44.68
CA GLN A 1143 -71.05 94.49 -43.93
C GLN A 1143 -71.15 95.72 -44.84
N GLY A 1144 -70.46 95.72 -45.99
CA GLY A 1144 -70.54 96.82 -46.96
C GLY A 1144 -71.89 96.93 -47.68
N LEU A 1145 -72.64 95.83 -47.78
CA LEU A 1145 -74.04 95.86 -48.23
C LEU A 1145 -74.93 96.55 -47.19
N ASP A 1146 -74.76 96.24 -45.90
CA ASP A 1146 -75.54 96.78 -44.80
C ASP A 1146 -75.25 98.28 -44.53
N GLU A 1147 -74.01 98.75 -44.68
CA GLU A 1147 -73.66 100.19 -44.60
C GLU A 1147 -74.45 101.07 -45.58
N HIS A 1148 -74.85 100.50 -46.73
CA HIS A 1148 -75.77 101.14 -47.68
C HIS A 1148 -77.24 100.89 -47.31
N ALA A 1149 -77.58 99.67 -46.86
CA ALA A 1149 -78.96 99.26 -46.59
C ALA A 1149 -79.61 99.96 -45.39
N GLU A 1150 -78.89 100.20 -44.28
CA GLU A 1150 -79.48 100.74 -43.05
C GLU A 1150 -79.86 102.23 -43.13
N GLN A 1151 -79.43 102.96 -44.17
CA GLN A 1151 -79.70 104.39 -44.28
C GLN A 1151 -81.18 104.66 -44.63
N ASP A 1152 -81.80 105.58 -43.88
CA ASP A 1152 -83.18 106.02 -44.10
C ASP A 1152 -83.38 106.51 -45.55
N TRP A 1153 -84.45 106.09 -46.21
CA TRP A 1153 -84.66 106.36 -47.64
C TRP A 1153 -84.74 107.87 -47.95
N ILE A 1154 -85.28 108.66 -47.03
CA ILE A 1154 -85.32 110.15 -47.13
C ILE A 1154 -83.90 110.73 -47.28
N SER A 1155 -82.93 110.14 -46.58
CA SER A 1155 -81.50 110.53 -46.54
C SER A 1155 -80.66 109.86 -47.63
N PHE A 1156 -81.02 108.63 -48.04
CA PHE A 1156 -80.24 107.83 -48.99
C PHE A 1156 -80.63 108.05 -50.46
N ARG A 1157 -81.86 108.47 -50.75
CA ARG A 1157 -82.37 108.67 -52.13
C ARG A 1157 -81.53 109.59 -53.03
N SER A 1158 -80.73 110.49 -52.46
CA SER A 1158 -79.79 111.37 -53.16
C SER A 1158 -78.41 110.73 -53.40
N LYS A 1159 -78.07 109.65 -52.69
CA LYS A 1159 -76.72 109.02 -52.64
C LYS A 1159 -76.61 107.70 -53.42
N THR A 1160 -77.64 107.29 -54.17
CA THR A 1160 -77.74 105.92 -54.74
C THR A 1160 -76.62 105.51 -55.72
N HIS A 1161 -75.73 106.43 -56.12
CA HIS A 1161 -74.54 106.12 -56.93
C HIS A 1161 -73.47 105.34 -56.15
N MET A 1162 -73.33 105.58 -54.85
CA MET A 1162 -72.32 104.90 -54.01
C MET A 1162 -72.52 103.37 -54.00
N PHE A 1163 -73.77 102.93 -54.07
CA PHE A 1163 -74.13 101.50 -54.12
C PHE A 1163 -73.71 100.83 -55.44
N GLU A 1164 -73.59 101.59 -56.53
CA GLU A 1164 -73.16 101.06 -57.84
C GLU A 1164 -71.65 100.80 -57.84
N GLU A 1165 -70.87 101.72 -57.28
CA GLU A 1165 -69.40 101.60 -57.14
C GLU A 1165 -69.00 100.38 -56.27
N PHE A 1166 -69.70 100.16 -55.16
CA PHE A 1166 -69.55 99.00 -54.28
C PHE A 1166 -69.67 97.66 -55.03
N LEU A 1167 -70.70 97.52 -55.88
CA LEU A 1167 -70.95 96.29 -56.66
C LEU A 1167 -69.91 96.07 -57.78
N PHE A 1168 -69.26 97.13 -58.28
CA PHE A 1168 -68.14 96.98 -59.21
C PHE A 1168 -66.87 96.50 -58.51
N ALA A 1169 -66.52 97.08 -57.35
CA ALA A 1169 -65.33 96.68 -56.60
C ALA A 1169 -65.33 95.18 -56.22
N TRP A 1170 -66.46 94.66 -55.73
CA TRP A 1170 -66.58 93.25 -55.34
C TRP A 1170 -66.52 92.27 -56.51
N HIS A 1171 -67.13 92.62 -57.66
CA HIS A 1171 -67.07 91.80 -58.87
C HIS A 1171 -65.62 91.65 -59.41
N GLU A 1172 -64.76 92.65 -59.22
CA GLU A 1172 -63.34 92.51 -59.58
C GLU A 1172 -62.50 91.81 -58.50
N ARG A 1173 -62.85 91.97 -57.21
CA ARG A 1173 -62.18 91.28 -56.08
C ARG A 1173 -62.29 89.75 -56.21
N LEU A 1174 -63.51 89.24 -56.44
CA LEU A 1174 -63.77 87.79 -56.53
C LEU A 1174 -63.02 87.14 -57.71
N ARG A 1175 -62.85 87.85 -58.83
CA ARG A 1175 -62.19 87.36 -60.05
C ARG A 1175 -60.67 87.12 -59.89
N LYS A 1176 -60.03 87.63 -58.84
CA LYS A 1176 -58.56 87.59 -58.64
C LYS A 1176 -58.09 86.48 -57.70
N LEU A 1177 -58.99 85.63 -57.21
CA LEU A 1177 -58.67 84.50 -56.33
C LEU A 1177 -58.01 83.36 -57.13
N GLN A 1178 -56.96 82.73 -56.57
CA GLN A 1178 -56.29 81.60 -57.22
C GLN A 1178 -57.06 80.28 -57.01
N GLU A 1179 -57.56 80.05 -55.80
CA GLU A 1179 -58.44 78.93 -55.47
C GLU A 1179 -59.84 79.48 -55.15
N HIS A 1180 -60.88 78.75 -55.56
CA HIS A 1180 -62.28 79.19 -55.45
C HIS A 1180 -63.02 78.32 -54.44
N SER A 1181 -63.41 78.90 -53.31
CA SER A 1181 -64.24 78.23 -52.30
C SER A 1181 -65.72 78.25 -52.68
N SER A 1182 -66.51 77.38 -52.05
CA SER A 1182 -67.98 77.40 -52.13
C SER A 1182 -68.56 78.79 -51.85
N MET A 1183 -67.94 79.54 -50.92
CA MET A 1183 -68.37 80.88 -50.54
C MET A 1183 -68.10 81.95 -51.62
N SER A 1184 -66.95 81.92 -52.31
CA SER A 1184 -66.68 82.92 -53.37
C SER A 1184 -67.63 82.75 -54.58
N VAL A 1185 -68.05 81.52 -54.86
CA VAL A 1185 -69.06 81.19 -55.89
C VAL A 1185 -70.47 81.67 -55.51
N LYS A 1186 -70.83 81.64 -54.21
CA LYS A 1186 -72.09 82.21 -53.69
C LYS A 1186 -72.12 83.74 -53.86
N LEU A 1187 -71.07 84.42 -53.42
CA LEU A 1187 -70.96 85.89 -53.45
C LEU A 1187 -71.06 86.48 -54.86
N GLN A 1188 -70.43 85.83 -55.85
CA GLN A 1188 -70.50 86.28 -57.25
C GLN A 1188 -71.94 86.38 -57.77
N LYS A 1189 -72.82 85.44 -57.38
CA LYS A 1189 -74.23 85.42 -57.79
C LYS A 1189 -75.04 86.57 -57.16
N GLU A 1190 -74.73 86.98 -55.93
CA GLU A 1190 -75.42 88.09 -55.26
C GLU A 1190 -75.01 89.45 -55.83
N VAL A 1191 -73.71 89.64 -56.10
CA VAL A 1191 -73.18 90.86 -56.74
C VAL A 1191 -73.84 91.11 -58.10
N ASP A 1192 -74.01 90.07 -58.91
CA ASP A 1192 -74.58 90.19 -60.24
C ASP A 1192 -76.12 90.37 -60.21
N ARG A 1193 -76.83 89.94 -59.15
CA ARG A 1193 -78.26 90.26 -58.92
C ARG A 1193 -78.48 91.74 -58.66
N TYR A 1194 -77.76 92.33 -57.71
CA TYR A 1194 -78.02 93.73 -57.30
C TYR A 1194 -77.70 94.77 -58.40
N LYS A 1195 -76.81 94.45 -59.35
CA LYS A 1195 -76.51 95.32 -60.50
C LYS A 1195 -77.71 95.56 -61.43
N ALA A 1196 -78.68 94.65 -61.48
CA ALA A 1196 -79.88 94.82 -62.32
C ALA A 1196 -80.83 95.92 -61.81
N VAL A 1197 -80.73 96.29 -60.54
CA VAL A 1197 -81.75 97.09 -59.81
C VAL A 1197 -81.50 98.59 -59.89
N VAL A 1198 -80.22 98.99 -59.88
CA VAL A 1198 -79.78 100.39 -59.75
C VAL A 1198 -80.48 101.34 -60.75
N PRO A 1199 -80.68 100.99 -62.04
CA PRO A 1199 -81.32 101.89 -63.01
C PRO A 1199 -82.81 102.19 -62.72
N VAL A 1200 -83.48 101.40 -61.87
CA VAL A 1200 -84.92 101.47 -61.59
C VAL A 1200 -85.26 102.34 -60.38
N LEU A 1201 -84.39 102.36 -59.36
CA LEU A 1201 -84.59 103.03 -58.06
C LEU A 1201 -84.99 104.51 -58.15
N LYS A 1202 -84.64 105.20 -59.25
CA LYS A 1202 -85.01 106.60 -59.51
C LYS A 1202 -86.53 106.86 -59.44
N TYR A 1203 -87.37 105.88 -59.77
CA TYR A 1203 -88.83 106.01 -59.74
C TYR A 1203 -89.43 105.94 -58.31
N VAL A 1204 -88.63 105.61 -57.30
CA VAL A 1204 -89.07 105.40 -55.90
C VAL A 1204 -88.69 106.58 -54.97
N ARG A 1205 -88.03 107.63 -55.50
CA ARG A 1205 -87.48 108.75 -54.70
C ARG A 1205 -88.53 109.70 -54.07
N GLY A 1206 -89.72 109.80 -54.67
CA GLY A 1206 -90.95 110.28 -54.02
C GLY A 1206 -91.00 111.72 -53.49
N GLU A 1207 -90.24 112.67 -54.03
CA GLU A 1207 -90.10 114.04 -53.48
C GLU A 1207 -91.38 114.91 -53.44
N GLN A 1208 -92.46 114.51 -54.11
CA GLN A 1208 -93.73 115.27 -54.16
C GLN A 1208 -94.97 114.44 -53.78
N LEU A 1209 -94.80 113.29 -53.13
CA LEU A 1209 -95.91 112.39 -52.76
C LEU A 1209 -96.49 112.71 -51.38
N SER A 1210 -97.83 112.79 -51.29
CA SER A 1210 -98.58 112.96 -50.03
C SER A 1210 -98.66 111.64 -49.24
N GLN A 1211 -99.11 111.73 -47.99
CA GLN A 1211 -99.16 110.59 -47.06
C GLN A 1211 -100.08 109.45 -47.55
N GLU A 1212 -101.12 109.73 -48.32
CA GLU A 1212 -101.96 108.71 -48.95
C GLU A 1212 -101.28 108.08 -50.18
N HIS A 1213 -100.63 108.90 -51.03
CA HIS A 1213 -99.98 108.40 -52.25
C HIS A 1213 -98.77 107.49 -51.95
N TRP A 1214 -98.13 107.66 -50.78
CA TRP A 1214 -97.14 106.71 -50.28
C TRP A 1214 -97.73 105.33 -49.95
N LEU A 1215 -98.96 105.24 -49.44
CA LEU A 1215 -99.60 103.96 -49.14
C LEU A 1215 -99.90 103.16 -50.40
N ASP A 1216 -100.26 103.82 -51.51
CA ASP A 1216 -100.46 103.15 -52.80
C ASP A 1216 -99.15 102.73 -53.47
N LEU A 1217 -98.09 103.55 -53.39
CA LEU A 1217 -96.75 103.13 -53.81
C LEU A 1217 -96.27 101.91 -52.98
N PHE A 1218 -96.52 101.89 -51.67
CA PHE A 1218 -96.21 100.73 -50.82
C PHE A 1218 -97.02 99.48 -51.20
N ARG A 1219 -98.30 99.62 -51.58
CA ARG A 1219 -99.09 98.49 -52.13
C ARG A 1219 -98.49 97.97 -53.44
N LEU A 1220 -98.11 98.86 -54.36
CA LEU A 1220 -97.66 98.51 -55.71
C LEU A 1220 -96.32 97.76 -55.69
N VAL A 1221 -95.42 98.11 -54.75
CA VAL A 1221 -94.15 97.40 -54.51
C VAL A 1221 -94.30 96.21 -53.53
N SER A 1222 -95.51 95.98 -52.98
CA SER A 1222 -95.80 94.93 -51.98
C SER A 1222 -95.05 95.06 -50.64
N LEU A 1223 -94.84 96.30 -50.17
CA LEU A 1223 -94.25 96.60 -48.87
C LEU A 1223 -95.24 96.35 -47.70
N PRO A 1224 -94.75 96.07 -46.47
CA PRO A 1224 -95.59 95.63 -45.36
C PRO A 1224 -96.65 96.65 -44.92
N ARG A 1225 -97.89 96.19 -44.67
CA ARG A 1225 -99.00 97.04 -44.20
C ARG A 1225 -98.69 97.63 -42.82
N GLY A 1226 -98.22 98.87 -42.80
CA GLY A 1226 -97.79 99.58 -41.60
C GLY A 1226 -96.51 100.40 -41.78
N THR A 1227 -95.81 100.28 -42.93
CA THR A 1227 -94.69 101.17 -43.25
C THR A 1227 -95.16 102.62 -43.38
N THR A 1228 -94.46 103.52 -42.69
CA THR A 1228 -94.55 104.98 -42.86
C THR A 1228 -93.25 105.49 -43.47
N LEU A 1229 -93.29 106.62 -44.19
CA LEU A 1229 -92.10 107.16 -44.88
C LEU A 1229 -90.92 107.42 -43.93
N GLU A 1230 -91.22 107.88 -42.72
CA GLU A 1230 -90.27 108.18 -41.63
C GLU A 1230 -89.57 106.92 -41.06
N ARG A 1231 -89.96 105.72 -41.52
CA ARG A 1231 -89.42 104.42 -41.07
C ARG A 1231 -88.95 103.54 -42.24
N LEU A 1232 -88.94 104.04 -43.47
CA LEU A 1232 -88.53 103.27 -44.65
C LEU A 1232 -87.00 103.38 -44.84
N GLN A 1233 -86.30 102.25 -44.79
CA GLN A 1233 -84.86 102.18 -45.05
C GLN A 1233 -84.56 101.70 -46.47
N PHE A 1234 -83.33 101.89 -46.96
CA PHE A 1234 -82.92 101.31 -48.24
C PHE A 1234 -82.98 99.77 -48.22
N ARG A 1235 -82.73 99.14 -47.06
CA ARG A 1235 -82.90 97.70 -46.80
C ARG A 1235 -84.31 97.20 -47.15
N ASP A 1236 -85.36 97.98 -46.90
CA ASP A 1236 -86.72 97.59 -47.24
C ASP A 1236 -86.92 97.50 -48.75
N LEU A 1237 -86.35 98.44 -49.52
CA LEU A 1237 -86.37 98.41 -50.98
C LEU A 1237 -85.50 97.28 -51.54
N LEU A 1238 -84.33 97.01 -50.95
CA LEU A 1238 -83.48 95.88 -51.32
C LEU A 1238 -84.17 94.52 -51.11
N ARG A 1239 -85.10 94.39 -50.15
CA ARG A 1239 -85.88 93.16 -49.92
C ARG A 1239 -86.95 92.88 -50.97
N VAL A 1240 -87.51 93.92 -51.60
CA VAL A 1240 -88.49 93.81 -52.70
C VAL A 1240 -87.87 94.10 -54.07
N THR A 1241 -86.54 93.99 -54.17
CA THR A 1241 -85.71 94.13 -55.38
C THR A 1241 -86.35 93.55 -56.64
N ASP A 1242 -86.75 92.28 -56.62
CA ASP A 1242 -87.22 91.60 -57.83
C ASP A 1242 -88.59 92.15 -58.27
N ASN A 1243 -89.49 92.44 -57.30
CA ASN A 1243 -90.76 93.12 -57.54
C ASN A 1243 -90.57 94.55 -58.11
N ILE A 1244 -89.53 95.28 -57.69
CA ILE A 1244 -89.21 96.62 -58.21
C ILE A 1244 -88.79 96.53 -59.69
N ILE A 1245 -88.02 95.51 -60.08
CA ILE A 1245 -87.67 95.26 -61.49
C ILE A 1245 -88.94 94.95 -62.30
N ASP A 1246 -89.74 93.97 -61.85
CA ASP A 1246 -90.93 93.52 -62.58
C ASP A 1246 -92.01 94.61 -62.74
N ARG A 1247 -92.15 95.50 -61.74
CA ARG A 1247 -93.18 96.57 -61.71
C ARG A 1247 -92.69 97.93 -62.19
N ALA A 1248 -91.48 98.02 -62.75
CA ALA A 1248 -90.81 99.26 -63.15
C ALA A 1248 -91.63 100.17 -64.09
N LEU A 1249 -92.50 99.59 -64.94
CA LEU A 1249 -93.38 100.36 -65.85
C LEU A 1249 -94.60 100.96 -65.15
N GLU A 1250 -95.18 100.28 -64.16
CA GLU A 1250 -96.39 100.73 -63.45
C GLU A 1250 -96.07 101.86 -62.47
N LEU A 1251 -94.93 101.76 -61.75
CA LEU A 1251 -94.39 102.82 -60.88
C LEU A 1251 -94.19 104.16 -61.61
N LYS A 1252 -93.87 104.11 -62.90
CA LYS A 1252 -93.66 105.29 -63.76
C LYS A 1252 -94.97 106.02 -64.10
N VAL A 1253 -96.12 105.36 -64.03
CA VAL A 1253 -97.44 105.99 -64.26
C VAL A 1253 -97.97 106.60 -62.96
N HIS A 1254 -97.84 105.88 -61.85
CA HIS A 1254 -98.39 106.28 -60.54
C HIS A 1254 -97.80 107.59 -59.99
N THR A 1255 -96.62 107.98 -60.47
CA THR A 1255 -95.92 109.21 -60.08
C THR A 1255 -96.29 110.45 -60.91
N HIS A 1256 -97.33 110.39 -61.77
CA HIS A 1256 -97.77 111.54 -62.60
C HIS A 1256 -99.22 111.99 -62.40
N THR A 1257 -100.11 111.16 -61.81
CA THR A 1257 -101.56 111.45 -61.76
C THR A 1257 -102.05 112.20 -60.52
N HIS A 1258 -101.22 112.31 -59.48
CA HIS A 1258 -101.66 112.61 -58.11
C HIS A 1258 -101.31 114.04 -57.61
N THR A 1259 -101.24 115.01 -58.52
CA THR A 1259 -100.80 116.40 -58.26
C THR A 1259 -101.89 117.37 -57.78
N HIS A 1260 -103.10 116.91 -57.44
CA HIS A 1260 -104.24 117.81 -57.15
C HIS A 1260 -105.08 117.48 -55.89
N THR A 1261 -105.27 118.53 -55.08
CA THR A 1261 -106.38 118.84 -54.14
C THR A 1261 -106.58 118.06 -52.83
N HIS A 1262 -106.37 118.77 -51.71
CA HIS A 1262 -107.14 118.66 -50.45
C HIS A 1262 -107.49 120.10 -50.00
N THR A 1263 -108.60 120.33 -49.28
CA THR A 1263 -109.35 121.61 -49.36
C THR A 1263 -109.43 122.51 -48.11
N HIS A 1264 -109.86 123.76 -48.36
CA HIS A 1264 -110.46 124.77 -47.46
C HIS A 1264 -111.44 124.23 -46.39
N THR A 1265 -111.87 124.95 -45.34
CA THR A 1265 -112.16 126.41 -45.21
C THR A 1265 -111.90 126.98 -43.81
N HIS A 1266 -111.42 128.23 -43.72
CA HIS A 1266 -112.27 129.34 -43.23
C HIS A 1266 -111.76 130.73 -43.67
N THR A 1267 -111.80 131.76 -42.82
CA THR A 1267 -112.19 133.15 -43.16
C THR A 1267 -111.53 134.22 -42.29
N HIS A 1268 -111.45 135.52 -42.62
CA HIS A 1268 -112.00 136.43 -43.66
C HIS A 1268 -110.96 137.57 -43.89
N SER A 1269 -110.99 138.53 -44.84
CA SER A 1269 -111.81 138.92 -46.02
C SER A 1269 -111.09 140.09 -46.76
N ARG A 1270 -111.63 140.59 -47.90
CA ARG A 1270 -111.11 141.68 -48.78
C ARG A 1270 -109.91 141.30 -49.68
N ASP A 1271 -109.79 141.80 -50.91
CA ASP A 1271 -110.78 142.47 -51.79
C ASP A 1271 -110.47 142.26 -53.29
N CYS A 1272 -111.53 142.29 -54.11
CA CYS A 1272 -111.64 142.69 -55.53
C CYS A 1272 -110.66 142.21 -56.65
N SER A 1273 -111.24 141.40 -57.54
CA SER A 1273 -111.49 141.67 -58.99
C SER A 1273 -110.45 141.43 -60.11
N SER A 1274 -111.02 140.92 -61.22
CA SER A 1274 -110.78 141.18 -62.66
C SER A 1274 -109.53 140.64 -63.39
N GLU A 1275 -109.81 139.82 -64.43
CA GLU A 1275 -109.24 139.83 -65.80
C GLU A 1275 -107.74 139.45 -65.97
N THR A 1276 -107.28 138.76 -67.03
CA THR A 1276 -107.86 138.02 -68.18
C THR A 1276 -106.85 136.90 -68.55
N CYS A 1277 -107.16 135.81 -69.27
CA CYS A 1277 -108.34 135.43 -70.05
C CYS A 1277 -108.65 133.94 -69.80
#